data_AF-A0A3P9DN10-F1
#
_entry.id   AF-A0A3P9DN10-F1
#
_cell.length_a   1.000
_cell.length_b   1.000
_cell.length_c   1.000
_cell.angle_alpha   90.00
_cell.angle_beta   90.00
_cell.angle_gamma   90.00
#
_symmetry.space_group_name_H-M   'P 1'
#
loop_
_entity.id
_entity.type
_entity.pdbx_description
1 polymer ?
#
loop_
_entity_poly.entity_id
_entity_poly.type
_entity_poly.pdbx_seq_one_letter_code
_entity_poly.pdbx_strand_id
1 'polypeptide(L)'
;MPHGSDDVRKKFILTTTGNFYGLKPSSSLTDSPELNNFLDDGNEFVLSVSRHDNDLRLSNKIEAVGETRENVLVFFKLRPTVITEDNLHHSLLVSSMLESPINTLYQAVRQVFAPVLLKDERWRSAFDPKLAGLLSELELGLGSVVRQSGTQPSAKKGCTEEDVLGILTPSDEFQYWADLSESAEKSSLRERSQHFTEHFKPIQKEYDGLDSLSMSDVMDLVEQSRDALDDIWRQTDYDPYPETRMVRLMDVIGGALGRFVQRKLSGLKIFEEPFVLVRENLRTGFAICEQWVVACEHLTGQVWERHAPHPWKGNKHSPETLQCLANRLNEVVTLRVVHEKLLCLLPGAKQQALTVERVFEPFSGLNPLHYNPYTEPLWRAAVAQFERLMAPSEQEVAGRLKSYIADVQDNPQQLLQVFLKHKELIRRPTIRKELQSERETLLARLLDDNKGLKTDFETRCHGSPGDKSGPLIGRNLPEVVNKIVWVRQLLHKVEDSVRLAEALLSDLSGFKGFLHFCDDLLEILRAYEQEQFEDWSRDILSELTDPKSGIRSASNRVMELDHDDGRLKIQYSDRLVSLLREVRQLSALGFSIPAKIQLAANTADKFYRQAIVLKQVAHFYNTIDQQMIPSQRPMMLNLALAFEHVIKKTGSKLQITWDNPKELEVYIGKLQAAAEKLSTENRKLRKWHTDFIEKVVTLMNVDLLRHQQRWKDGLQELRAGFATLEAQGFRSDDMRAWRQHWNHQLYKALEHQYQTGLEALNKNLPEIHIDLTFKQGRLQFSPPFEEVRARYFREMKRFISIPNQFRGVSTQGEELIFNIMIDRNASGFLTIFSKAEDLFSRLEAIQHKFKEWVVLGQTDLEKLIEKHLSSVQDWERNFKALKAKGKESERLPSQEKVDCITVNCEPVKAAIDDLIQRLFDMLLLSLRKSIQGHTQAIETFVTESMDALSTRPESMEEIGAASAKYNQILARKPEILPQFQFAEEKNRLLRAVAGAGLDSLSSLRAKWDKLELVMESHQLMVKDQVEVMRSYAASRIDVYRADLERFKARWDQLKPKDEMLETGDHAALLVCLQTIRDKQQEFEELELVRTKLLYVYFHSGLFTKRFRISHLVQLREDCECSQMWGLYEEWHQGFSEKAQEDWISFRSKTYVFEEFLFTWQERLRKLEQPTVMSVKLQEEVDKYKNMIPVLKYVRGDHLSQDHWLDMFRLLGLPRGMTLERLTFSDLLAVANTIIEKAMELKVCTNTLLKLYINVFFSALIFRESELSNFQ
;
A
#
# COMPACT_ATOMS: atom_id res chain seq x y z
N MET A 1 -15.71 -124.46 63.64
CA MET A 1 -15.36 -123.39 62.67
C MET A 1 -16.01 -122.12 63.20
N PRO A 2 -15.26 -121.03 63.46
CA PRO A 2 -15.73 -119.94 64.29
C PRO A 2 -16.77 -119.06 63.57
N HIS A 3 -17.77 -118.62 64.34
CA HIS A 3 -18.77 -117.61 63.97
C HIS A 3 -18.09 -116.25 63.77
N GLY A 4 -18.11 -115.72 62.55
CA GLY A 4 -17.44 -114.47 62.15
C GLY A 4 -18.28 -113.24 62.45
N SER A 5 -17.81 -112.39 63.36
CA SER A 5 -18.42 -111.09 63.70
C SER A 5 -17.85 -109.90 62.92
N ASP A 6 -17.24 -110.11 61.74
CA ASP A 6 -16.58 -109.04 60.98
C ASP A 6 -16.75 -109.25 59.45
N ASP A 7 -17.98 -109.48 59.00
CA ASP A 7 -18.27 -109.46 57.55
C ASP A 7 -18.31 -108.01 57.04
N VAL A 8 -17.23 -107.59 56.38
CA VAL A 8 -17.06 -106.23 55.82
C VAL A 8 -18.19 -105.88 54.85
N ARG A 9 -18.74 -106.86 54.13
CA ARG A 9 -19.81 -106.67 53.15
C ARG A 9 -21.12 -106.24 53.83
N LYS A 10 -21.49 -106.94 54.91
CA LYS A 10 -22.68 -106.61 55.72
C LYS A 10 -22.53 -105.26 56.41
N LYS A 11 -21.32 -104.98 56.93
CA LYS A 11 -21.00 -103.70 57.57
C LYS A 11 -21.19 -102.53 56.60
N PHE A 12 -20.78 -102.65 55.34
CA PHE A 12 -20.96 -101.60 54.32
C PHE A 12 -22.43 -101.28 54.06
N ILE A 13 -23.26 -102.30 53.81
CA ILE A 13 -24.69 -102.12 53.52
C ILE A 13 -25.41 -101.50 54.72
N LEU A 14 -25.17 -102.03 55.93
CA LEU A 14 -25.81 -101.55 57.15
C LEU A 14 -25.34 -100.13 57.54
N THR A 15 -24.05 -99.82 57.39
CA THR A 15 -23.53 -98.47 57.65
C THR A 15 -24.10 -97.44 56.67
N THR A 16 -24.17 -97.79 55.38
CA THR A 16 -24.74 -96.91 54.34
C THR A 16 -26.22 -96.64 54.61
N THR A 17 -26.96 -97.69 54.98
CA THR A 17 -28.36 -97.57 55.40
C THR A 17 -28.51 -96.69 56.65
N GLY A 18 -27.67 -96.90 57.67
CA GLY A 18 -27.73 -96.12 58.91
C GLY A 18 -27.43 -94.64 58.71
N ASN A 19 -26.48 -94.32 57.82
CA ASN A 19 -26.17 -92.94 57.44
C ASN A 19 -27.33 -92.26 56.70
N PHE A 20 -28.02 -92.97 55.79
CA PHE A 20 -29.13 -92.43 55.01
C PHE A 20 -30.35 -92.11 55.89
N TYR A 21 -30.70 -93.00 56.83
CA TYR A 21 -31.87 -92.81 57.70
C TYR A 21 -31.56 -92.09 59.02
N GLY A 22 -30.28 -91.85 59.34
CA GLY A 22 -29.85 -91.28 60.63
C GLY A 22 -30.08 -92.21 61.83
N LEU A 23 -30.19 -93.52 61.58
CA LEU A 23 -30.48 -94.56 62.59
C LEU A 23 -29.30 -95.53 62.70
N LYS A 24 -29.02 -96.04 63.90
CA LYS A 24 -28.07 -97.15 64.06
C LYS A 24 -28.79 -98.46 63.73
N PRO A 25 -28.36 -99.23 62.72
CA PRO A 25 -28.99 -100.50 62.37
C PRO A 25 -28.89 -101.49 63.53
N SER A 26 -29.99 -102.19 63.83
CA SER A 26 -30.05 -103.20 64.88
C SER A 26 -29.18 -104.41 64.51
N SER A 27 -28.58 -105.06 65.52
CA SER A 27 -27.72 -106.23 65.30
C SER A 27 -28.46 -107.40 64.63
N SER A 28 -29.78 -107.48 64.81
CA SER A 28 -30.67 -108.46 64.16
C SER A 28 -30.71 -108.36 62.63
N LEU A 29 -30.36 -107.21 62.04
CA LEU A 29 -30.29 -107.04 60.59
C LEU A 29 -29.02 -107.64 59.98
N THR A 30 -28.00 -107.94 60.79
CA THR A 30 -26.76 -108.59 60.33
C THR A 30 -27.00 -110.05 59.93
N ASP A 31 -27.99 -110.68 60.54
CA ASP A 31 -28.35 -112.09 60.31
C ASP A 31 -29.63 -112.23 59.46
N SER A 32 -30.11 -111.14 58.84
CA SER A 32 -31.33 -111.20 58.04
C SER A 32 -31.16 -112.11 56.81
N PRO A 33 -32.15 -112.97 56.50
CA PRO A 33 -32.08 -113.83 55.34
C PRO A 33 -32.00 -113.02 54.04
N GLU A 34 -32.64 -111.85 54.00
CA GLU A 34 -32.66 -111.00 52.81
C GLU A 34 -31.29 -110.38 52.50
N LEU A 35 -30.52 -109.98 53.52
CA LEU A 35 -29.16 -109.48 53.36
C LEU A 35 -28.20 -110.60 52.95
N ASN A 36 -28.34 -111.78 53.56
CA ASN A 36 -27.53 -112.95 53.20
C ASN A 36 -27.82 -113.41 51.77
N ASN A 37 -29.09 -113.50 51.37
CA ASN A 37 -29.48 -113.84 50.01
C ASN A 37 -28.92 -112.82 49.01
N PHE A 38 -29.02 -111.53 49.30
CA PHE A 38 -28.42 -110.51 48.44
C PHE A 38 -26.91 -110.62 48.36
N LEU A 39 -26.18 -110.99 49.41
CA LEU A 39 -24.72 -111.11 49.33
C LEU A 39 -24.30 -112.41 48.64
N ASP A 40 -24.95 -113.52 48.94
CA ASP A 40 -24.46 -114.87 48.64
C ASP A 40 -25.18 -115.56 47.47
N ASP A 41 -26.37 -115.10 47.04
CA ASP A 41 -27.05 -115.60 45.83
C ASP A 41 -26.70 -114.73 44.60
N GLY A 42 -26.10 -115.35 43.59
CA GLY A 42 -25.78 -114.68 42.32
C GLY A 42 -27.01 -114.28 41.50
N ASN A 43 -28.19 -114.84 41.80
CA ASN A 43 -29.46 -114.52 41.15
C ASN A 43 -30.24 -113.42 41.86
N GLU A 44 -29.88 -113.06 43.10
CA GLU A 44 -30.49 -111.95 43.82
C GLU A 44 -29.74 -110.66 43.54
N PHE A 45 -30.35 -109.82 42.69
CA PHE A 45 -29.73 -108.60 42.18
C PHE A 45 -30.10 -107.34 42.97
N VAL A 46 -31.10 -107.38 43.84
CA VAL A 46 -31.63 -106.19 44.50
C VAL A 46 -31.80 -106.43 46.00
N LEU A 47 -31.51 -105.39 46.78
CA LEU A 47 -31.82 -105.28 48.20
C LEU A 47 -32.36 -103.88 48.45
N SER A 48 -33.66 -103.77 48.69
CA SER A 48 -34.28 -102.53 49.14
C SER A 48 -34.31 -102.46 50.66
N VAL A 49 -34.10 -101.27 51.18
CA VAL A 49 -34.20 -100.93 52.58
C VAL A 49 -35.22 -99.82 52.74
N SER A 50 -36.22 -100.02 53.60
CA SER A 50 -37.20 -99.01 53.97
C SER A 50 -37.23 -98.79 55.48
N ARG A 51 -37.70 -97.62 55.89
CA ARG A 51 -37.84 -97.26 57.30
C ARG A 51 -39.31 -97.36 57.69
N HIS A 52 -39.63 -98.32 58.54
CA HIS A 52 -40.95 -98.42 59.16
C HIS A 52 -40.82 -97.96 60.62
N ASP A 53 -41.45 -96.83 60.96
CA ASP A 53 -41.34 -96.16 62.26
C ASP A 53 -39.88 -95.80 62.64
N ASN A 54 -39.24 -96.64 63.47
CA ASN A 54 -37.85 -96.51 63.94
C ASN A 54 -36.98 -97.74 63.66
N ASP A 55 -37.52 -98.74 62.96
CA ASP A 55 -36.78 -99.93 62.54
C ASP A 55 -36.58 -99.95 61.01
N LEU A 56 -35.49 -100.59 60.59
CA LEU A 56 -35.13 -100.75 59.18
C LEU A 56 -35.60 -102.13 58.71
N ARG A 57 -36.26 -102.19 57.55
CA ARG A 57 -36.70 -103.45 56.92
C ARG A 57 -35.91 -103.69 55.64
N LEU A 58 -35.38 -104.89 55.50
CA LEU A 58 -34.63 -105.36 54.33
C LEU A 58 -35.54 -106.26 53.49
N SER A 59 -35.54 -106.07 52.18
CA SER A 59 -36.30 -106.90 51.23
C SER A 59 -35.51 -107.09 49.94
N ASN A 60 -35.54 -108.29 49.36
CA ASN A 60 -34.96 -108.55 48.04
C ASN A 60 -35.85 -108.11 46.87
N LYS A 61 -37.02 -107.55 47.16
CA LYS A 61 -37.96 -107.01 46.17
C LYS A 61 -38.27 -105.56 46.46
N ILE A 62 -38.38 -104.76 45.40
CA ILE A 62 -38.85 -103.39 45.50
C ILE A 62 -40.38 -103.42 45.62
N GLU A 63 -40.90 -103.24 46.82
CA GLU A 63 -42.33 -103.11 47.06
C GLU A 63 -42.73 -101.63 47.00
N ALA A 64 -43.71 -101.31 46.16
CA ALA A 64 -44.35 -99.99 46.17
C ALA A 64 -45.35 -99.95 47.33
N VAL A 65 -44.91 -99.48 48.50
CA VAL A 65 -45.80 -99.30 49.66
C VAL A 65 -46.75 -98.15 49.35
N GLY A 66 -48.01 -98.49 49.08
CA GLY A 66 -49.01 -97.58 48.52
C GLY A 66 -49.54 -96.47 49.43
N GLU A 67 -49.06 -96.31 50.67
CA GLU A 67 -49.67 -95.36 51.62
C GLU A 67 -48.69 -94.62 52.55
N THR A 68 -47.37 -94.84 52.49
CA THR A 68 -46.41 -94.10 53.32
C THR A 68 -45.38 -93.35 52.46
N ARG A 69 -45.19 -92.04 52.75
CA ARG A 69 -44.14 -91.17 52.18
C ARG A 69 -42.76 -91.57 52.72
N GLU A 70 -42.38 -92.84 52.52
CA GLU A 70 -41.13 -93.39 53.02
C GLU A 70 -40.05 -93.31 51.93
N ASN A 71 -38.89 -92.78 52.29
CA ASN A 71 -37.71 -92.85 51.46
C ASN A 71 -37.21 -94.30 51.45
N VAL A 72 -36.87 -94.84 50.29
CA VAL A 72 -36.35 -96.22 50.13
C VAL A 72 -34.92 -96.15 49.61
N LEU A 73 -34.02 -96.91 50.21
CA LEU A 73 -32.65 -97.07 49.74
C LEU A 73 -32.49 -98.42 49.05
N VAL A 74 -32.10 -98.43 47.79
CA VAL A 74 -31.98 -99.64 46.97
C VAL A 74 -30.52 -99.91 46.64
N PHE A 75 -30.04 -101.09 46.99
CA PHE A 75 -28.77 -101.66 46.54
C PHE A 75 -29.06 -102.61 45.40
N PHE A 76 -28.27 -102.53 44.32
CA PHE A 76 -28.36 -103.53 43.26
C PHE A 76 -27.00 -103.93 42.69
N LYS A 77 -26.92 -105.17 42.22
CA LYS A 77 -25.72 -105.76 41.63
C LYS A 77 -25.61 -105.41 40.15
N LEU A 78 -24.39 -105.17 39.68
CA LEU A 78 -24.11 -104.93 38.26
C LEU A 78 -23.89 -106.22 37.46
N ARG A 79 -23.60 -107.34 38.13
CA ARG A 79 -23.31 -108.66 37.53
C ARG A 79 -23.89 -109.79 38.39
N PRO A 80 -24.25 -110.96 37.80
CA PRO A 80 -24.70 -112.14 38.55
C PRO A 80 -23.53 -112.79 39.28
N THR A 81 -23.14 -112.22 40.41
CA THR A 81 -22.00 -112.69 41.21
C THR A 81 -22.30 -112.61 42.70
N VAL A 82 -21.67 -113.51 43.45
CA VAL A 82 -21.56 -113.41 44.91
C VAL A 82 -20.74 -112.18 45.25
N ILE A 83 -21.19 -111.42 46.24
CA ILE A 83 -20.46 -110.25 46.72
C ILE A 83 -19.37 -110.73 47.67
N THR A 84 -18.13 -110.35 47.39
CA THR A 84 -16.94 -110.63 48.19
C THR A 84 -16.34 -109.30 48.64
N GLU A 85 -15.40 -109.32 49.59
CA GLU A 85 -14.74 -108.08 50.05
C GLU A 85 -14.05 -107.34 48.88
N ASP A 86 -13.45 -108.08 47.94
CA ASP A 86 -12.74 -107.51 46.79
C ASP A 86 -13.66 -106.87 45.73
N ASN A 87 -14.89 -107.38 45.57
CA ASN A 87 -15.79 -106.93 44.50
C ASN A 87 -16.91 -105.98 44.98
N LEU A 88 -17.02 -105.73 46.29
CA LEU A 88 -18.07 -104.98 46.96
C LEU A 88 -18.32 -103.59 46.34
N HIS A 89 -17.26 -102.79 46.18
CA HIS A 89 -17.37 -101.40 45.70
C HIS A 89 -17.51 -101.28 44.18
N HIS A 90 -17.15 -102.31 43.41
CA HIS A 90 -17.22 -102.31 41.96
C HIS A 90 -18.47 -103.00 41.41
N SER A 91 -19.11 -103.85 42.23
CA SER A 91 -20.25 -104.67 41.79
C SER A 91 -21.59 -104.20 42.35
N LEU A 92 -21.60 -103.28 43.32
CA LEU A 92 -22.80 -102.72 43.92
C LEU A 92 -23.01 -101.26 43.53
N LEU A 93 -24.26 -100.91 43.20
CA LEU A 93 -24.73 -99.54 43.06
C LEU A 93 -25.80 -99.26 44.11
N VAL A 94 -25.79 -98.03 44.65
CA VAL A 94 -26.74 -97.56 45.65
C VAL A 94 -27.57 -96.44 45.05
N SER A 95 -28.89 -96.54 45.13
CA SER A 95 -29.83 -95.53 44.64
C SER A 95 -30.89 -95.25 45.69
N SER A 96 -31.17 -93.97 45.94
CA SER A 96 -32.27 -93.55 46.83
C SER A 96 -33.51 -93.23 46.00
N MET A 97 -34.67 -93.72 46.44
CA MET A 97 -35.97 -93.42 45.87
C MET A 97 -36.80 -92.62 46.89
N LEU A 98 -37.30 -91.46 46.47
CA LEU A 98 -38.06 -90.51 47.30
C LEU A 98 -39.53 -90.56 46.90
N GLU A 99 -40.44 -90.80 47.85
CA GLU A 99 -41.92 -90.69 47.79
C GLU A 99 -42.67 -91.33 46.60
N SER A 100 -42.29 -91.03 45.35
CA SER A 100 -42.81 -91.57 44.10
C SER A 100 -41.68 -92.09 43.19
N PRO A 101 -41.80 -93.31 42.63
CA PRO A 101 -40.84 -93.84 41.66
C PRO A 101 -40.82 -93.02 40.37
N ILE A 102 -41.94 -92.43 39.97
CA ILE A 102 -42.05 -91.60 38.76
C ILE A 102 -41.32 -90.27 38.96
N ASN A 103 -41.50 -89.61 40.10
CA ASN A 103 -40.79 -88.37 40.42
C ASN A 103 -39.28 -88.65 40.58
N THR A 104 -38.90 -89.71 41.28
CA THR A 104 -37.48 -90.11 41.40
C THR A 104 -36.86 -90.38 40.04
N LEU A 105 -37.52 -91.13 39.16
CA LEU A 105 -37.04 -91.41 37.82
C LEU A 105 -36.94 -90.14 36.98
N TYR A 106 -37.98 -89.29 37.02
CA TYR A 106 -37.97 -88.00 36.32
C TYR A 106 -36.81 -87.12 36.78
N GLN A 107 -36.59 -86.97 38.09
CA GLN A 107 -35.48 -86.17 38.63
C GLN A 107 -34.12 -86.81 38.30
N ALA A 108 -33.99 -88.13 38.37
CA ALA A 108 -32.75 -88.81 38.00
C ALA A 108 -32.42 -88.61 36.51
N VAL A 109 -33.42 -88.74 35.63
CA VAL A 109 -33.27 -88.49 34.19
C VAL A 109 -32.95 -87.01 33.95
N ARG A 110 -33.78 -86.07 34.43
CA ARG A 110 -33.63 -84.63 34.19
C ARG A 110 -32.37 -84.01 34.80
N GLN A 111 -31.96 -84.42 36.00
CA GLN A 111 -30.85 -83.80 36.74
C GLN A 111 -29.51 -84.51 36.53
N VAL A 112 -29.50 -85.82 36.30
CA VAL A 112 -28.25 -86.61 36.24
C VAL A 112 -28.00 -87.11 34.81
N PHE A 113 -28.92 -87.92 34.25
CA PHE A 113 -28.62 -88.62 33.00
C PHE A 113 -28.74 -87.75 31.75
N ALA A 114 -29.78 -86.93 31.63
CA ALA A 114 -29.97 -86.05 30.47
C ALA A 114 -28.87 -84.99 30.34
N PRO A 115 -28.43 -84.28 31.41
CA PRO A 115 -27.29 -83.36 31.30
C PRO A 115 -25.99 -84.07 30.93
N VAL A 116 -25.69 -85.22 31.54
CA VAL A 116 -24.45 -85.96 31.28
C VAL A 116 -24.42 -86.54 29.87
N LEU A 117 -25.54 -87.05 29.36
CA LEU A 117 -25.59 -87.68 28.03
C LEU A 117 -25.82 -86.69 26.89
N LEU A 118 -26.54 -85.58 27.13
CA LEU A 118 -26.95 -84.63 26.09
C LEU A 118 -26.15 -83.32 26.08
N LYS A 119 -25.60 -82.87 27.23
CA LYS A 119 -24.87 -81.60 27.34
C LYS A 119 -23.34 -81.77 27.37
N ASP A 120 -22.83 -82.87 27.94
CA ASP A 120 -21.39 -83.16 27.91
C ASP A 120 -20.94 -83.52 26.48
N GLU A 121 -19.99 -82.75 25.91
CA GLU A 121 -19.53 -82.93 24.53
C GLU A 121 -18.97 -84.33 24.25
N ARG A 122 -18.34 -84.96 25.26
CA ARG A 122 -17.72 -86.28 25.12
C ARG A 122 -18.76 -87.38 25.01
N TRP A 123 -19.80 -87.33 25.83
CA TRP A 123 -20.85 -88.35 25.82
C TRP A 123 -21.88 -88.09 24.74
N ARG A 124 -22.19 -86.82 24.44
CA ARG A 124 -23.09 -86.45 23.34
C ARG A 124 -22.60 -86.93 21.97
N SER A 125 -21.27 -86.93 21.74
CA SER A 125 -20.69 -87.44 20.49
C SER A 125 -20.66 -88.98 20.42
N ALA A 126 -20.66 -89.66 21.57
CA ALA A 126 -20.70 -91.12 21.66
C ALA A 126 -22.13 -91.68 21.79
N PHE A 127 -23.11 -90.85 22.13
CA PHE A 127 -24.50 -91.24 22.34
C PHE A 127 -25.30 -91.14 21.04
N ASP A 128 -26.05 -92.19 20.72
CA ASP A 128 -26.82 -92.26 19.48
C ASP A 128 -27.93 -91.17 19.44
N PRO A 129 -28.05 -90.37 18.37
CA PRO A 129 -29.07 -89.34 18.26
C PRO A 129 -30.52 -89.83 18.40
N LYS A 130 -30.84 -91.08 18.02
CA LYS A 130 -32.18 -91.63 18.24
C LYS A 130 -32.44 -91.92 19.72
N LEU A 131 -31.44 -92.44 20.44
CA LEU A 131 -31.51 -92.60 21.90
C LEU A 131 -31.58 -91.25 22.62
N ALA A 132 -30.93 -90.21 22.09
CA ALA A 132 -31.08 -88.84 22.58
C ALA A 132 -32.52 -88.34 22.42
N GLY A 133 -33.14 -88.57 21.25
CA GLY A 133 -34.55 -88.27 21.01
C GLY A 133 -35.46 -89.01 21.98
N LEU A 134 -35.27 -90.32 22.16
CA LEU A 134 -36.05 -91.15 23.09
C LEU A 134 -35.86 -90.75 24.55
N LEU A 135 -34.66 -90.33 24.95
CA LEU A 135 -34.39 -89.84 26.31
C LEU A 135 -35.12 -88.52 26.56
N SER A 136 -35.15 -87.61 25.58
CA SER A 136 -35.93 -86.38 25.64
C SER A 136 -37.44 -86.65 25.64
N GLU A 137 -37.93 -87.60 24.83
CA GLU A 137 -39.34 -88.03 24.86
C GLU A 137 -39.71 -88.65 26.21
N LEU A 138 -38.83 -89.47 26.79
CA LEU A 138 -39.02 -90.05 28.12
C LEU A 138 -39.03 -88.97 29.21
N GLU A 139 -38.13 -87.99 29.15
CA GLU A 139 -38.12 -86.85 30.07
C GLU A 139 -39.42 -86.03 29.95
N LEU A 140 -39.87 -85.74 28.72
CA LEU A 140 -41.11 -85.01 28.47
C LEU A 140 -42.35 -85.77 28.96
N GLY A 141 -42.41 -87.08 28.67
CA GLY A 141 -43.50 -87.95 29.11
C GLY A 141 -43.56 -88.10 30.63
N LEU A 142 -42.42 -88.36 31.28
CA LEU A 142 -42.34 -88.41 32.74
C LEU A 142 -42.65 -87.05 33.36
N GLY A 143 -42.20 -85.96 32.75
CA GLY A 143 -42.49 -84.59 33.19
C GLY A 143 -43.97 -84.25 33.12
N SER A 144 -44.66 -84.64 32.05
CA SER A 144 -46.12 -84.48 31.93
C SER A 144 -46.85 -85.24 33.03
N VAL A 145 -46.44 -86.48 33.30
CA VAL A 145 -47.01 -87.29 34.39
C VAL A 145 -46.67 -86.73 35.77
N VAL A 146 -45.52 -86.08 35.99
CA VAL A 146 -45.18 -85.45 37.28
C VAL A 146 -45.93 -84.14 37.49
N ARG A 147 -46.15 -83.34 36.44
CA ARG A 147 -47.00 -82.14 36.49
C ARG A 147 -48.47 -82.50 36.69
N GLN A 148 -48.87 -83.66 36.17
CA GLN A 148 -50.21 -84.23 36.29
C GLN A 148 -50.32 -85.31 37.38
N SER A 149 -49.31 -85.56 38.21
CA SER A 149 -49.40 -86.65 39.19
C SER A 149 -50.37 -86.26 40.28
N GLY A 150 -51.62 -86.68 40.04
CA GLY A 150 -52.88 -86.26 40.62
C GLY A 150 -54.06 -86.65 39.70
N THR A 151 -53.82 -86.74 38.38
CA THR A 151 -54.79 -87.05 37.32
C THR A 151 -54.64 -88.48 36.75
N GLN A 152 -54.53 -89.51 37.59
CA GLN A 152 -54.84 -90.88 37.17
C GLN A 152 -56.31 -91.21 37.51
N PRO A 153 -57.08 -91.81 36.58
CA PRO A 153 -58.51 -92.07 36.75
C PRO A 153 -58.73 -93.31 37.63
N SER A 154 -58.33 -93.24 38.90
CA SER A 154 -58.79 -94.20 39.90
C SER A 154 -59.99 -93.59 40.61
N ALA A 155 -61.16 -94.17 40.36
CA ALA A 155 -62.45 -93.72 40.82
C ALA A 155 -62.57 -93.74 42.35
N LYS A 156 -62.08 -92.72 43.05
CA LYS A 156 -62.48 -92.38 44.42
C LYS A 156 -62.40 -90.86 44.61
N LYS A 157 -63.54 -90.28 44.96
CA LYS A 157 -63.78 -88.85 45.23
C LYS A 157 -62.69 -88.26 46.13
N GLY A 158 -62.00 -87.23 45.63
CA GLY A 158 -61.24 -86.28 46.45
C GLY A 158 -59.85 -85.91 45.93
N CYS A 159 -59.71 -85.38 44.71
CA CYS A 159 -58.50 -84.66 44.28
C CYS A 159 -58.93 -83.39 43.52
N THR A 160 -58.50 -82.23 44.01
CA THR A 160 -58.85 -80.89 43.50
C THR A 160 -57.76 -80.35 42.57
N GLU A 161 -58.08 -79.38 41.71
CA GLU A 161 -57.13 -78.62 40.85
C GLU A 161 -56.03 -77.87 41.65
N GLU A 162 -56.01 -78.04 42.97
CA GLU A 162 -55.16 -77.42 43.98
C GLU A 162 -53.87 -78.21 44.25
N ASP A 163 -53.72 -79.44 43.73
CA ASP A 163 -52.46 -80.20 43.88
C ASP A 163 -51.40 -79.69 42.89
N VAL A 164 -50.49 -78.86 43.40
CA VAL A 164 -49.46 -78.14 42.64
C VAL A 164 -48.03 -78.61 42.96
N LEU A 165 -47.88 -79.77 43.61
CA LEU A 165 -46.58 -80.28 44.07
C LEU A 165 -45.59 -80.55 42.92
N GLY A 166 -46.08 -80.85 41.72
CA GLY A 166 -45.27 -81.04 40.51
C GLY A 166 -44.79 -79.76 39.81
N ILE A 167 -45.25 -78.57 40.27
CA ILE A 167 -44.99 -77.28 39.61
C ILE A 167 -43.86 -76.55 40.32
N LEU A 168 -42.68 -76.54 39.70
CA LEU A 168 -41.43 -76.03 40.27
C LEU A 168 -40.86 -74.83 39.50
N THR A 169 -41.29 -74.63 38.25
CA THR A 169 -40.91 -73.52 37.37
C THR A 169 -42.13 -72.96 36.64
N PRO A 170 -42.10 -71.69 36.17
CA PRO A 170 -43.23 -71.11 35.42
C PRO A 170 -43.57 -71.93 34.18
N SER A 171 -42.54 -72.44 33.48
CA SER A 171 -42.70 -73.35 32.35
C SER A 171 -43.46 -74.62 32.71
N ASP A 172 -43.33 -75.14 33.95
CA ASP A 172 -44.12 -76.30 34.39
C ASP A 172 -45.61 -75.95 34.50
N GLU A 173 -45.98 -74.73 34.91
CA GLU A 173 -47.38 -74.29 34.96
C GLU A 173 -47.95 -74.10 33.55
N PHE A 174 -47.20 -73.44 32.66
CA PHE A 174 -47.64 -73.20 31.28
C PHE A 174 -47.82 -74.53 30.53
N GLN A 175 -46.88 -75.45 30.71
CA GLN A 175 -46.93 -76.77 30.10
C GLN A 175 -48.05 -77.63 30.69
N TYR A 176 -48.41 -77.47 31.96
CA TYR A 176 -49.58 -78.14 32.53
C TYR A 176 -50.87 -77.76 31.78
N TRP A 177 -51.10 -76.46 31.56
CA TRP A 177 -52.32 -76.00 30.86
C TRP A 177 -52.31 -76.40 29.38
N ALA A 178 -51.15 -76.40 28.74
CA ALA A 178 -50.99 -76.91 27.38
C ALA A 178 -51.31 -78.41 27.30
N ASP A 179 -50.70 -79.23 28.16
CA ASP A 179 -50.91 -80.68 28.23
C ASP A 179 -52.38 -81.01 28.58
N LEU A 180 -53.04 -80.20 29.42
CA LEU A 180 -54.46 -80.35 29.76
C LEU A 180 -55.38 -79.98 28.59
N SER A 181 -55.01 -78.99 27.77
CA SER A 181 -55.78 -78.63 26.57
C SER A 181 -55.77 -79.74 25.52
N GLU A 182 -54.69 -80.52 25.46
CA GLU A 182 -54.58 -81.65 24.52
C GLU A 182 -55.22 -82.93 25.09
N SER A 183 -55.10 -83.16 26.40
CA SER A 183 -55.50 -84.42 27.05
C SER A 183 -56.92 -84.42 27.66
N ALA A 184 -57.54 -83.26 27.91
CA ALA A 184 -58.84 -83.18 28.58
C ALA A 184 -59.99 -83.81 27.77
N GLU A 185 -60.76 -84.70 28.39
CA GLU A 185 -61.93 -85.35 27.77
C GLU A 185 -63.16 -84.43 27.70
N LYS A 186 -63.28 -83.44 28.59
CA LYS A 186 -64.42 -82.49 28.63
C LYS A 186 -64.13 -81.24 27.78
N SER A 187 -65.03 -80.90 26.86
CA SER A 187 -64.89 -79.72 25.96
C SER A 187 -64.72 -78.41 26.74
N SER A 188 -65.49 -78.20 27.82
CA SER A 188 -65.40 -76.98 28.63
C SER A 188 -64.05 -76.82 29.33
N LEU A 189 -63.45 -77.92 29.81
CA LEU A 189 -62.11 -77.90 30.41
C LEU A 189 -61.03 -77.71 29.35
N ARG A 190 -61.22 -78.25 28.15
CA ARG A 190 -60.34 -78.06 27.00
C ARG A 190 -60.33 -76.61 26.52
N GLU A 191 -61.49 -75.99 26.35
CA GLU A 191 -61.62 -74.58 25.94
C GLU A 191 -61.05 -73.63 27.01
N ARG A 192 -61.30 -73.91 28.30
CA ARG A 192 -60.73 -73.15 29.42
C ARG A 192 -59.20 -73.25 29.47
N SER A 193 -58.65 -74.46 29.35
CA SER A 193 -57.19 -74.66 29.36
C SER A 193 -56.51 -74.08 28.13
N GLN A 194 -57.15 -74.14 26.95
CA GLN A 194 -56.68 -73.46 25.76
C GLN A 194 -56.67 -71.93 25.95
N HIS A 195 -57.72 -71.37 26.54
CA HIS A 195 -57.81 -69.94 26.85
C HIS A 195 -56.67 -69.49 27.80
N PHE A 196 -56.41 -70.23 28.88
CA PHE A 196 -55.28 -69.93 29.78
C PHE A 196 -53.93 -70.08 29.07
N THR A 197 -53.77 -71.10 28.23
CA THR A 197 -52.56 -71.28 27.43
C THR A 197 -52.33 -70.09 26.50
N GLU A 198 -53.37 -69.57 25.85
CA GLU A 198 -53.27 -68.39 24.98
C GLU A 198 -52.81 -67.12 25.72
N HIS A 199 -53.29 -66.92 26.95
CA HIS A 199 -52.87 -65.78 27.79
C HIS A 199 -51.45 -65.95 28.36
N PHE A 200 -50.98 -67.19 28.57
CA PHE A 200 -49.60 -67.45 29.01
C PHE A 200 -48.57 -67.46 27.88
N LYS A 201 -48.97 -67.65 26.60
CA LYS A 201 -48.06 -67.68 25.44
C LYS A 201 -47.05 -66.52 25.37
N PRO A 202 -47.45 -65.24 25.60
CA PRO A 202 -46.51 -64.11 25.53
C PRO A 202 -45.33 -64.28 26.50
N ILE A 203 -45.61 -64.67 27.74
CA ILE A 203 -44.60 -64.80 28.78
C ILE A 203 -43.87 -66.14 28.75
N GLN A 204 -44.50 -67.21 28.23
CA GLN A 204 -43.92 -68.55 28.16
C GLN A 204 -42.58 -68.55 27.40
N LYS A 205 -42.54 -67.90 26.23
CA LYS A 205 -41.32 -67.82 25.41
C LYS A 205 -40.17 -67.15 26.14
N GLU A 206 -40.46 -66.12 26.93
CA GLU A 206 -39.46 -65.35 27.66
C GLU A 206 -38.94 -66.14 28.88
N TYR A 207 -39.81 -66.86 29.60
CA TYR A 207 -39.40 -67.74 30.70
C TYR A 207 -38.60 -68.97 30.25
N ASP A 208 -38.92 -69.56 29.09
CA ASP A 208 -38.15 -70.68 28.52
C ASP A 208 -36.73 -70.25 28.12
N GLY A 209 -36.55 -68.98 27.75
CA GLY A 209 -35.27 -68.35 27.39
C GLY A 209 -34.64 -67.47 28.48
N LEU A 210 -35.11 -67.55 29.73
CA LEU A 210 -34.83 -66.55 30.78
C LEU A 210 -33.34 -66.26 30.98
N ASP A 211 -32.48 -67.28 30.96
CA ASP A 211 -31.03 -67.11 31.19
C ASP A 211 -30.33 -66.28 30.09
N SER A 212 -30.91 -66.20 28.88
CA SER A 212 -30.37 -65.42 27.75
C SER A 212 -30.72 -63.93 27.80
N LEU A 213 -31.74 -63.56 28.55
CA LEU A 213 -32.24 -62.18 28.63
C LEU A 213 -31.28 -61.26 29.39
N SER A 214 -31.31 -59.97 29.05
CA SER A 214 -30.64 -58.94 29.84
C SER A 214 -31.47 -58.59 31.09
N MET A 215 -30.85 -57.91 32.07
CA MET A 215 -31.62 -57.46 33.25
C MET A 215 -32.68 -56.42 32.90
N SER A 216 -32.53 -55.66 31.81
CA SER A 216 -33.55 -54.71 31.35
C SER A 216 -34.74 -55.44 30.73
N ASP A 217 -34.50 -56.44 29.87
CA ASP A 217 -35.58 -57.20 29.23
C ASP A 217 -36.42 -57.94 30.28
N VAL A 218 -35.80 -58.37 31.38
CA VAL A 218 -36.52 -59.01 32.48
C VAL A 218 -37.42 -58.04 33.25
N MET A 219 -37.11 -56.73 33.29
CA MET A 219 -38.03 -55.74 33.88
C MET A 219 -39.32 -55.65 33.05
N ASP A 220 -39.20 -55.65 31.72
CA ASP A 220 -40.36 -55.69 30.83
C ASP A 220 -41.14 -57.01 31.02
N LEU A 221 -40.45 -58.15 31.21
CA LEU A 221 -41.08 -59.43 31.52
C LEU A 221 -41.85 -59.41 32.85
N VAL A 222 -41.40 -58.67 33.87
CA VAL A 222 -42.13 -58.51 35.14
C VAL A 222 -43.47 -57.82 34.89
N GLU A 223 -43.51 -56.76 34.08
CA GLU A 223 -44.75 -56.06 33.72
C GLU A 223 -45.66 -56.94 32.86
N GLN A 224 -45.13 -57.61 31.84
CA GLN A 224 -45.89 -58.55 31.01
C GLN A 224 -46.47 -59.71 31.85
N SER A 225 -45.71 -60.21 32.82
CA SER A 225 -46.17 -61.26 33.74
C SER A 225 -47.30 -60.76 34.62
N ARG A 226 -47.22 -59.52 35.12
CA ARG A 226 -48.31 -58.91 35.91
C ARG A 226 -49.58 -58.80 35.10
N ASP A 227 -49.48 -58.29 33.88
CA ASP A 227 -50.64 -58.06 33.01
C ASP A 227 -51.26 -59.41 32.58
N ALA A 228 -50.45 -60.41 32.23
CA ALA A 228 -50.94 -61.75 31.91
C ALA A 228 -51.66 -62.43 33.09
N LEU A 229 -51.17 -62.25 34.33
CA LEU A 229 -51.87 -62.74 35.52
C LEU A 229 -53.17 -61.98 35.78
N ASP A 230 -53.21 -60.65 35.58
CA ASP A 230 -54.42 -59.85 35.74
C ASP A 230 -55.49 -60.25 34.72
N ASP A 231 -55.12 -60.47 33.47
CA ASP A 231 -56.03 -60.90 32.41
C ASP A 231 -56.63 -62.29 32.72
N ILE A 232 -55.80 -63.24 33.17
CA ILE A 232 -56.25 -64.59 33.54
C ILE A 232 -57.16 -64.56 34.76
N TRP A 233 -56.91 -63.67 35.71
CA TRP A 233 -57.82 -63.51 36.84
C TRP A 233 -59.14 -62.88 36.40
N ARG A 234 -59.11 -61.72 35.71
CA ARG A 234 -60.33 -60.95 35.38
C ARG A 234 -61.24 -61.58 34.33
N GLN A 235 -60.81 -62.64 33.66
CA GLN A 235 -61.64 -63.34 32.69
C GLN A 235 -62.95 -63.83 33.32
N THR A 236 -64.05 -63.72 32.57
CA THR A 236 -65.40 -64.13 33.01
C THR A 236 -66.00 -65.21 32.11
N ASP A 237 -65.29 -65.61 31.06
CA ASP A 237 -65.80 -66.51 30.02
C ASP A 237 -65.78 -67.99 30.46
N TYR A 238 -64.89 -68.35 31.40
CA TYR A 238 -64.74 -69.69 31.95
C TYR A 238 -64.64 -69.69 33.48
N ASP A 239 -64.67 -70.87 34.09
CA ASP A 239 -64.47 -71.02 35.54
C ASP A 239 -63.19 -70.31 36.01
N PRO A 240 -63.23 -69.55 37.12
CA PRO A 240 -62.08 -68.78 37.61
C PRO A 240 -60.83 -69.62 37.88
N TYR A 241 -59.67 -68.98 37.73
CA TYR A 241 -58.40 -69.59 38.10
C TYR A 241 -58.31 -69.80 39.63
N PRO A 242 -57.93 -70.99 40.14
CA PRO A 242 -57.91 -71.25 41.58
C PRO A 242 -56.95 -70.34 42.36
N GLU A 243 -57.40 -69.80 43.49
CA GLU A 243 -56.64 -68.84 44.31
C GLU A 243 -55.31 -69.43 44.84
N THR A 244 -55.35 -70.65 45.39
CA THR A 244 -54.17 -71.37 45.92
C THR A 244 -53.13 -71.65 44.83
N ARG A 245 -53.58 -71.92 43.61
CA ARG A 245 -52.74 -72.14 42.44
C ARG A 245 -52.13 -70.83 41.92
N MET A 246 -52.89 -69.72 41.99
CA MET A 246 -52.38 -68.39 41.62
C MET A 246 -51.28 -67.93 42.56
N VAL A 247 -51.45 -68.13 43.87
CA VAL A 247 -50.41 -67.91 44.89
C VAL A 247 -49.14 -68.70 44.54
N ARG A 248 -49.29 -69.99 44.22
CA ARG A 248 -48.16 -70.84 43.83
C ARG A 248 -47.46 -70.35 42.57
N LEU A 249 -48.21 -69.94 41.55
CA LEU A 249 -47.65 -69.40 40.31
C LEU A 249 -46.85 -68.11 40.56
N MET A 250 -47.36 -67.20 41.39
CA MET A 250 -46.65 -65.99 41.81
C MET A 250 -45.33 -66.31 42.51
N ASP A 251 -45.31 -67.32 43.39
CA ASP A 251 -44.10 -67.76 44.09
C ASP A 251 -43.09 -68.44 43.17
N VAL A 252 -43.57 -69.25 42.23
CA VAL A 252 -42.73 -69.96 41.26
C VAL A 252 -42.09 -68.99 40.26
N ILE A 253 -42.85 -68.00 39.78
CA ILE A 253 -42.31 -66.88 38.99
C ILE A 253 -41.30 -66.10 39.82
N GLY A 254 -41.65 -65.74 41.06
CA GLY A 254 -40.74 -65.02 41.95
C GLY A 254 -39.43 -65.78 42.19
N GLY A 255 -39.50 -67.10 42.37
CA GLY A 255 -38.34 -67.96 42.51
C GLY A 255 -37.51 -68.11 41.22
N ALA A 256 -38.13 -68.04 40.03
CA ALA A 256 -37.42 -68.01 38.76
C ALA A 256 -36.67 -66.68 38.57
N LEU A 257 -37.34 -65.55 38.81
CA LEU A 257 -36.74 -64.21 38.75
C LEU A 257 -35.59 -64.05 39.76
N GLY A 258 -35.79 -64.51 41.01
CA GLY A 258 -34.74 -64.49 42.03
C GLY A 258 -33.50 -65.30 41.64
N ARG A 259 -33.69 -66.51 41.10
CA ARG A 259 -32.57 -67.34 40.58
C ARG A 259 -31.87 -66.69 39.40
N PHE A 260 -32.61 -66.07 38.49
CA PHE A 260 -32.04 -65.32 37.37
C PHE A 260 -31.15 -64.17 37.87
N VAL A 261 -31.65 -63.35 38.80
CA VAL A 261 -30.89 -62.24 39.39
C VAL A 261 -29.62 -62.75 40.07
N GLN A 262 -29.72 -63.83 40.86
CA GLN A 262 -28.56 -64.47 41.50
C GLN A 262 -27.52 -64.93 40.47
N ARG A 263 -27.93 -65.60 39.39
CA ARG A 263 -27.00 -66.07 38.34
C ARG A 263 -26.31 -64.91 37.63
N LYS A 264 -27.05 -63.89 37.19
CA LYS A 264 -26.48 -62.73 36.50
C LYS A 264 -25.51 -61.95 37.38
N LEU A 265 -25.77 -61.86 38.69
CA LEU A 265 -24.88 -61.20 39.65
C LEU A 265 -23.70 -62.07 40.11
N SER A 266 -23.78 -63.40 39.99
CA SER A 266 -22.75 -64.33 40.49
C SER A 266 -21.37 -64.16 39.83
N GLY A 267 -21.33 -63.63 38.61
CA GLY A 267 -20.09 -63.36 37.89
C GLY A 267 -19.33 -62.12 38.38
N LEU A 268 -19.92 -61.32 39.27
CA LEU A 268 -19.33 -60.09 39.79
C LEU A 268 -18.81 -60.29 41.21
N LYS A 269 -17.61 -59.77 41.48
CA LYS A 269 -17.10 -59.71 42.86
C LYS A 269 -17.66 -58.49 43.58
N ILE A 270 -18.89 -58.63 44.09
CA ILE A 270 -19.73 -57.53 44.60
C ILE A 270 -19.02 -56.59 45.59
N PHE A 271 -18.17 -57.12 46.48
CA PHE A 271 -17.44 -56.33 47.47
C PHE A 271 -16.02 -55.93 47.04
N GLU A 272 -15.40 -56.58 46.06
CA GLU A 272 -14.01 -56.31 45.66
C GLU A 272 -13.90 -55.34 44.47
N GLU A 273 -14.80 -55.46 43.50
CA GLU A 273 -14.76 -54.64 42.28
C GLU A 273 -15.10 -53.17 42.56
N PRO A 274 -14.70 -52.22 41.68
CA PRO A 274 -15.15 -50.83 41.78
C PRO A 274 -16.68 -50.72 41.76
N PHE A 275 -17.26 -50.01 42.73
CA PHE A 275 -18.72 -49.95 42.87
C PHE A 275 -19.43 -49.40 41.63
N VAL A 276 -18.80 -48.50 40.87
CA VAL A 276 -19.35 -47.95 39.62
C VAL A 276 -19.76 -49.04 38.63
N LEU A 277 -19.00 -50.14 38.53
CA LEU A 277 -19.27 -51.25 37.61
C LEU A 277 -20.38 -52.20 38.12
N VAL A 278 -20.53 -52.29 39.43
CA VAL A 278 -21.46 -53.25 40.08
C VAL A 278 -22.81 -52.58 40.42
N ARG A 279 -22.83 -51.27 40.60
CA ARG A 279 -23.96 -50.49 41.12
C ARG A 279 -25.23 -50.64 40.29
N GLU A 280 -25.12 -50.54 38.97
CA GLU A 280 -26.28 -50.62 38.08
C GLU A 280 -26.89 -52.03 38.11
N ASN A 281 -26.06 -53.06 37.96
CA ASN A 281 -26.51 -54.45 38.01
C ASN A 281 -27.19 -54.82 39.34
N LEU A 282 -26.66 -54.36 40.49
CA LEU A 282 -27.31 -54.58 41.79
C LEU A 282 -28.64 -53.84 41.94
N ARG A 283 -28.72 -52.60 41.43
CA ARG A 283 -29.96 -51.80 41.48
C ARG A 283 -31.04 -52.39 40.59
N THR A 284 -30.68 -52.80 39.37
CA THR A 284 -31.62 -53.46 38.45
C THR A 284 -32.04 -54.81 39.00
N GLY A 285 -31.10 -55.59 39.56
CA GLY A 285 -31.43 -56.85 40.25
C GLY A 285 -32.39 -56.67 41.42
N PHE A 286 -32.17 -55.65 42.25
CA PHE A 286 -33.11 -55.27 43.32
C PHE A 286 -34.48 -54.86 42.75
N ALA A 287 -34.51 -54.02 41.71
CA ALA A 287 -35.74 -53.51 41.11
C ALA A 287 -36.60 -54.63 40.52
N ILE A 288 -36.01 -55.62 39.83
CA ILE A 288 -36.73 -56.80 39.33
C ILE A 288 -37.44 -57.52 40.47
N CYS A 289 -36.72 -57.75 41.59
CA CYS A 289 -37.29 -58.44 42.73
C CYS A 289 -38.39 -57.62 43.41
N GLU A 290 -38.16 -56.32 43.62
CA GLU A 290 -39.12 -55.41 44.28
C GLU A 290 -40.39 -55.22 43.44
N GLN A 291 -40.25 -54.97 42.13
CA GLN A 291 -41.39 -54.75 41.25
C GLN A 291 -42.31 -55.96 41.17
N TRP A 292 -41.77 -57.18 41.12
CA TRP A 292 -42.62 -58.37 41.12
C TRP A 292 -43.38 -58.52 42.44
N VAL A 293 -42.73 -58.26 43.58
CA VAL A 293 -43.43 -58.30 44.87
C VAL A 293 -44.53 -57.24 44.92
N VAL A 294 -44.24 -55.99 44.54
CA VAL A 294 -45.22 -54.90 44.48
C VAL A 294 -46.36 -55.22 43.52
N ALA A 295 -46.08 -55.86 42.38
CA ALA A 295 -47.09 -56.30 41.42
C ALA A 295 -48.04 -57.34 42.04
N CYS A 296 -47.52 -58.40 42.68
CA CYS A 296 -48.33 -59.39 43.38
C CYS A 296 -49.19 -58.76 44.48
N GLU A 297 -48.60 -57.86 45.25
CA GLU A 297 -49.23 -57.11 46.33
C GLU A 297 -50.37 -56.20 45.83
N HIS A 298 -50.16 -55.51 44.70
CA HIS A 298 -51.15 -54.65 44.08
C HIS A 298 -52.32 -55.45 43.49
N LEU A 299 -52.00 -56.53 42.75
CA LEU A 299 -53.00 -57.41 42.17
C LEU A 299 -53.92 -58.00 43.24
N THR A 300 -53.34 -58.63 44.26
CA THR A 300 -54.10 -59.31 45.32
C THR A 300 -54.78 -58.35 46.30
N GLY A 301 -54.14 -57.24 46.66
CA GLY A 301 -54.61 -56.32 47.70
C GLY A 301 -55.38 -55.08 47.22
N GLN A 302 -55.50 -54.83 45.92
CA GLN A 302 -56.26 -53.67 45.41
C GLN A 302 -57.11 -54.03 44.20
N VAL A 303 -56.52 -54.73 43.23
CA VAL A 303 -57.16 -54.96 41.92
C VAL A 303 -58.20 -56.06 42.01
N TRP A 304 -57.81 -57.24 42.50
CA TRP A 304 -58.65 -58.43 42.55
C TRP A 304 -59.61 -58.44 43.73
N GLU A 305 -59.29 -57.76 44.84
CA GLU A 305 -60.25 -57.56 45.94
C GLU A 305 -61.50 -56.78 45.48
N ARG A 306 -61.33 -55.84 44.53
CA ARG A 306 -62.41 -55.01 43.98
C ARG A 306 -63.10 -55.62 42.76
N HIS A 307 -62.67 -56.81 42.31
CA HIS A 307 -63.24 -57.46 41.14
C HIS A 307 -64.53 -58.23 41.52
N ALA A 308 -65.68 -57.63 41.25
CA ALA A 308 -66.99 -58.15 41.69
C ALA A 308 -67.35 -59.59 41.23
N PRO A 309 -67.00 -60.06 40.01
CA PRO A 309 -67.35 -61.41 39.55
C PRO A 309 -66.77 -62.55 40.41
N HIS A 310 -65.51 -62.42 40.83
CA HIS A 310 -64.88 -63.34 41.77
C HIS A 310 -63.75 -62.60 42.53
N PRO A 311 -64.03 -62.10 43.74
CA PRO A 311 -63.06 -61.31 44.48
C PRO A 311 -61.99 -62.19 45.12
N TRP A 312 -60.78 -61.65 45.24
CA TRP A 312 -59.69 -62.26 46.01
C TRP A 312 -60.10 -62.38 47.49
N LYS A 313 -60.04 -63.58 48.07
CA LYS A 313 -60.47 -63.82 49.47
C LYS A 313 -59.31 -63.89 50.46
N GLY A 314 -58.12 -64.26 49.99
CA GLY A 314 -56.91 -64.34 50.78
C GLY A 314 -56.38 -62.97 51.21
N ASN A 315 -55.42 -63.00 52.12
CA ASN A 315 -54.66 -61.79 52.44
C ASN A 315 -53.82 -61.35 51.22
N LYS A 316 -53.33 -60.11 51.28
CA LYS A 316 -52.30 -59.59 50.37
C LYS A 316 -51.14 -60.60 50.27
N HIS A 317 -50.86 -61.09 49.07
CA HIS A 317 -49.80 -62.07 48.84
C HIS A 317 -48.48 -61.39 48.46
N SER A 318 -47.39 -61.87 49.04
CA SER A 318 -46.03 -61.43 48.74
C SER A 318 -45.07 -62.63 48.68
N PRO A 319 -44.36 -62.88 47.56
CA PRO A 319 -43.38 -63.97 47.49
C PRO A 319 -42.22 -63.77 48.49
N GLU A 320 -42.30 -64.41 49.67
CA GLU A 320 -41.42 -64.14 50.82
C GLU A 320 -39.94 -64.32 50.50
N THR A 321 -39.58 -65.39 49.77
CA THR A 321 -38.17 -65.67 49.43
C THR A 321 -37.58 -64.59 48.52
N LEU A 322 -38.38 -64.07 47.58
CA LEU A 322 -37.96 -63.01 46.69
C LEU A 322 -37.86 -61.68 47.42
N GLN A 323 -38.81 -61.38 48.32
CA GLN A 323 -38.76 -60.19 49.16
C GLN A 323 -37.53 -60.19 50.08
N CYS A 324 -37.18 -61.33 50.67
CA CYS A 324 -35.97 -61.48 51.47
C CYS A 324 -34.70 -61.26 50.63
N LEU A 325 -34.66 -61.78 49.40
CA LEU A 325 -33.56 -61.51 48.46
C LEU A 325 -33.49 -60.03 48.07
N ALA A 326 -34.63 -59.38 47.78
CA ALA A 326 -34.70 -57.96 47.46
C ALA A 326 -34.15 -57.11 48.63
N ASN A 327 -34.61 -57.41 49.85
CA ASN A 327 -34.11 -56.75 51.06
C ASN A 327 -32.60 -56.92 51.22
N ARG A 328 -32.08 -58.13 50.98
CA ARG A 328 -30.65 -58.42 51.04
C ARG A 328 -29.87 -57.62 49.98
N LEU A 329 -30.32 -57.60 48.74
CA LEU A 329 -29.68 -56.84 47.65
C LEU A 329 -29.68 -55.33 47.94
N ASN A 330 -30.80 -54.79 48.44
CA ASN A 330 -30.88 -53.38 48.83
C ASN A 330 -29.94 -53.04 49.99
N GLU A 331 -29.80 -53.94 50.97
CA GLU A 331 -28.84 -53.77 52.08
C GLU A 331 -27.40 -53.75 51.53
N VAL A 332 -27.06 -54.67 50.61
CA VAL A 332 -25.74 -54.68 49.93
C VAL A 332 -25.48 -53.39 49.15
N VAL A 333 -26.46 -52.92 48.37
CA VAL A 333 -26.37 -51.62 47.65
C VAL A 333 -26.13 -50.50 48.66
N THR A 334 -26.86 -50.48 49.77
CA THR A 334 -26.74 -49.46 50.81
C THR A 334 -25.35 -49.45 51.44
N LEU A 335 -24.82 -50.62 51.82
CA LEU A 335 -23.47 -50.75 52.40
C LEU A 335 -22.40 -50.19 51.46
N ARG A 336 -22.51 -50.48 50.15
CA ARG A 336 -21.59 -50.02 49.11
C ARG A 336 -21.70 -48.53 48.82
N VAL A 337 -22.93 -48.00 48.75
CA VAL A 337 -23.18 -46.55 48.60
C VAL A 337 -22.63 -45.78 49.79
N VAL A 338 -22.81 -46.29 51.02
CA VAL A 338 -22.29 -45.65 52.24
C VAL A 338 -20.77 -45.61 52.21
N HIS A 339 -20.10 -46.71 51.87
CA HIS A 339 -18.65 -46.76 51.72
C HIS A 339 -18.13 -45.77 50.67
N GLU A 340 -18.72 -45.74 49.46
CA GLU A 340 -18.35 -44.80 48.40
C GLU A 340 -18.53 -43.33 48.83
N LYS A 341 -19.67 -43.00 49.42
CA LYS A 341 -19.96 -41.62 49.85
C LYS A 341 -19.07 -41.15 51.01
N LEU A 342 -18.73 -42.04 51.93
CA LEU A 342 -17.78 -41.73 53.02
C LEU A 342 -16.37 -41.51 52.45
N LEU A 343 -15.92 -42.32 51.49
CA LEU A 343 -14.65 -42.11 50.79
C LEU A 343 -14.59 -40.74 50.09
N CYS A 344 -15.65 -40.34 49.39
CA CYS A 344 -15.71 -39.04 48.70
C CYS A 344 -15.66 -37.83 49.66
N LEU A 345 -16.20 -37.96 50.87
CA LEU A 345 -16.31 -36.85 51.83
C LEU A 345 -15.15 -36.76 52.82
N LEU A 346 -14.27 -37.77 52.88
CA LEU A 346 -13.09 -37.80 53.76
C LEU A 346 -11.81 -37.35 53.03
N PRO A 347 -10.84 -36.73 53.75
CA PRO A 347 -9.58 -36.28 53.17
C PRO A 347 -8.61 -37.46 52.99
N GLY A 348 -7.70 -37.38 52.00
CA GLY A 348 -6.87 -38.51 51.55
C GLY A 348 -6.10 -39.28 52.63
N ALA A 349 -5.57 -38.61 53.67
CA ALA A 349 -4.86 -39.28 54.76
C ALA A 349 -5.74 -40.24 55.59
N LYS A 350 -7.06 -39.98 55.66
CA LYS A 350 -8.02 -40.78 56.42
C LYS A 350 -8.79 -41.79 55.56
N GLN A 351 -8.68 -41.70 54.24
CA GLN A 351 -9.24 -42.69 53.31
C GLN A 351 -8.54 -44.06 53.44
N GLN A 352 -7.30 -44.09 53.96
CA GLN A 352 -6.56 -45.33 54.24
C GLN A 352 -7.27 -46.24 55.28
N ALA A 353 -8.10 -45.68 56.17
CA ALA A 353 -8.90 -46.46 57.11
C ALA A 353 -10.11 -47.14 56.46
N LEU A 354 -10.48 -46.72 55.25
CA LEU A 354 -11.66 -47.18 54.49
C LEU A 354 -11.28 -48.01 53.26
N THR A 355 -10.14 -48.72 53.29
CA THR A 355 -9.80 -49.66 52.21
C THR A 355 -10.84 -50.77 52.11
N VAL A 356 -11.13 -51.19 50.88
CA VAL A 356 -12.14 -52.21 50.57
C VAL A 356 -11.88 -53.51 51.36
N GLU A 357 -10.63 -53.94 51.42
CA GLU A 357 -10.20 -55.16 52.12
C GLU A 357 -10.54 -55.13 53.62
N ARG A 358 -10.40 -53.97 54.27
CA ARG A 358 -10.62 -53.82 55.72
C ARG A 358 -12.09 -53.60 56.07
N VAL A 359 -12.79 -52.82 55.25
CA VAL A 359 -14.20 -52.46 55.51
C VAL A 359 -15.12 -53.65 55.25
N PHE A 360 -14.85 -54.43 54.20
CA PHE A 360 -15.68 -55.58 53.83
C PHE A 360 -15.13 -56.93 54.31
N GLU A 361 -14.03 -56.96 55.07
CA GLU A 361 -13.51 -58.16 55.73
C GLU A 361 -14.59 -58.99 56.47
N PRO A 362 -15.55 -58.38 57.21
CA PRO A 362 -16.59 -59.14 57.91
C PRO A 362 -17.47 -60.00 56.99
N PHE A 363 -17.48 -59.71 55.68
CA PHE A 363 -18.28 -60.43 54.67
C PHE A 363 -17.47 -61.47 53.88
N SER A 364 -16.16 -61.62 54.12
CA SER A 364 -15.25 -62.47 53.31
C SER A 364 -15.62 -63.95 53.23
N GLY A 365 -16.43 -64.46 54.18
CA GLY A 365 -16.96 -65.83 54.19
C GLY A 365 -18.43 -65.98 53.83
N LEU A 366 -19.12 -64.89 53.45
CA LEU A 366 -20.57 -64.87 53.20
C LEU A 366 -20.87 -64.53 51.74
N ASN A 367 -21.75 -65.32 51.10
CA ASN A 367 -22.23 -64.97 49.76
C ASN A 367 -23.43 -64.01 49.87
N PRO A 368 -23.33 -62.76 49.39
CA PRO A 368 -24.40 -61.77 49.49
C PRO A 368 -25.65 -62.11 48.67
N LEU A 369 -25.53 -62.97 47.64
CA LEU A 369 -26.62 -63.30 46.73
C LEU A 369 -27.49 -64.47 47.23
N HIS A 370 -26.93 -65.34 48.06
CA HIS A 370 -27.61 -66.56 48.52
C HIS A 370 -28.25 -66.31 49.89
N TYR A 371 -29.44 -65.71 49.89
CA TYR A 371 -30.24 -65.62 51.10
C TYR A 371 -30.68 -67.02 51.55
N ASN A 372 -30.36 -67.36 52.80
CA ASN A 372 -30.89 -68.52 53.48
C ASN A 372 -31.20 -68.12 54.94
N PRO A 373 -32.43 -68.32 55.43
CA PRO A 373 -32.82 -68.01 56.82
C PRO A 373 -31.86 -68.57 57.87
N TYR A 374 -31.27 -69.75 57.64
CA TYR A 374 -30.31 -70.37 58.55
C TYR A 374 -29.00 -69.56 58.68
N THR A 375 -28.58 -68.89 57.61
CA THR A 375 -27.36 -68.09 57.56
C THR A 375 -27.58 -66.59 57.81
N GLU A 376 -28.84 -66.15 57.92
CA GLU A 376 -29.22 -64.76 58.19
C GLU A 376 -28.56 -64.19 59.48
N PRO A 377 -28.47 -64.92 60.61
CA PRO A 377 -27.82 -64.39 61.81
C PRO A 377 -26.35 -64.06 61.61
N LEU A 378 -25.63 -64.85 60.80
CA LEU A 378 -24.23 -64.60 60.45
C LEU A 378 -24.08 -63.32 59.63
N TRP A 379 -25.00 -63.09 58.68
CA TRP A 379 -25.03 -61.85 57.93
C TRP A 379 -25.31 -60.64 58.80
N ARG A 380 -26.29 -60.73 59.71
CA ARG A 380 -26.59 -59.64 60.65
C ARG A 380 -25.41 -59.31 61.55
N ALA A 381 -24.66 -60.31 62.00
CA ALA A 381 -23.42 -60.10 62.74
C ALA A 381 -22.34 -59.38 61.90
N ALA A 382 -22.16 -59.77 60.64
CA ALA A 382 -21.23 -59.12 59.71
C ALA A 382 -21.62 -57.65 59.44
N VAL A 383 -22.91 -57.37 59.21
CA VAL A 383 -23.43 -56.00 59.07
C VAL A 383 -23.14 -55.21 60.34
N ALA A 384 -23.47 -55.72 61.53
CA ALA A 384 -23.19 -55.02 62.78
C ALA A 384 -21.69 -54.73 62.99
N GLN A 385 -20.80 -55.63 62.57
CA GLN A 385 -19.36 -55.39 62.61
C GLN A 385 -18.93 -54.31 61.61
N PHE A 386 -19.45 -54.32 60.38
CA PHE A 386 -19.26 -53.24 59.41
C PHE A 386 -19.72 -51.89 59.98
N GLU A 387 -20.90 -51.81 60.58
CA GLU A 387 -21.42 -50.55 61.15
C GLU A 387 -20.51 -50.00 62.26
N ARG A 388 -19.95 -50.87 63.11
CA ARG A 388 -18.97 -50.48 64.14
C ARG A 388 -17.67 -49.97 63.53
N LEU A 389 -17.19 -50.56 62.44
CA LEU A 389 -15.99 -50.11 61.73
C LEU A 389 -16.19 -48.74 61.07
N MET A 390 -17.40 -48.49 60.53
CA MET A 390 -17.71 -47.24 59.83
C MET A 390 -18.06 -46.07 60.76
N ALA A 391 -18.52 -46.33 61.99
CA ALA A 391 -19.01 -45.31 62.92
C ALA A 391 -18.04 -44.11 63.16
N PRO A 392 -16.72 -44.29 63.35
CA PRO A 392 -15.80 -43.16 63.51
C PRO A 392 -15.71 -42.27 62.26
N SER A 393 -15.72 -42.88 61.07
CA SER A 393 -15.75 -42.18 59.79
C SER A 393 -17.09 -41.46 59.56
N GLU A 394 -18.20 -42.08 59.97
CA GLU A 394 -19.54 -41.46 59.94
C GLU A 394 -19.60 -40.21 60.83
N GLN A 395 -19.02 -40.23 62.04
CA GLN A 395 -18.98 -39.05 62.93
C GLN A 395 -18.19 -37.88 62.32
N GLU A 396 -17.04 -38.15 61.72
CA GLU A 396 -16.25 -37.10 61.06
C GLU A 396 -16.97 -36.52 59.85
N VAL A 397 -17.60 -37.36 59.03
CA VAL A 397 -18.41 -36.91 57.90
C VAL A 397 -19.64 -36.14 58.38
N ALA A 398 -20.26 -36.53 59.48
CA ALA A 398 -21.36 -35.77 60.08
C ALA A 398 -20.91 -34.33 60.41
N GLY A 399 -19.73 -34.14 61.02
CA GLY A 399 -19.18 -32.81 61.30
C GLY A 399 -18.96 -31.95 60.04
N ARG A 400 -18.55 -32.55 58.92
CA ARG A 400 -18.43 -31.86 57.62
C ARG A 400 -19.76 -31.55 56.97
N LEU A 401 -20.72 -32.47 57.09
CA LEU A 401 -22.08 -32.22 56.62
C LEU A 401 -22.71 -31.08 57.42
N LYS A 402 -22.45 -30.96 58.73
CA LYS A 402 -22.87 -29.79 59.53
C LYS A 402 -22.31 -28.49 58.96
N SER A 403 -21.01 -28.42 58.67
CA SER A 403 -20.42 -27.21 58.08
C SER A 403 -21.01 -26.89 56.71
N TYR A 404 -21.17 -27.91 55.84
CA TYR A 404 -21.76 -27.70 54.51
C TYR A 404 -23.23 -27.27 54.57
N ILE A 405 -24.00 -27.79 55.53
CA ILE A 405 -25.38 -27.40 55.74
C ILE A 405 -25.45 -25.96 56.28
N ALA A 406 -24.58 -25.60 57.23
CA ALA A 406 -24.50 -24.25 57.76
C ALA A 406 -24.21 -23.20 56.67
N ASP A 407 -23.30 -23.51 55.73
CA ASP A 407 -22.95 -22.62 54.61
C ASP A 407 -24.13 -22.34 53.65
N VAL A 408 -25.11 -23.25 53.58
CA VAL A 408 -26.27 -23.16 52.66
C VAL A 408 -27.61 -22.97 53.37
N GLN A 409 -27.61 -22.83 54.71
CA GLN A 409 -28.82 -22.84 55.53
C GLN A 409 -29.79 -21.71 55.17
N ASP A 410 -29.27 -20.57 54.70
CA ASP A 410 -30.06 -19.42 54.26
C ASP A 410 -30.71 -19.62 52.88
N ASN A 411 -30.28 -20.63 52.11
CA ASN A 411 -30.81 -20.94 50.78
C ASN A 411 -31.61 -22.26 50.80
N PRO A 412 -32.95 -22.21 50.76
CA PRO A 412 -33.81 -23.39 50.89
C PRO A 412 -33.56 -24.46 49.82
N GLN A 413 -33.30 -24.05 48.58
CA GLN A 413 -33.08 -24.98 47.47
C GLN A 413 -31.73 -25.68 47.57
N GLN A 414 -30.68 -24.95 47.95
CA GLN A 414 -29.35 -25.53 48.14
C GLN A 414 -29.33 -26.42 49.38
N LEU A 415 -30.00 -26.01 50.45
CA LEU A 415 -30.22 -26.83 51.65
C LEU A 415 -30.89 -28.16 51.28
N LEU A 416 -32.02 -28.11 50.58
CA LEU A 416 -32.73 -29.29 50.08
C LEU A 416 -31.82 -30.19 49.23
N GLN A 417 -31.03 -29.60 48.34
CA GLN A 417 -30.12 -30.32 47.46
C GLN A 417 -29.02 -31.06 48.24
N VAL A 418 -28.48 -30.47 49.31
CA VAL A 418 -27.48 -31.13 50.17
C VAL A 418 -28.10 -32.35 50.86
N PHE A 419 -29.31 -32.21 51.42
CA PHE A 419 -30.03 -33.33 52.04
C PHE A 419 -30.38 -34.44 51.04
N LEU A 420 -30.81 -34.09 49.83
CA LEU A 420 -31.08 -35.05 48.76
C LEU A 420 -29.81 -35.77 48.28
N LYS A 421 -28.71 -35.03 48.08
CA LYS A 421 -27.43 -35.57 47.62
C LYS A 421 -26.82 -36.55 48.62
N HIS A 422 -27.03 -36.32 49.92
CA HIS A 422 -26.45 -37.11 51.00
C HIS A 422 -27.48 -37.95 51.77
N LYS A 423 -28.69 -38.17 51.21
CA LYS A 423 -29.81 -38.85 51.89
C LYS A 423 -29.46 -40.22 52.49
N GLU A 424 -28.66 -41.03 51.78
CA GLU A 424 -28.26 -42.37 52.23
C GLU A 424 -27.31 -42.30 53.43
N LEU A 425 -26.46 -41.26 53.52
CA LEU A 425 -25.61 -41.01 54.68
C LEU A 425 -26.42 -40.44 55.85
N ILE A 426 -27.32 -39.50 55.58
CA ILE A 426 -28.14 -38.86 56.63
C ILE A 426 -29.09 -39.85 57.28
N ARG A 427 -29.53 -40.89 56.58
CA ARG A 427 -30.31 -42.01 57.14
C ARG A 427 -29.52 -42.88 58.13
N ARG A 428 -28.17 -42.83 58.12
CA ARG A 428 -27.34 -43.64 59.02
C ARG A 428 -27.53 -43.19 60.46
N PRO A 429 -27.72 -44.11 61.43
CA PRO A 429 -28.04 -43.76 62.81
C PRO A 429 -27.08 -42.74 63.45
N THR A 430 -25.78 -42.88 63.20
CA THR A 430 -24.73 -41.98 63.71
C THR A 430 -24.88 -40.57 63.16
N ILE A 431 -24.98 -40.43 61.83
CA ILE A 431 -25.10 -39.12 61.15
C ILE A 431 -26.47 -38.49 61.44
N ARG A 432 -27.54 -39.28 61.43
CA ARG A 432 -28.90 -38.85 61.73
C ARG A 432 -29.02 -38.19 63.10
N LYS A 433 -28.36 -38.79 64.11
CA LYS A 433 -28.32 -38.27 65.48
C LYS A 433 -27.46 -37.02 65.60
N GLU A 434 -26.33 -36.98 64.90
CA GLU A 434 -25.46 -35.81 64.87
C GLU A 434 -26.17 -34.61 64.21
N LEU A 435 -26.86 -34.81 63.08
CA LEU A 435 -27.55 -33.76 62.30
C LEU A 435 -28.97 -33.43 62.79
N GLN A 436 -29.30 -33.70 64.06
CA GLN A 436 -30.64 -33.52 64.61
C GLN A 436 -31.18 -32.08 64.38
N SER A 437 -30.39 -31.06 64.74
CA SER A 437 -30.76 -29.64 64.61
C SER A 437 -30.98 -29.20 63.17
N GLU A 438 -30.12 -29.66 62.27
CA GLU A 438 -30.17 -29.35 60.85
C GLU A 438 -31.39 -30.00 60.17
N ARG A 439 -31.75 -31.22 60.60
CA ARG A 439 -32.96 -31.93 60.16
C ARG A 439 -34.24 -31.24 60.64
N GLU A 440 -34.26 -30.74 61.87
CA GLU A 440 -35.37 -29.92 62.40
C GLU A 440 -35.52 -28.61 61.62
N THR A 441 -34.40 -27.99 61.25
CA THR A 441 -34.38 -26.79 60.40
C THR A 441 -34.94 -27.08 59.00
N LEU A 442 -34.54 -28.20 58.38
CA LEU A 442 -35.10 -28.62 57.09
C LEU A 442 -36.61 -28.84 57.18
N LEU A 443 -37.09 -29.50 58.24
CA LEU A 443 -38.52 -29.75 58.44
C LEU A 443 -39.32 -28.44 58.53
N ALA A 444 -38.82 -27.47 59.31
CA ALA A 444 -39.42 -26.15 59.41
C ALA A 444 -39.45 -25.43 58.05
N ARG A 445 -38.36 -25.53 57.29
CA ARG A 445 -38.26 -24.93 55.95
C ARG A 445 -39.23 -25.54 54.95
N LEU A 446 -39.35 -26.87 54.91
CA LEU A 446 -40.32 -27.58 54.07
C LEU A 446 -41.76 -27.18 54.42
N LEU A 447 -42.06 -27.04 55.71
CA LEU A 447 -43.36 -26.56 56.16
C LEU A 447 -43.64 -25.13 55.67
N ASP A 448 -42.67 -24.22 55.78
CA ASP A 448 -42.84 -22.83 55.34
C ASP A 448 -42.92 -22.70 53.82
N ASP A 449 -42.16 -23.49 53.08
CA ASP A 449 -42.26 -23.55 51.61
C ASP A 449 -43.66 -24.07 51.19
N ASN A 450 -44.21 -25.09 51.84
CA ASN A 450 -45.56 -25.59 51.58
C ASN A 450 -46.65 -24.58 52.00
N LYS A 451 -46.46 -23.82 53.08
CA LYS A 451 -47.33 -22.68 53.40
C LYS A 451 -47.30 -21.61 52.31
N GLY A 452 -46.11 -21.31 51.77
CA GLY A 452 -45.96 -20.42 50.63
C GLY A 452 -46.74 -20.91 49.39
N LEU A 453 -46.70 -22.21 49.10
CA LEU A 453 -47.49 -22.81 48.01
C LEU A 453 -49.00 -22.65 48.25
N LYS A 454 -49.46 -22.83 49.50
CA LYS A 454 -50.86 -22.59 49.87
C LYS A 454 -51.28 -21.14 49.63
N THR A 455 -50.47 -20.18 50.07
CA THR A 455 -50.75 -18.74 49.84
C THR A 455 -50.73 -18.36 48.36
N ASP A 456 -49.80 -18.93 47.57
CA ASP A 456 -49.75 -18.73 46.11
C ASP A 456 -51.02 -19.28 45.45
N PHE A 457 -51.47 -20.46 45.88
CA PHE A 457 -52.73 -21.05 45.41
C PHE A 457 -53.94 -20.15 45.74
N GLU A 458 -54.11 -19.75 47.00
CA GLU A 458 -55.22 -18.91 47.46
C GLU A 458 -55.27 -17.55 46.74
N THR A 459 -54.11 -16.99 46.38
CA THR A 459 -54.05 -15.69 45.69
C THR A 459 -54.41 -15.81 44.20
N ARG A 460 -54.18 -16.97 43.58
CA ARG A 460 -54.22 -17.16 42.13
C ARG A 460 -55.36 -18.05 41.61
N CYS A 461 -56.05 -18.77 42.48
CA CYS A 461 -57.03 -19.78 42.05
C CYS A 461 -58.30 -19.18 41.42
N HIS A 462 -58.58 -17.90 41.64
CA HIS A 462 -59.84 -17.25 41.24
C HIS A 462 -59.79 -16.51 39.89
N GLY A 463 -58.61 -16.21 39.34
CA GLY A 463 -58.46 -15.42 38.11
C GLY A 463 -58.17 -16.24 36.85
N SER A 464 -58.26 -15.60 35.69
CA SER A 464 -57.86 -16.20 34.42
C SER A 464 -56.33 -16.15 34.25
N PRO A 465 -55.73 -17.07 33.48
CA PRO A 465 -54.28 -17.11 33.36
C PRO A 465 -53.69 -15.82 32.79
N GLY A 466 -52.75 -15.20 33.51
CA GLY A 466 -52.12 -13.92 33.16
C GLY A 466 -52.64 -12.73 33.96
N ASP A 467 -53.77 -12.86 34.64
CA ASP A 467 -54.27 -11.84 35.57
C ASP A 467 -53.47 -11.85 36.88
N LYS A 468 -53.51 -10.72 37.61
CA LYS A 468 -52.86 -10.62 38.93
C LYS A 468 -53.36 -11.65 39.94
N SER A 469 -54.63 -12.05 39.81
CA SER A 469 -55.32 -13.04 40.65
C SER A 469 -55.42 -14.42 39.98
N GLY A 470 -54.70 -14.66 38.87
CA GLY A 470 -54.75 -15.90 38.11
C GLY A 470 -53.40 -16.63 38.04
N PRO A 471 -53.38 -17.88 37.54
CA PRO A 471 -52.15 -18.62 37.33
C PRO A 471 -51.31 -18.00 36.19
N LEU A 472 -50.03 -18.36 36.13
CA LEU A 472 -49.14 -17.87 35.06
C LEU A 472 -49.55 -18.46 33.70
N ILE A 473 -49.36 -17.69 32.62
CA ILE A 473 -49.70 -18.16 31.25
C ILE A 473 -48.68 -19.23 30.80
N GLY A 474 -49.17 -20.45 30.59
CA GLY A 474 -48.42 -21.51 29.92
C GLY A 474 -48.41 -21.33 28.41
N ARG A 475 -47.27 -21.61 27.78
CA ARG A 475 -47.11 -21.50 26.32
C ARG A 475 -48.04 -22.52 25.62
N ASN A 476 -48.91 -22.03 24.75
CA ASN A 476 -49.87 -22.84 23.98
C ASN A 476 -50.85 -23.66 24.84
N LEU A 477 -51.11 -23.25 26.10
CA LEU A 477 -52.13 -23.87 26.93
C LEU A 477 -53.44 -23.07 26.85
N PRO A 478 -54.56 -23.71 26.49
CA PRO A 478 -55.89 -23.16 26.74
C PRO A 478 -56.10 -22.90 28.23
N GLU A 479 -57.05 -22.01 28.54
CA GLU A 479 -57.26 -21.52 29.90
C GLU A 479 -57.47 -22.64 30.93
N VAL A 480 -58.40 -23.57 30.68
CA VAL A 480 -58.68 -24.70 31.58
C VAL A 480 -57.46 -25.59 31.80
N VAL A 481 -56.73 -25.92 30.72
CA VAL A 481 -55.56 -26.80 30.79
C VAL A 481 -54.46 -26.12 31.58
N ASN A 482 -54.32 -24.80 31.44
CA ASN A 482 -53.32 -24.05 32.18
C ASN A 482 -53.61 -24.06 33.70
N LYS A 483 -54.88 -23.85 34.11
CA LYS A 483 -55.29 -23.96 35.53
C LYS A 483 -55.00 -25.35 36.10
N ILE A 484 -55.32 -26.41 35.35
CA ILE A 484 -55.07 -27.81 35.74
C ILE A 484 -53.57 -28.13 35.82
N VAL A 485 -52.78 -27.71 34.83
CA VAL A 485 -51.32 -27.96 34.84
C VAL A 485 -50.65 -27.21 36.00
N TRP A 486 -51.07 -25.98 36.27
CA TRP A 486 -50.57 -25.19 37.41
C TRP A 486 -50.87 -25.88 38.75
N VAL A 487 -52.12 -26.32 38.99
CA VAL A 487 -52.46 -26.99 40.25
C VAL A 487 -51.74 -28.34 40.38
N ARG A 488 -51.57 -29.10 39.28
CA ARG A 488 -50.77 -30.34 39.29
C ARG A 488 -49.32 -30.09 39.66
N GLN A 489 -48.72 -28.99 39.21
CA GLN A 489 -47.36 -28.64 39.62
C GLN A 489 -47.26 -28.37 41.11
N LEU A 490 -48.29 -27.74 41.71
CA LEU A 490 -48.36 -27.54 43.15
C LEU A 490 -48.52 -28.87 43.89
N LEU A 491 -49.41 -29.76 43.41
CA LEU A 491 -49.58 -31.12 43.95
C LEU A 491 -48.25 -31.88 44.00
N HIS A 492 -47.53 -31.93 42.88
CA HIS A 492 -46.26 -32.64 42.80
C HIS A 492 -45.21 -32.08 43.76
N LYS A 493 -45.13 -30.76 43.92
CA LYS A 493 -44.20 -30.13 44.87
C LYS A 493 -44.50 -30.51 46.31
N VAL A 494 -45.78 -30.54 46.69
CA VAL A 494 -46.19 -30.92 48.06
C VAL A 494 -45.92 -32.42 48.29
N GLU A 495 -46.24 -33.28 47.32
CA GLU A 495 -45.94 -34.72 47.37
C GLU A 495 -44.43 -35.01 47.45
N ASP A 496 -43.60 -34.26 46.71
CA ASP A 496 -42.13 -34.37 46.81
C ASP A 496 -41.61 -33.97 48.19
N SER A 497 -42.14 -32.89 48.76
CA SER A 497 -41.82 -32.46 50.12
C SER A 497 -42.19 -33.53 51.15
N VAL A 498 -43.37 -34.18 51.00
CA VAL A 498 -43.81 -35.29 51.86
C VAL A 498 -42.87 -36.49 51.74
N ARG A 499 -42.60 -36.96 50.51
CA ARG A 499 -41.69 -38.09 50.27
C ARG A 499 -40.30 -37.85 50.87
N LEU A 500 -39.78 -36.63 50.76
CA LEU A 500 -38.48 -36.29 51.34
C LEU A 500 -38.52 -36.27 52.87
N ALA A 501 -39.55 -35.66 53.45
CA ALA A 501 -39.70 -35.58 54.90
C ALA A 501 -39.90 -36.97 55.51
N GLU A 502 -40.69 -37.85 54.90
CA GLU A 502 -40.83 -39.25 55.30
C GLU A 502 -39.48 -39.97 55.26
N ALA A 503 -38.72 -39.78 54.18
CA ALA A 503 -37.44 -40.43 53.96
C ALA A 503 -36.34 -40.04 54.97
N LEU A 504 -36.40 -38.83 55.53
CA LEU A 504 -35.29 -38.23 56.27
C LEU A 504 -35.66 -37.71 57.67
N LEU A 505 -36.93 -37.49 57.98
CA LEU A 505 -37.40 -36.67 59.12
C LEU A 505 -38.51 -37.35 59.95
N SER A 506 -38.90 -38.59 59.63
CA SER A 506 -40.06 -39.28 60.21
C SER A 506 -39.99 -39.47 61.74
N ASP A 507 -38.79 -39.52 62.32
CA ASP A 507 -38.54 -39.64 63.76
C ASP A 507 -38.65 -38.32 64.54
N LEU A 508 -38.75 -37.17 63.85
CA LEU A 508 -38.85 -35.87 64.51
C LEU A 508 -40.26 -35.61 65.04
N SER A 509 -40.36 -34.92 66.18
CA SER A 509 -41.65 -34.60 66.82
C SER A 509 -42.54 -33.71 65.95
N GLY A 510 -41.95 -32.78 65.19
CA GLY A 510 -42.68 -31.87 64.29
C GLY A 510 -43.24 -32.53 63.02
N PHE A 511 -42.82 -33.76 62.70
CA PHE A 511 -43.12 -34.39 61.41
C PHE A 511 -44.63 -34.66 61.23
N LYS A 512 -45.33 -35.07 62.30
CA LYS A 512 -46.78 -35.30 62.26
C LYS A 512 -47.58 -34.04 61.92
N GLY A 513 -47.14 -32.89 62.45
CA GLY A 513 -47.78 -31.60 62.15
C GLY A 513 -47.54 -31.16 60.71
N PHE A 514 -46.34 -31.42 60.18
CA PHE A 514 -46.02 -31.20 58.77
C PHE A 514 -46.87 -32.07 57.84
N LEU A 515 -46.99 -33.37 58.12
CA LEU A 515 -47.80 -34.29 57.31
C LEU A 515 -49.26 -33.86 57.25
N HIS A 516 -49.87 -33.58 58.40
CA HIS A 516 -51.28 -33.15 58.45
C HIS A 516 -51.53 -31.89 57.61
N PHE A 517 -50.63 -30.90 57.68
CA PHE A 517 -50.73 -29.70 56.83
C PHE A 517 -50.63 -30.01 55.34
N CYS A 518 -49.74 -30.92 54.95
CA CYS A 518 -49.57 -31.32 53.55
C CYS A 518 -50.77 -32.10 53.04
N ASP A 519 -51.32 -33.01 53.83
CA ASP A 519 -52.52 -33.78 53.48
C ASP A 519 -53.72 -32.86 53.24
N ASP A 520 -53.96 -31.89 54.14
CA ASP A 520 -55.01 -30.88 53.97
C ASP A 520 -54.80 -30.05 52.69
N LEU A 521 -53.56 -29.64 52.39
CA LEU A 521 -53.25 -28.88 51.18
C LEU A 521 -53.44 -29.72 49.91
N LEU A 522 -53.03 -30.99 49.92
CA LEU A 522 -53.22 -31.91 48.79
C LEU A 522 -54.72 -32.14 48.51
N GLU A 523 -55.54 -32.26 49.54
CA GLU A 523 -57.00 -32.38 49.40
C GLU A 523 -57.61 -31.16 48.69
N ILE A 524 -57.25 -29.95 49.14
CA ILE A 524 -57.71 -28.69 48.52
C ILE A 524 -57.29 -28.60 47.05
N LEU A 525 -56.03 -28.90 46.75
CA LEU A 525 -55.50 -28.82 45.39
C LEU A 525 -56.14 -29.86 44.45
N ARG A 526 -56.39 -31.10 44.92
CA ARG A 526 -57.09 -32.14 44.15
C ARG A 526 -58.55 -31.76 43.89
N ALA A 527 -59.22 -31.14 44.86
CA ALA A 527 -60.59 -30.65 44.69
C ALA A 527 -60.68 -29.57 43.61
N TYR A 528 -59.75 -28.61 43.59
CA TYR A 528 -59.70 -27.57 42.56
C TYR A 528 -59.43 -28.15 41.15
N GLU A 529 -58.52 -29.11 41.02
CA GLU A 529 -58.26 -29.79 39.74
C GLU A 529 -59.53 -30.39 39.16
N GLN A 530 -60.30 -31.09 40.00
CA GLN A 530 -61.55 -31.73 39.61
C GLN A 530 -62.63 -30.70 39.23
N GLU A 531 -62.79 -29.64 40.02
CA GLU A 531 -63.76 -28.56 39.76
C GLU A 531 -63.51 -27.88 38.40
N GLN A 532 -62.26 -27.54 38.07
CA GLN A 532 -61.92 -26.90 36.80
C GLN A 532 -62.25 -27.80 35.59
N PHE A 533 -62.05 -29.11 35.72
CA PHE A 533 -62.41 -30.05 34.65
C PHE A 533 -63.93 -30.19 34.49
N GLU A 534 -64.66 -30.25 35.60
CA GLU A 534 -66.13 -30.36 35.60
C GLU A 534 -66.81 -29.12 35.01
N ASP A 535 -66.32 -27.93 35.35
CA ASP A 535 -66.84 -26.67 34.81
C ASP A 535 -66.60 -26.54 33.30
N TRP A 536 -65.39 -26.84 32.84
CA TRP A 536 -65.11 -26.89 31.40
C TRP A 536 -66.02 -27.87 30.66
N SER A 537 -66.22 -29.07 31.22
CA SER A 537 -67.11 -30.09 30.65
C SER A 537 -68.54 -29.57 30.52
N ARG A 538 -69.05 -28.90 31.56
CA ARG A 538 -70.38 -28.27 31.59
C ARG A 538 -70.53 -27.18 30.53
N ASP A 539 -69.55 -26.30 30.44
CA ASP A 539 -69.54 -25.16 29.53
C ASP A 539 -69.52 -25.60 28.07
N ILE A 540 -68.63 -26.52 27.69
CA ILE A 540 -68.56 -27.03 26.31
C ILE A 540 -69.83 -27.81 25.92
N LEU A 541 -70.41 -28.60 26.83
CA LEU A 541 -71.69 -29.27 26.57
C LEU A 541 -72.83 -28.27 26.35
N SER A 542 -72.81 -27.13 27.03
CA SER A 542 -73.77 -26.04 26.81
C SER A 542 -73.56 -25.36 25.44
N GLU A 543 -72.30 -25.06 25.06
CA GLU A 543 -71.94 -24.47 23.77
C GLU A 543 -72.33 -25.39 22.59
N LEU A 544 -72.19 -26.71 22.75
CA LEU A 544 -72.62 -27.70 21.76
C LEU A 544 -74.14 -27.75 21.57
N THR A 545 -74.91 -27.24 22.52
CA THR A 545 -76.38 -27.27 22.45
C THR A 545 -76.93 -26.02 21.75
N ASP A 546 -76.21 -24.89 21.78
CA ASP A 546 -76.60 -23.63 21.15
C ASP A 546 -76.36 -23.63 19.61
N PRO A 547 -77.41 -23.45 18.78
CA PRO A 547 -77.28 -23.36 17.32
C PRO A 547 -76.57 -22.09 16.80
N LYS A 548 -76.43 -21.04 17.63
CA LYS A 548 -75.62 -19.86 17.29
C LYS A 548 -74.13 -20.03 17.61
N SER A 549 -73.75 -21.09 18.32
CA SER A 549 -72.35 -21.35 18.62
C SER A 549 -71.63 -21.83 17.35
N GLY A 550 -70.45 -21.28 17.10
CA GLY A 550 -69.61 -21.61 15.94
C GLY A 550 -69.08 -23.05 15.94
N ILE A 551 -69.49 -23.90 16.88
CA ILE A 551 -69.06 -25.30 17.02
C ILE A 551 -69.94 -26.24 16.19
N ARG A 552 -71.19 -25.86 15.87
CA ARG A 552 -72.12 -26.67 15.03
C ARG A 552 -72.30 -26.19 13.59
N SER A 553 -71.92 -24.96 13.25
CA SER A 553 -72.15 -24.41 11.90
C SER A 553 -71.04 -24.83 10.92
N ALA A 554 -71.12 -26.04 10.41
CA ALA A 554 -70.38 -26.49 9.22
C ALA A 554 -71.23 -26.37 7.94
N SER A 555 -71.99 -25.30 7.76
CA SER A 555 -72.95 -25.19 6.65
C SER A 555 -72.95 -23.78 6.06
N ASN A 556 -72.14 -23.57 5.00
CA ASN A 556 -72.62 -23.14 3.66
C ASN A 556 -71.53 -22.57 2.73
N ARG A 557 -70.34 -22.12 3.18
CA ARG A 557 -69.22 -21.72 2.29
C ARG A 557 -67.85 -21.91 2.95
N VAL A 558 -66.88 -22.53 2.26
CA VAL A 558 -65.53 -22.70 2.82
C VAL A 558 -64.76 -21.37 2.91
N MET A 559 -64.94 -20.49 1.92
CA MET A 559 -64.12 -19.29 1.73
C MET A 559 -64.94 -18.19 1.03
N GLU A 560 -64.87 -16.95 1.51
CA GLU A 560 -65.64 -15.83 0.97
C GLU A 560 -64.74 -14.58 0.83
N LEU A 561 -64.85 -13.91 -0.32
CA LEU A 561 -64.28 -12.59 -0.53
C LEU A 561 -65.31 -11.57 -0.06
N ASP A 562 -64.99 -10.86 1.01
CA ASP A 562 -65.81 -9.77 1.51
C ASP A 562 -65.81 -8.63 0.48
N HIS A 563 -67.01 -8.23 0.02
CA HIS A 563 -67.16 -7.22 -1.01
C HIS A 563 -66.93 -5.80 -0.47
N ASP A 564 -67.03 -5.60 0.85
CA ASP A 564 -66.83 -4.30 1.49
C ASP A 564 -65.33 -4.02 1.77
N ASP A 565 -64.60 -5.03 2.24
CA ASP A 565 -63.18 -4.90 2.63
C ASP A 565 -62.18 -5.48 1.62
N GLY A 566 -62.64 -6.21 0.59
CA GLY A 566 -61.79 -6.94 -0.35
C GLY A 566 -60.98 -8.09 0.28
N ARG A 567 -61.25 -8.41 1.54
CA ARG A 567 -60.53 -9.41 2.34
C ARG A 567 -61.15 -10.77 2.24
N LEU A 568 -60.28 -11.77 2.35
CA LEU A 568 -60.65 -13.16 2.21
C LEU A 568 -60.86 -13.78 3.61
N LYS A 569 -62.10 -14.23 3.88
CA LYS A 569 -62.55 -14.79 5.18
C LYS A 569 -62.88 -16.29 5.04
N ILE A 570 -62.60 -17.07 6.07
CA ILE A 570 -62.85 -18.52 6.12
C ILE A 570 -63.86 -18.81 7.20
N GLN A 571 -64.85 -19.65 6.89
CA GLN A 571 -65.92 -20.02 7.79
C GLN A 571 -65.51 -21.26 8.62
N TYR A 572 -64.43 -21.12 9.42
CA TYR A 572 -63.97 -22.11 10.40
C TYR A 572 -63.66 -21.41 11.74
N SER A 573 -64.50 -21.67 12.75
CA SER A 573 -64.44 -21.02 14.07
C SER A 573 -63.08 -21.22 14.77
N ASP A 574 -62.51 -20.16 15.34
CA ASP A 574 -61.31 -20.26 16.16
C ASP A 574 -61.55 -21.01 17.48
N ARG A 575 -62.78 -21.02 18.00
CA ARG A 575 -63.17 -21.79 19.19
C ARG A 575 -63.05 -23.30 18.98
N LEU A 576 -63.29 -23.79 17.76
CA LEU A 576 -63.08 -25.21 17.41
C LEU A 576 -61.60 -25.60 17.50
N VAL A 577 -60.68 -24.70 17.14
CA VAL A 577 -59.24 -24.93 17.25
C VAL A 577 -58.82 -25.03 18.73
N SER A 578 -59.37 -24.15 19.58
CA SER A 578 -59.13 -24.21 21.02
C SER A 578 -59.68 -25.49 21.63
N LEU A 579 -60.91 -25.90 21.27
CA LEU A 579 -61.52 -27.12 21.76
C LEU A 579 -60.72 -28.38 21.39
N LEU A 580 -60.21 -28.48 20.15
CA LEU A 580 -59.34 -29.59 19.73
C LEU A 580 -58.08 -29.71 20.62
N ARG A 581 -57.50 -28.56 21.00
CA ARG A 581 -56.33 -28.51 21.89
C ARG A 581 -56.69 -28.91 23.32
N GLU A 582 -57.80 -28.38 23.83
CA GLU A 582 -58.33 -28.70 25.17
C GLU A 582 -58.57 -30.21 25.30
N VAL A 583 -59.33 -30.82 24.38
CA VAL A 583 -59.63 -32.26 24.41
C VAL A 583 -58.37 -33.12 24.33
N ARG A 584 -57.43 -32.79 23.42
CA ARG A 584 -56.18 -33.53 23.29
C ARG A 584 -55.33 -33.45 24.55
N GLN A 585 -55.20 -32.25 25.13
CA GLN A 585 -54.35 -32.04 26.30
C GLN A 585 -54.99 -32.63 27.57
N LEU A 586 -56.29 -32.49 27.77
CA LEU A 586 -57.00 -33.08 28.91
C LEU A 586 -57.00 -34.62 28.85
N SER A 587 -57.17 -35.21 27.66
CA SER A 587 -57.03 -36.67 27.48
C SER A 587 -55.60 -37.14 27.78
N ALA A 588 -54.57 -36.42 27.35
CA ALA A 588 -53.18 -36.73 27.67
C ALA A 588 -52.84 -36.58 29.16
N LEU A 589 -53.58 -35.72 29.87
CA LEU A 589 -53.50 -35.56 31.32
C LEU A 589 -54.28 -36.67 32.07
N GLY A 590 -54.93 -37.61 31.38
CA GLY A 590 -55.64 -38.74 31.99
C GLY A 590 -57.10 -38.48 32.34
N PHE A 591 -57.69 -37.36 31.91
CA PHE A 591 -59.11 -37.09 32.14
C PHE A 591 -60.01 -37.85 31.13
N SER A 592 -61.12 -38.37 31.63
CA SER A 592 -62.15 -39.03 30.81
C SER A 592 -63.07 -38.00 30.13
N ILE A 593 -62.84 -37.74 28.84
CA ILE A 593 -63.61 -36.75 28.07
C ILE A 593 -65.04 -37.25 27.78
N PRO A 594 -66.10 -36.46 28.02
CA PRO A 594 -67.47 -36.82 27.67
C PRO A 594 -67.63 -37.14 26.18
N ALA A 595 -68.35 -38.23 25.87
CA ALA A 595 -68.49 -38.76 24.49
C ALA A 595 -69.03 -37.73 23.48
N LYS A 596 -69.93 -36.83 23.90
CA LYS A 596 -70.47 -35.76 23.04
C LYS A 596 -69.40 -34.74 22.62
N ILE A 597 -68.51 -34.37 23.54
CA ILE A 597 -67.40 -33.44 23.27
C ILE A 597 -66.38 -34.14 22.37
N GLN A 598 -66.06 -35.41 22.65
CA GLN A 598 -65.13 -36.19 21.85
C GLN A 598 -65.61 -36.34 20.39
N LEU A 599 -66.90 -36.57 20.16
CA LEU A 599 -67.47 -36.67 18.81
C LEU A 599 -67.37 -35.34 18.04
N ALA A 600 -67.64 -34.22 18.71
CA ALA A 600 -67.49 -32.89 18.12
C ALA A 600 -66.02 -32.58 17.76
N ALA A 601 -65.09 -32.89 18.66
CA ALA A 601 -63.65 -32.76 18.41
C ALA A 601 -63.20 -33.64 17.24
N ASN A 602 -63.58 -34.93 17.20
CA ASN A 602 -63.25 -35.83 16.10
C ASN A 602 -63.81 -35.34 14.74
N THR A 603 -64.96 -34.67 14.75
CA THR A 603 -65.54 -34.09 13.53
C THR A 603 -64.79 -32.85 13.07
N ALA A 604 -64.36 -31.99 14.00
CA ALA A 604 -63.55 -30.82 13.70
C ALA A 604 -62.13 -31.20 13.22
N ASP A 605 -61.54 -32.24 13.79
CA ASP A 605 -60.17 -32.71 13.45
C ASP A 605 -60.06 -33.16 11.98
N LYS A 606 -61.12 -33.78 11.43
CA LYS A 606 -61.18 -34.20 10.01
C LYS A 606 -60.88 -33.09 9.02
N PHE A 607 -61.22 -31.85 9.37
CA PHE A 607 -61.11 -30.67 8.49
C PHE A 607 -60.08 -29.66 8.98
N TYR A 608 -59.46 -29.90 10.14
CA TYR A 608 -58.52 -28.97 10.77
C TYR A 608 -57.33 -28.63 9.87
N ARG A 609 -56.75 -29.66 9.23
CA ARG A 609 -55.61 -29.49 8.31
C ARG A 609 -55.99 -28.63 7.11
N GLN A 610 -57.12 -28.90 6.49
CA GLN A 610 -57.62 -28.16 5.35
C GLN A 610 -57.94 -26.70 5.73
N ALA A 611 -58.53 -26.48 6.91
CA ALA A 611 -58.82 -25.15 7.44
C ALA A 611 -57.57 -24.30 7.70
N ILE A 612 -56.49 -24.90 8.23
CA ILE A 612 -55.21 -24.19 8.42
C ILE A 612 -54.62 -23.76 7.07
N VAL A 613 -54.58 -24.66 6.08
CA VAL A 613 -54.03 -24.35 4.75
C VAL A 613 -54.81 -23.22 4.10
N LEU A 614 -56.13 -23.25 4.19
CA LEU A 614 -56.98 -22.15 3.72
C LEU A 614 -56.67 -20.85 4.46
N LYS A 615 -56.51 -20.88 5.80
CA LYS A 615 -56.15 -19.69 6.61
C LYS A 615 -54.82 -19.09 6.17
N GLN A 616 -53.84 -19.92 5.84
CA GLN A 616 -52.56 -19.47 5.29
C GLN A 616 -52.72 -18.80 3.92
N VAL A 617 -53.51 -19.40 3.01
CA VAL A 617 -53.77 -18.83 1.68
C VAL A 617 -54.55 -17.50 1.78
N ALA A 618 -55.54 -17.42 2.67
CA ALA A 618 -56.29 -16.19 2.94
C ALA A 618 -55.39 -15.09 3.49
N HIS A 619 -54.56 -15.43 4.48
CA HIS A 619 -53.60 -14.49 5.04
C HIS A 619 -52.58 -14.01 4.01
N PHE A 620 -52.07 -14.91 3.16
CA PHE A 620 -51.20 -14.56 2.04
C PHE A 620 -51.87 -13.54 1.11
N TYR A 621 -53.09 -13.81 0.66
CA TYR A 621 -53.82 -12.89 -0.22
C TYR A 621 -54.07 -11.53 0.43
N ASN A 622 -54.47 -11.52 1.72
CA ASN A 622 -54.75 -10.29 2.46
C ASN A 622 -53.49 -9.46 2.80
N THR A 623 -52.28 -9.97 2.55
CA THR A 623 -51.01 -9.30 2.87
C THR A 623 -50.06 -9.13 1.69
N ILE A 624 -50.32 -9.79 0.55
CA ILE A 624 -49.43 -9.72 -0.62
C ILE A 624 -49.41 -8.31 -1.23
N ASP A 625 -50.50 -7.54 -1.11
CA ASP A 625 -50.61 -6.15 -1.57
C ASP A 625 -49.64 -5.20 -0.82
N GLN A 626 -49.43 -5.44 0.47
CA GLN A 626 -48.43 -4.76 1.31
C GLN A 626 -47.01 -5.14 0.90
N GLN A 627 -46.84 -6.34 0.34
CA GLN A 627 -45.55 -6.78 -0.16
C GLN A 627 -45.27 -6.27 -1.59
N MET A 628 -46.28 -6.07 -2.43
CA MET A 628 -46.05 -5.61 -3.81
C MET A 628 -45.52 -4.17 -3.84
N ILE A 629 -44.42 -3.96 -4.57
CA ILE A 629 -43.87 -2.62 -4.79
C ILE A 629 -44.85 -1.82 -5.65
N PRO A 630 -45.25 -0.59 -5.26
CA PRO A 630 -46.29 0.17 -5.96
C PRO A 630 -46.06 0.33 -7.46
N SER A 631 -44.81 0.58 -7.89
CA SER A 631 -44.44 0.74 -9.30
C SER A 631 -44.46 -0.56 -10.11
N GLN A 632 -44.50 -1.72 -9.45
CA GLN A 632 -44.57 -3.06 -10.07
C GLN A 632 -45.98 -3.67 -10.02
N ARG A 633 -46.95 -3.03 -9.33
CA ARG A 633 -48.34 -3.52 -9.22
C ARG A 633 -49.00 -3.84 -10.57
N PRO A 634 -48.85 -3.04 -11.64
CA PRO A 634 -49.44 -3.38 -12.94
C PRO A 634 -48.93 -4.71 -13.51
N MET A 635 -47.66 -5.05 -13.27
CA MET A 635 -47.05 -6.31 -13.71
C MET A 635 -47.61 -7.53 -12.96
N MET A 636 -48.15 -7.32 -11.76
CA MET A 636 -48.74 -8.37 -10.91
C MET A 636 -50.26 -8.49 -11.06
N LEU A 637 -50.92 -7.51 -11.70
CA LEU A 637 -52.38 -7.42 -11.79
C LEU A 637 -53.00 -8.64 -12.47
N ASN A 638 -52.44 -9.11 -13.58
CA ASN A 638 -52.95 -10.29 -14.30
C ASN A 638 -52.86 -11.56 -13.45
N LEU A 639 -51.81 -11.69 -12.62
CA LEU A 639 -51.64 -12.83 -11.70
C LEU A 639 -52.60 -12.75 -10.51
N ALA A 640 -52.85 -11.55 -9.98
CA ALA A 640 -53.83 -11.32 -8.92
C ALA A 640 -55.27 -11.59 -9.40
N LEU A 641 -55.63 -11.13 -10.61
CA LEU A 641 -56.92 -11.44 -11.24
C LEU A 641 -57.07 -12.93 -11.53
N ALA A 642 -55.99 -13.62 -11.94
CA ALA A 642 -56.01 -15.07 -12.11
C ALA A 642 -56.24 -15.81 -10.78
N PHE A 643 -55.68 -15.32 -9.67
CA PHE A 643 -55.94 -15.83 -8.33
C PHE A 643 -57.40 -15.59 -7.89
N GLU A 644 -57.93 -14.38 -8.06
CA GLU A 644 -59.34 -14.07 -7.79
C GLU A 644 -60.30 -14.92 -8.63
N HIS A 645 -59.94 -15.22 -9.88
CA HIS A 645 -60.76 -16.05 -10.76
C HIS A 645 -60.90 -17.49 -10.25
N VAL A 646 -59.87 -18.03 -9.58
CA VAL A 646 -59.94 -19.36 -8.94
C VAL A 646 -60.97 -19.35 -7.80
N ILE A 647 -61.12 -18.23 -7.10
CA ILE A 647 -62.09 -18.05 -6.01
C ILE A 647 -63.50 -17.82 -6.60
N LYS A 648 -63.64 -16.95 -7.61
CA LYS A 648 -64.93 -16.56 -8.22
C LYS A 648 -65.56 -17.62 -9.13
N LYS A 649 -64.77 -18.49 -9.79
CA LYS A 649 -65.30 -19.56 -10.69
C LYS A 649 -66.18 -20.62 -9.99
N THR A 650 -66.26 -20.61 -8.67
CA THR A 650 -67.16 -21.47 -7.89
C THR A 650 -68.64 -21.02 -7.92
N GLY A 651 -68.95 -19.88 -8.55
CA GLY A 651 -70.32 -19.38 -8.70
C GLY A 651 -71.21 -20.13 -9.71
N SER A 652 -70.69 -21.10 -10.48
CA SER A 652 -71.47 -21.88 -11.45
C SER A 652 -71.43 -23.38 -11.12
N LYS A 653 -72.49 -23.82 -10.42
CA LYS A 653 -73.00 -25.20 -10.24
C LYS A 653 -72.47 -26.16 -9.15
N LEU A 654 -71.38 -25.91 -8.41
CA LEU A 654 -71.00 -26.74 -7.24
C LEU A 654 -70.39 -25.87 -6.13
N GLN A 655 -71.12 -25.66 -5.03
CA GLN A 655 -70.62 -25.00 -3.83
C GLN A 655 -69.73 -25.98 -3.05
N ILE A 656 -68.47 -25.62 -2.82
CA ILE A 656 -67.56 -26.45 -2.04
C ILE A 656 -67.91 -26.27 -0.56
N THR A 657 -68.44 -27.31 0.06
CA THR A 657 -68.73 -27.39 1.49
C THR A 657 -67.67 -28.20 2.24
N TRP A 658 -67.69 -28.14 3.57
CA TRP A 658 -66.84 -28.99 4.40
C TRP A 658 -67.19 -30.48 4.28
N ASP A 659 -68.35 -30.84 3.73
CA ASP A 659 -68.85 -32.23 3.67
C ASP A 659 -68.11 -33.11 2.64
N ASN A 660 -67.39 -32.53 1.68
CA ASN A 660 -66.66 -33.27 0.63
C ASN A 660 -65.14 -33.01 0.70
N PRO A 661 -64.37 -33.83 1.44
CA PRO A 661 -62.93 -33.62 1.65
C PRO A 661 -62.11 -33.72 0.36
N LYS A 662 -62.53 -34.55 -0.62
CA LYS A 662 -61.78 -34.76 -1.87
C LYS A 662 -61.86 -33.53 -2.79
N GLU A 663 -63.04 -32.93 -2.91
CA GLU A 663 -63.21 -31.70 -3.71
C GLU A 663 -62.54 -30.50 -3.04
N LEU A 664 -62.56 -30.45 -1.71
CA LEU A 664 -61.86 -29.44 -0.91
C LEU A 664 -60.34 -29.49 -1.13
N GLU A 665 -59.73 -30.67 -1.17
CA GLU A 665 -58.29 -30.83 -1.42
C GLU A 665 -57.89 -30.39 -2.84
N VAL A 666 -58.67 -30.74 -3.87
CA VAL A 666 -58.41 -30.29 -5.24
C VAL A 666 -58.53 -28.77 -5.36
N TYR A 667 -59.49 -28.16 -4.66
CA TYR A 667 -59.65 -26.72 -4.61
C TYR A 667 -58.49 -26.02 -3.89
N ILE A 668 -58.08 -26.54 -2.72
CA ILE A 668 -56.90 -26.07 -1.99
C ILE A 668 -55.65 -26.14 -2.88
N GLY A 669 -55.44 -27.25 -3.61
CA GLY A 669 -54.30 -27.39 -4.52
C GLY A 669 -54.28 -26.34 -5.63
N LYS A 670 -55.43 -26.01 -6.23
CA LYS A 670 -55.55 -24.95 -7.24
C LYS A 670 -55.27 -23.56 -6.67
N LEU A 671 -55.77 -23.28 -5.46
CA LEU A 671 -55.53 -22.02 -4.75
C LEU A 671 -54.06 -21.85 -4.35
N GLN A 672 -53.43 -22.89 -3.80
CA GLN A 672 -52.02 -22.89 -3.44
C GLN A 672 -51.14 -22.67 -4.67
N ALA A 673 -51.40 -23.37 -5.78
CA ALA A 673 -50.65 -23.18 -7.02
C ALA A 673 -50.77 -21.74 -7.57
N ALA A 674 -51.94 -21.11 -7.44
CA ALA A 674 -52.13 -19.71 -7.82
C ALA A 674 -51.40 -18.75 -6.87
N ALA A 675 -51.45 -18.99 -5.55
CA ALA A 675 -50.72 -18.22 -4.55
C ALA A 675 -49.20 -18.32 -4.72
N GLU A 676 -48.68 -19.52 -4.96
CA GLU A 676 -47.25 -19.78 -5.17
C GLU A 676 -46.72 -19.08 -6.42
N LYS A 677 -47.48 -19.11 -7.53
CA LYS A 677 -47.14 -18.36 -8.73
C LYS A 677 -47.07 -16.86 -8.46
N LEU A 678 -48.08 -16.30 -7.78
CA LEU A 678 -48.11 -14.89 -7.40
C LEU A 678 -46.93 -14.51 -6.49
N SER A 679 -46.63 -15.36 -5.50
CA SER A 679 -45.53 -15.16 -4.56
C SER A 679 -44.16 -15.20 -5.25
N THR A 680 -43.96 -16.19 -6.12
CA THR A 680 -42.71 -16.40 -6.85
C THR A 680 -42.40 -15.22 -7.77
N GLU A 681 -43.39 -14.75 -8.53
CA GLU A 681 -43.21 -13.60 -9.41
C GLU A 681 -43.01 -12.31 -8.60
N ASN A 682 -43.73 -12.09 -7.50
CA ASN A 682 -43.49 -10.94 -6.61
C ASN A 682 -42.06 -10.94 -6.05
N ARG A 683 -41.56 -12.11 -5.62
CA ARG A 683 -40.19 -12.26 -5.09
C ARG A 683 -39.13 -11.97 -6.17
N LYS A 684 -39.34 -12.43 -7.40
CA LYS A 684 -38.45 -12.12 -8.54
C LYS A 684 -38.44 -10.63 -8.85
N LEU A 685 -39.62 -9.99 -8.93
CA LEU A 685 -39.71 -8.55 -9.22
C LEU A 685 -39.09 -7.69 -8.10
N ARG A 686 -39.28 -8.08 -6.84
CA ARG A 686 -38.59 -7.46 -5.70
C ARG A 686 -37.07 -7.58 -5.81
N LYS A 687 -36.56 -8.76 -6.19
CA LYS A 687 -35.12 -8.96 -6.41
C LYS A 687 -34.59 -8.03 -7.50
N TRP A 688 -35.25 -8.00 -8.67
CA TRP A 688 -34.89 -7.06 -9.74
C TRP A 688 -34.93 -5.60 -9.29
N HIS A 689 -35.89 -5.24 -8.43
CA HIS A 689 -35.96 -3.91 -7.84
C HIS A 689 -34.73 -3.63 -6.97
N THR A 690 -34.35 -4.55 -6.08
CA THR A 690 -33.15 -4.42 -5.24
C THR A 690 -31.87 -4.32 -6.07
N ASP A 691 -31.71 -5.18 -7.08
CA ASP A 691 -30.55 -5.15 -7.98
C ASP A 691 -30.44 -3.78 -8.68
N PHE A 692 -31.57 -3.18 -9.08
CA PHE A 692 -31.59 -1.85 -9.69
C PHE A 692 -31.30 -0.74 -8.67
N ILE A 693 -31.74 -0.88 -7.39
CA ILE A 693 -31.35 0.05 -6.31
C ILE A 693 -29.83 0.10 -6.22
N GLU A 694 -29.18 -1.06 -6.08
CA GLU A 694 -27.73 -1.15 -5.92
C GLU A 694 -26.99 -0.51 -7.09
N LYS A 695 -27.45 -0.75 -8.32
CA LYS A 695 -26.86 -0.14 -9.52
C LYS A 695 -27.01 1.37 -9.55
N VAL A 696 -28.21 1.91 -9.27
CA VAL A 696 -28.43 3.37 -9.28
C VAL A 696 -27.66 4.06 -8.14
N VAL A 697 -27.60 3.47 -6.95
CA VAL A 697 -26.80 4.00 -5.83
C VAL A 697 -25.31 3.99 -6.17
N THR A 698 -24.82 2.94 -6.85
CA THR A 698 -23.43 2.90 -7.33
C THR A 698 -23.16 4.04 -8.32
N LEU A 699 -24.06 4.24 -9.30
CA LEU A 699 -23.94 5.31 -10.28
C LEU A 699 -23.94 6.71 -9.64
N MET A 700 -24.66 6.92 -8.54
CA MET A 700 -24.67 8.18 -7.80
C MET A 700 -23.29 8.59 -7.27
N ASN A 701 -22.33 7.66 -7.16
CA ASN A 701 -20.94 7.92 -6.74
C ASN A 701 -19.93 7.91 -7.89
N VAL A 702 -20.37 7.76 -9.14
CA VAL A 702 -19.50 7.68 -10.32
C VAL A 702 -19.39 9.06 -10.97
N ASP A 703 -18.18 9.59 -11.04
CA ASP A 703 -17.90 10.87 -11.71
C ASP A 703 -18.28 10.81 -13.20
N LEU A 704 -19.13 11.76 -13.61
CA LEU A 704 -19.73 11.83 -14.94
C LEU A 704 -18.72 12.21 -16.04
N LEU A 705 -17.59 12.84 -15.70
CA LEU A 705 -16.53 13.23 -16.64
C LEU A 705 -15.48 12.12 -16.80
N ARG A 706 -14.93 11.64 -15.69
CA ARG A 706 -13.80 10.69 -15.66
C ARG A 706 -14.23 9.27 -16.01
N HIS A 707 -15.46 8.87 -15.66
CA HIS A 707 -15.91 7.49 -15.75
C HIS A 707 -17.21 7.32 -16.56
N GLN A 708 -17.30 8.02 -17.71
CA GLN A 708 -18.45 7.91 -18.63
C GLN A 708 -18.79 6.48 -19.05
N GLN A 709 -17.78 5.61 -19.20
CA GLN A 709 -18.01 4.21 -19.58
C GLN A 709 -18.81 3.45 -18.51
N ARG A 710 -18.50 3.65 -17.23
CA ARG A 710 -19.23 3.00 -16.13
C ARG A 710 -20.71 3.41 -16.09
N TRP A 711 -21.00 4.67 -16.44
CA TRP A 711 -22.37 5.15 -16.61
C TRP A 711 -23.08 4.45 -17.78
N LYS A 712 -22.41 4.25 -18.91
CA LYS A 712 -22.96 3.51 -20.06
C LYS A 712 -23.23 2.04 -19.72
N ASP A 713 -22.26 1.38 -19.08
CA ASP A 713 -22.37 -0.02 -18.67
C ASP A 713 -23.52 -0.22 -17.68
N GLY A 714 -23.60 0.62 -16.63
CA GLY A 714 -24.68 0.57 -15.65
C GLY A 714 -26.07 0.78 -16.28
N LEU A 715 -26.20 1.71 -17.23
CA LEU A 715 -27.44 1.88 -17.99
C LEU A 715 -27.78 0.69 -18.88
N GLN A 716 -26.77 0.09 -19.52
CA GLN A 716 -26.96 -1.09 -20.35
C GLN A 716 -27.43 -2.30 -19.53
N GLU A 717 -26.87 -2.49 -18.33
CA GLU A 717 -27.32 -3.52 -17.40
C GLU A 717 -28.79 -3.32 -16.98
N LEU A 718 -29.19 -2.09 -16.64
CA LEU A 718 -30.59 -1.79 -16.30
C LEU A 718 -31.52 -2.07 -17.50
N ARG A 719 -31.12 -1.69 -18.71
CA ARG A 719 -31.89 -2.00 -19.94
C ARG A 719 -31.96 -3.50 -20.22
N ALA A 720 -30.87 -4.23 -20.00
CA ALA A 720 -30.84 -5.69 -20.14
C ALA A 720 -31.76 -6.37 -19.12
N GLY A 721 -31.87 -5.83 -17.90
CA GLY A 721 -32.84 -6.30 -16.90
C GLY A 721 -34.29 -6.16 -17.37
N PHE A 722 -34.65 -5.02 -17.96
CA PHE A 722 -35.98 -4.86 -18.59
C PHE A 722 -36.21 -5.83 -19.75
N ALA A 723 -35.22 -6.02 -20.64
CA ALA A 723 -35.31 -6.96 -21.75
C ALA A 723 -35.48 -8.42 -21.27
N THR A 724 -34.82 -8.77 -20.17
CA THR A 724 -34.95 -10.10 -19.54
C THR A 724 -36.35 -10.34 -19.00
N LEU A 725 -36.97 -9.33 -18.38
CA LEU A 725 -38.35 -9.41 -17.89
C LEU A 725 -39.36 -9.47 -19.05
N GLU A 726 -39.10 -8.78 -20.15
CA GLU A 726 -39.92 -8.88 -21.36
C GLU A 726 -39.87 -10.31 -21.95
N ALA A 727 -38.68 -10.92 -22.01
CA ALA A 727 -38.51 -12.31 -22.45
C ALA A 727 -39.20 -13.33 -21.52
N GLN A 728 -39.42 -12.99 -20.25
CA GLN A 728 -40.14 -13.82 -19.28
C GLN A 728 -41.67 -13.67 -19.38
N GLY A 729 -42.18 -12.85 -20.31
CA GLY A 729 -43.61 -12.72 -20.60
C GLY A 729 -44.31 -11.53 -19.96
N PHE A 730 -43.58 -10.60 -19.32
CA PHE A 730 -44.15 -9.33 -18.86
C PHE A 730 -44.36 -8.38 -20.04
N ARG A 731 -45.56 -7.83 -20.18
CA ARG A 731 -45.86 -6.88 -21.26
C ARG A 731 -45.12 -5.56 -21.03
N SER A 732 -44.63 -4.96 -22.12
CA SER A 732 -43.95 -3.66 -22.06
C SER A 732 -44.83 -2.54 -21.49
N ASP A 733 -46.15 -2.61 -21.70
CA ASP A 733 -47.11 -1.65 -21.13
C ASP A 733 -47.16 -1.72 -19.60
N ASP A 734 -47.13 -2.94 -19.03
CA ASP A 734 -47.22 -3.18 -17.59
C ASP A 734 -45.95 -2.71 -16.86
N MET A 735 -44.82 -2.66 -17.57
CA MET A 735 -43.53 -2.17 -17.07
C MET A 735 -43.39 -0.64 -17.08
N ARG A 736 -44.33 0.10 -17.68
CA ARG A 736 -44.24 1.57 -17.85
C ARG A 736 -44.07 2.31 -16.52
N ALA A 737 -44.88 1.98 -15.51
CA ALA A 737 -44.80 2.61 -14.19
C ALA A 737 -43.44 2.36 -13.51
N TRP A 738 -42.86 1.18 -13.72
CA TRP A 738 -41.57 0.80 -13.16
C TRP A 738 -40.39 1.45 -13.91
N ARG A 739 -40.45 1.56 -15.25
CA ARG A 739 -39.49 2.35 -16.06
C ARG A 739 -39.49 3.81 -15.65
N GLN A 740 -40.67 4.41 -15.48
CA GLN A 740 -40.80 5.79 -15.03
C GLN A 740 -40.19 5.98 -13.64
N HIS A 741 -40.48 5.10 -12.68
CA HIS A 741 -39.87 5.14 -11.36
C HIS A 741 -38.34 5.15 -11.43
N TRP A 742 -37.74 4.25 -12.22
CA TRP A 742 -36.29 4.17 -12.35
C TRP A 742 -35.67 5.33 -13.09
N ASN A 743 -36.34 5.87 -14.11
CA ASN A 743 -35.91 7.11 -14.76
C ASN A 743 -35.85 8.28 -13.75
N HIS A 744 -36.80 8.39 -12.82
CA HIS A 744 -36.74 9.41 -11.76
C HIS A 744 -35.60 9.18 -10.77
N GLN A 745 -35.25 7.94 -10.42
CA GLN A 745 -34.08 7.68 -9.57
C GLN A 745 -32.76 7.94 -10.30
N LEU A 746 -32.67 7.54 -11.57
CA LEU A 746 -31.54 7.88 -12.44
C LEU A 746 -31.40 9.40 -12.62
N TYR A 747 -32.52 10.13 -12.69
CA TYR A 747 -32.52 11.60 -12.76
C TYR A 747 -31.84 12.18 -11.52
N LYS A 748 -32.19 11.73 -10.32
CA LYS A 748 -31.56 12.20 -9.07
C LYS A 748 -30.06 11.88 -9.02
N ALA A 749 -29.68 10.66 -9.39
CA ALA A 749 -28.27 10.26 -9.40
C ALA A 749 -27.46 11.09 -10.41
N LEU A 750 -28.02 11.30 -11.61
CA LEU A 750 -27.41 12.11 -12.65
C LEU A 750 -27.35 13.60 -12.25
N GLU A 751 -28.40 14.15 -11.65
CA GLU A 751 -28.47 15.56 -11.22
C GLU A 751 -27.41 15.85 -10.15
N HIS A 752 -27.25 14.96 -9.17
CA HIS A 752 -26.21 15.08 -8.15
C HIS A 752 -24.81 15.12 -8.78
N GLN A 753 -24.49 14.13 -9.63
CA GLN A 753 -23.19 14.08 -10.30
C GLN A 753 -23.00 15.22 -11.31
N TYR A 754 -24.06 15.72 -11.92
CA TYR A 754 -24.05 16.89 -12.78
C TYR A 754 -23.70 18.14 -11.98
N GLN A 755 -24.37 18.41 -10.85
CA GLN A 755 -24.07 19.53 -9.95
C GLN A 755 -22.62 19.48 -9.43
N THR A 756 -22.18 18.33 -8.91
CA THR A 756 -20.79 18.15 -8.45
C THR A 756 -19.79 18.37 -9.58
N GLY A 757 -20.09 17.87 -10.78
CA GLY A 757 -19.27 18.10 -11.97
C GLY A 757 -19.26 19.57 -12.43
N LEU A 758 -20.37 20.30 -12.30
CA LEU A 758 -20.43 21.74 -12.58
C LEU A 758 -19.53 22.52 -11.60
N GLU A 759 -19.51 22.18 -10.31
CA GLU A 759 -18.68 22.88 -9.32
C GLU A 759 -17.17 22.57 -9.47
N ALA A 760 -16.83 21.34 -9.82
CA ALA A 760 -15.45 20.84 -9.89
C ALA A 760 -14.89 20.69 -11.31
N LEU A 761 -15.58 21.24 -12.33
CA LEU A 761 -15.27 21.01 -13.74
C LEU A 761 -13.79 21.28 -14.08
N ASN A 762 -13.27 22.45 -13.69
CA ASN A 762 -11.90 22.88 -13.97
C ASN A 762 -10.84 21.90 -13.43
N LYS A 763 -11.14 21.16 -12.35
CA LYS A 763 -10.21 20.21 -11.72
C LYS A 763 -10.30 18.80 -12.33
N ASN A 764 -11.42 18.46 -12.95
CA ASN A 764 -11.73 17.10 -13.41
C ASN A 764 -11.72 16.95 -14.93
N LEU A 765 -11.54 18.05 -15.67
CA LEU A 765 -11.34 18.01 -17.12
C LEU A 765 -10.04 17.27 -17.49
N PRO A 766 -10.00 16.61 -18.66
CA PRO A 766 -8.79 16.01 -19.18
C PRO A 766 -7.64 17.02 -19.28
N GLU A 767 -6.42 16.60 -18.96
CA GLU A 767 -5.26 17.49 -18.99
C GLU A 767 -4.98 18.02 -20.41
N ILE A 768 -4.82 19.33 -20.51
CA ILE A 768 -4.43 20.02 -21.74
C ILE A 768 -2.96 20.38 -21.60
N HIS A 769 -2.11 19.70 -22.36
CA HIS A 769 -0.69 20.01 -22.43
C HIS A 769 -0.44 21.15 -23.42
N ILE A 770 0.33 22.14 -22.99
CA ILE A 770 0.75 23.28 -23.81
C ILE A 770 2.23 23.55 -23.59
N ASP A 771 2.92 24.00 -24.62
CA ASP A 771 4.30 24.46 -24.52
C ASP A 771 4.34 26.00 -24.44
N LEU A 772 5.11 26.55 -23.51
CA LEU A 772 5.51 27.95 -23.59
C LEU A 772 6.77 28.03 -24.47
N THR A 773 6.74 28.85 -25.51
CA THR A 773 7.85 29.01 -26.46
C THR A 773 8.21 30.48 -26.65
N PHE A 774 9.48 30.77 -26.91
CA PHE A 774 9.94 32.10 -27.32
C PHE A 774 10.27 32.08 -28.81
N LYS A 775 9.42 32.70 -29.64
CA LYS A 775 9.60 32.77 -31.10
C LYS A 775 9.36 34.21 -31.58
N GLN A 776 10.13 34.66 -32.58
CA GLN A 776 10.01 36.01 -33.15
C GLN A 776 10.06 37.16 -32.11
N GLY A 777 10.84 37.00 -31.04
CA GLY A 777 10.96 38.01 -29.98
C GLY A 777 9.75 38.09 -29.02
N ARG A 778 8.82 37.12 -29.05
CA ARG A 778 7.65 37.11 -28.17
C ARG A 778 7.48 35.77 -27.46
N LEU A 779 7.01 35.81 -26.22
CA LEU A 779 6.52 34.63 -25.51
C LEU A 779 5.13 34.27 -26.05
N GLN A 780 4.97 33.04 -26.47
CA GLN A 780 3.72 32.53 -27.02
C GLN A 780 3.47 31.10 -26.53
N PHE A 781 2.19 30.80 -26.23
CA PHE A 781 1.76 29.43 -26.00
C PHE A 781 1.65 28.68 -27.33
N SER A 782 1.98 27.40 -27.31
CA SER A 782 1.81 26.47 -28.41
C SER A 782 1.05 25.23 -27.90
N PRO A 783 -0.20 24.99 -28.32
CA PRO A 783 -1.05 25.80 -29.20
C PRO A 783 -1.36 27.22 -28.67
N PRO A 784 -1.80 28.16 -29.53
CA PRO A 784 -2.14 29.53 -29.13
C PRO A 784 -3.19 29.60 -28.02
N PHE A 785 -3.17 30.69 -27.24
CA PHE A 785 -4.05 30.88 -26.09
C PHE A 785 -5.54 30.74 -26.44
N GLU A 786 -5.94 31.26 -27.60
CA GLU A 786 -7.32 31.20 -28.10
C GLU A 786 -7.74 29.78 -28.44
N GLU A 787 -6.82 28.95 -28.95
CA GLU A 787 -7.10 27.54 -29.27
C GLU A 787 -7.24 26.70 -28.00
N VAL A 788 -6.39 26.97 -27.00
CA VAL A 788 -6.49 26.36 -25.66
C VAL A 788 -7.83 26.74 -25.01
N ARG A 789 -8.22 28.01 -25.10
CA ARG A 789 -9.53 28.51 -24.63
C ARG A 789 -10.68 27.84 -25.35
N ALA A 790 -10.62 27.72 -26.67
CA ALA A 790 -11.65 27.03 -27.47
C ALA A 790 -11.76 25.54 -27.12
N ARG A 791 -10.62 24.85 -26.90
CA ARG A 791 -10.58 23.44 -26.51
C ARG A 791 -11.21 23.22 -25.13
N TYR A 792 -10.89 24.07 -24.16
CA TYR A 792 -11.49 24.05 -22.83
C TYR A 792 -13.02 24.22 -22.89
N PHE A 793 -13.50 25.27 -23.58
CA PHE A 793 -14.94 25.53 -23.69
C PHE A 793 -15.69 24.47 -24.49
N ARG A 794 -15.01 23.77 -25.41
CA ARG A 794 -15.58 22.61 -26.13
C ARG A 794 -15.85 21.44 -25.16
N GLU A 795 -14.90 21.11 -24.29
CA GLU A 795 -15.10 20.05 -23.30
C GLU A 795 -16.13 20.45 -22.23
N MET A 796 -16.15 21.72 -21.82
CA MET A 796 -17.21 22.25 -20.95
C MET A 796 -18.60 22.12 -21.60
N LYS A 797 -18.74 22.51 -22.88
CA LYS A 797 -20.00 22.36 -23.62
C LYS A 797 -20.42 20.90 -23.75
N ARG A 798 -19.45 20.00 -23.99
CA ARG A 798 -19.70 18.56 -24.05
C ARG A 798 -20.27 18.04 -22.74
N PHE A 799 -19.71 18.44 -21.59
CA PHE A 799 -20.22 18.09 -20.27
C PHE A 799 -21.64 18.61 -20.02
N ILE A 800 -21.89 19.90 -20.26
CA ILE A 800 -23.20 20.54 -20.10
C ILE A 800 -24.27 19.85 -20.97
N SER A 801 -23.88 19.30 -22.12
CA SER A 801 -24.79 18.61 -23.04
C SER A 801 -25.12 17.15 -22.67
N ILE A 802 -24.49 16.57 -21.64
CA ILE A 802 -24.72 15.16 -21.26
C ILE A 802 -26.19 14.86 -20.96
N PRO A 803 -26.94 15.66 -20.17
CA PRO A 803 -28.35 15.40 -19.90
C PRO A 803 -29.23 15.34 -21.16
N ASN A 804 -28.90 16.09 -22.22
CA ASN A 804 -29.65 16.09 -23.49
C ASN A 804 -29.56 14.76 -24.26
N GLN A 805 -28.43 14.07 -24.09
CA GLN A 805 -28.15 12.79 -24.75
C GLN A 805 -28.53 11.60 -23.86
N PHE A 806 -28.84 11.85 -22.58
CA PHE A 806 -29.20 10.81 -21.63
C PHE A 806 -30.63 10.31 -21.89
N ARG A 807 -30.76 9.01 -22.15
CA ARG A 807 -32.06 8.36 -22.46
C ARG A 807 -32.54 7.43 -21.34
N GLY A 808 -31.77 7.28 -20.26
CA GLY A 808 -32.12 6.42 -19.12
C GLY A 808 -32.52 5.01 -19.55
N VAL A 809 -33.63 4.52 -19.00
CA VAL A 809 -34.25 3.22 -19.33
C VAL A 809 -35.52 3.36 -20.17
N SER A 810 -35.76 4.55 -20.75
CA SER A 810 -36.95 4.82 -21.57
C SER A 810 -36.93 4.07 -22.91
N THR A 811 -38.12 3.67 -23.39
CA THR A 811 -38.30 3.10 -24.74
C THR A 811 -38.57 4.20 -25.78
N GLN A 812 -38.50 3.86 -27.08
CA GLN A 812 -38.80 4.81 -28.16
C GLN A 812 -40.23 5.36 -28.02
N GLY A 813 -40.37 6.69 -27.95
CA GLY A 813 -41.65 7.38 -27.79
C GLY A 813 -42.05 7.76 -26.35
N GLU A 814 -41.27 7.40 -25.32
CA GLU A 814 -41.49 7.87 -23.94
C GLU A 814 -40.82 9.25 -23.68
N GLU A 815 -41.45 10.09 -22.86
CA GLU A 815 -40.94 11.43 -22.52
C GLU A 815 -39.59 11.39 -21.80
N LEU A 816 -38.69 12.30 -22.17
CA LEU A 816 -37.35 12.41 -21.62
C LEU A 816 -37.30 13.49 -20.55
N ILE A 817 -37.26 13.06 -19.28
CA ILE A 817 -37.24 13.97 -18.12
C ILE A 817 -35.87 14.63 -17.88
N PHE A 818 -34.79 14.11 -18.49
CA PHE A 818 -33.41 14.51 -18.18
C PHE A 818 -33.01 15.89 -18.72
N ASN A 819 -33.62 16.35 -19.82
CA ASN A 819 -33.23 17.61 -20.48
C ASN A 819 -33.50 18.85 -19.60
N ILE A 820 -34.58 18.81 -18.81
CA ILE A 820 -35.00 19.89 -17.89
C ILE A 820 -33.91 20.20 -16.84
N MET A 821 -33.04 19.23 -16.54
CA MET A 821 -31.93 19.36 -15.59
C MET A 821 -30.97 20.51 -15.95
N ILE A 822 -30.78 20.79 -17.25
CA ILE A 822 -29.89 21.85 -17.72
C ILE A 822 -30.43 23.21 -17.27
N ASP A 823 -31.72 23.46 -17.47
CA ASP A 823 -32.36 24.73 -17.12
C ASP A 823 -32.43 24.91 -15.60
N ARG A 824 -32.71 23.83 -14.84
CA ARG A 824 -32.79 23.88 -13.36
C ARG A 824 -31.45 24.21 -12.70
N ASN A 825 -30.34 23.80 -13.32
CA ASN A 825 -28.99 23.97 -12.77
C ASN A 825 -28.20 25.08 -13.48
N ALA A 826 -28.89 25.96 -14.24
CA ALA A 826 -28.26 27.02 -15.04
C ALA A 826 -27.46 28.04 -14.20
N SER A 827 -27.80 28.22 -12.92
CA SER A 827 -27.03 29.08 -11.99
C SER A 827 -25.58 28.61 -11.83
N GLY A 828 -25.32 27.30 -11.92
CA GLY A 828 -23.98 26.73 -11.86
C GLY A 828 -23.09 27.14 -13.05
N PHE A 829 -23.68 27.56 -14.18
CA PHE A 829 -22.90 28.02 -15.32
C PHE A 829 -22.14 29.31 -15.01
N LEU A 830 -22.74 30.22 -14.24
CA LEU A 830 -22.06 31.46 -13.81
C LEU A 830 -20.77 31.15 -13.05
N THR A 831 -20.82 30.18 -12.16
CA THR A 831 -19.65 29.72 -11.40
C THR A 831 -18.58 29.10 -12.30
N ILE A 832 -18.97 28.29 -13.29
CA ILE A 832 -18.04 27.66 -14.22
C ILE A 832 -17.35 28.69 -15.10
N PHE A 833 -18.12 29.60 -15.71
CA PHE A 833 -17.55 30.66 -16.54
C PHE A 833 -16.63 31.57 -15.73
N SER A 834 -17.02 31.94 -14.51
CA SER A 834 -16.15 32.73 -13.62
C SER A 834 -14.85 32.00 -13.27
N LYS A 835 -14.90 30.72 -12.89
CA LYS A 835 -13.68 29.92 -12.62
C LYS A 835 -12.84 29.70 -13.89
N ALA A 836 -13.45 29.61 -15.07
CA ALA A 836 -12.74 29.51 -16.33
C ALA A 836 -11.95 30.80 -16.62
N GLU A 837 -12.55 31.98 -16.43
CA GLU A 837 -11.84 33.27 -16.59
C GLU A 837 -10.68 33.41 -15.58
N ASP A 838 -10.87 32.98 -14.32
CA ASP A 838 -9.78 32.94 -13.33
C ASP A 838 -8.64 32.01 -13.76
N LEU A 839 -8.97 30.81 -14.26
CA LEU A 839 -7.99 29.85 -14.76
C LEU A 839 -7.19 30.44 -15.94
N PHE A 840 -7.84 31.10 -16.89
CA PHE A 840 -7.16 31.73 -18.02
C PHE A 840 -6.32 32.94 -17.60
N SER A 841 -6.78 33.71 -16.61
CA SER A 841 -6.00 34.80 -16.01
C SER A 841 -4.72 34.28 -15.34
N ARG A 842 -4.81 33.18 -14.58
CA ARG A 842 -3.66 32.50 -13.98
C ARG A 842 -2.72 31.89 -15.03
N LEU A 843 -3.26 31.36 -16.13
CA LEU A 843 -2.47 30.84 -17.24
C LEU A 843 -1.67 31.97 -17.91
N GLU A 844 -2.30 33.11 -18.19
CA GLU A 844 -1.64 34.28 -18.78
C GLU A 844 -0.53 34.83 -17.85
N ALA A 845 -0.78 34.84 -16.53
CA ALA A 845 0.20 35.26 -15.53
C ALA A 845 1.51 34.44 -15.55
N ILE A 846 1.50 33.18 -16.04
CA ILE A 846 2.72 32.39 -16.18
C ILE A 846 3.71 33.05 -17.14
N GLN A 847 3.23 33.66 -18.23
CA GLN A 847 4.11 34.35 -19.19
C GLN A 847 4.91 35.47 -18.50
N HIS A 848 4.33 36.16 -17.52
CA HIS A 848 4.99 37.25 -16.81
C HIS A 848 6.24 36.80 -16.04
N LYS A 849 6.27 35.56 -15.52
CA LYS A 849 7.45 35.01 -14.84
C LYS A 849 8.69 34.92 -15.76
N PHE A 850 8.47 34.73 -17.06
CA PHE A 850 9.52 34.56 -18.05
C PHE A 850 9.81 35.82 -18.86
N LYS A 851 8.96 36.86 -18.78
CA LYS A 851 9.10 38.12 -19.55
C LYS A 851 10.47 38.78 -19.34
N GLU A 852 10.95 38.86 -18.09
CA GLU A 852 12.23 39.49 -17.75
C GLU A 852 13.44 38.73 -18.33
N TRP A 853 13.34 37.41 -18.47
CA TRP A 853 14.43 36.55 -18.95
C TRP A 853 14.63 36.64 -20.46
N VAL A 854 13.56 36.91 -21.21
CA VAL A 854 13.60 36.94 -22.67
C VAL A 854 13.79 38.34 -23.27
N VAL A 855 13.92 39.39 -22.43
CA VAL A 855 14.14 40.79 -22.87
C VAL A 855 15.37 40.92 -23.77
N LEU A 856 16.40 40.11 -23.53
CA LEU A 856 17.62 40.08 -24.35
C LEU A 856 17.35 39.67 -25.81
N GLY A 857 16.28 38.90 -26.07
CA GLY A 857 15.87 38.52 -27.42
C GLY A 857 15.00 39.56 -28.13
N GLN A 858 14.64 40.66 -27.46
CA GLN A 858 13.79 41.73 -27.99
C GLN A 858 14.57 42.99 -28.38
N THR A 859 15.85 43.05 -28.04
CA THR A 859 16.71 44.22 -28.29
C THR A 859 17.87 43.86 -29.21
N ASP A 860 18.38 44.87 -29.92
CA ASP A 860 19.57 44.74 -30.78
C ASP A 860 20.83 44.76 -29.89
N LEU A 861 21.30 43.56 -29.53
CA LEU A 861 22.45 43.37 -28.63
C LEU A 861 23.73 44.00 -29.18
N GLU A 862 23.92 44.03 -30.50
CA GLU A 862 25.12 44.60 -31.14
C GLU A 862 25.22 46.11 -30.89
N LYS A 863 24.13 46.84 -31.16
CA LYS A 863 24.09 48.29 -30.93
C LYS A 863 24.22 48.67 -29.46
N LEU A 864 23.68 47.85 -28.56
CA LEU A 864 23.78 48.09 -27.11
C LEU A 864 25.22 47.90 -26.61
N ILE A 865 25.88 46.83 -27.05
CA ILE A 865 27.27 46.53 -26.73
C ILE A 865 28.19 47.63 -27.26
N GLU A 866 28.02 48.07 -28.51
CA GLU A 866 28.85 49.13 -29.10
C GLU A 866 28.66 50.50 -28.43
N LYS A 867 27.46 50.80 -27.92
CA LYS A 867 27.17 52.09 -27.25
C LYS A 867 27.65 52.15 -25.80
N HIS A 868 27.64 51.04 -25.08
CA HIS A 868 27.82 51.01 -23.62
C HIS A 868 29.12 50.36 -23.14
N LEU A 869 29.87 49.65 -23.99
CA LEU A 869 31.15 49.04 -23.61
C LEU A 869 32.33 49.82 -24.20
N SER A 870 33.10 50.47 -23.33
CA SER A 870 34.29 51.24 -23.73
C SER A 870 35.52 50.88 -22.89
N SER A 871 35.33 50.60 -21.60
CA SER A 871 36.39 50.26 -20.65
C SER A 871 36.42 48.77 -20.31
N VAL A 872 37.60 48.25 -19.94
CA VAL A 872 37.80 46.83 -19.55
C VAL A 872 36.83 46.39 -18.44
N GLN A 873 36.55 47.29 -17.49
CA GLN A 873 35.64 47.03 -16.37
C GLN A 873 34.20 46.78 -16.82
N ASP A 874 33.78 47.38 -17.94
CA ASP A 874 32.43 47.21 -18.48
C ASP A 874 32.24 45.77 -18.97
N TRP A 875 33.20 45.23 -19.73
CA TRP A 875 33.17 43.81 -20.14
C TRP A 875 33.25 42.87 -18.91
N GLU A 876 34.13 43.15 -17.95
CA GLU A 876 34.29 42.29 -16.76
C GLU A 876 33.01 42.24 -15.90
N ARG A 877 32.36 43.39 -15.66
CA ARG A 877 31.09 43.45 -14.92
C ARG A 877 29.99 42.69 -15.65
N ASN A 878 29.88 42.85 -16.96
CA ASN A 878 28.86 42.15 -17.77
C ASN A 878 29.10 40.63 -17.83
N PHE A 879 30.34 40.16 -17.97
CA PHE A 879 30.65 38.73 -17.90
C PHE A 879 30.33 38.13 -16.51
N LYS A 880 30.62 38.85 -15.42
CA LYS A 880 30.25 38.41 -14.06
C LYS A 880 28.73 38.37 -13.86
N ALA A 881 28.01 39.39 -14.31
CA ALA A 881 26.55 39.45 -14.22
C ALA A 881 25.88 38.34 -15.03
N LEU A 882 26.39 38.06 -16.24
CA LEU A 882 25.90 36.98 -17.10
C LEU A 882 26.09 35.61 -16.45
N LYS A 883 27.25 35.36 -15.82
CA LYS A 883 27.52 34.12 -15.09
C LYS A 883 26.59 33.93 -13.88
N ALA A 884 26.23 35.02 -13.18
CA ALA A 884 25.24 34.97 -12.10
C ALA A 884 23.83 34.65 -12.64
N LYS A 885 23.43 35.31 -13.74
CA LYS A 885 22.14 35.07 -14.39
C LYS A 885 22.00 33.67 -14.99
N GLY A 886 23.06 33.08 -15.52
CA GLY A 886 23.05 31.68 -15.97
C GLY A 886 22.81 30.68 -14.84
N LYS A 887 23.33 30.93 -13.62
CA LYS A 887 23.01 30.08 -12.46
C LYS A 887 21.57 30.25 -11.95
N GLU A 888 20.99 31.42 -12.13
CA GLU A 888 19.60 31.68 -11.77
C GLU A 888 18.63 31.05 -12.80
N SER A 889 18.97 30.97 -14.09
CA SER A 889 18.11 30.34 -15.12
C SER A 889 17.91 28.84 -14.89
N GLU A 890 18.90 28.14 -14.33
CA GLU A 890 18.81 26.72 -13.97
C GLU A 890 17.67 26.44 -12.97
N ARG A 891 17.35 27.40 -12.09
CA ARG A 891 16.30 27.29 -11.05
C ARG A 891 14.88 27.50 -11.58
N LEU A 892 14.72 27.92 -12.84
CA LEU A 892 13.40 28.09 -13.44
C LEU A 892 12.67 26.74 -13.54
N PRO A 893 11.36 26.67 -13.27
CA PRO A 893 10.61 25.41 -13.33
C PRO A 893 10.51 24.89 -14.77
N SER A 894 10.69 23.58 -14.97
CA SER A 894 10.53 22.94 -16.28
C SER A 894 9.06 22.73 -16.66
N GLN A 895 8.16 22.66 -15.68
CA GLN A 895 6.72 22.48 -15.90
C GLN A 895 5.91 23.23 -14.83
N GLU A 896 4.80 23.84 -15.22
CA GLU A 896 3.87 24.57 -14.35
C GLU A 896 2.44 24.09 -14.60
N LYS A 897 1.67 23.78 -13.55
CA LYS A 897 0.30 23.24 -13.67
C LYS A 897 -0.72 24.25 -13.15
N VAL A 898 -1.70 24.58 -13.99
CA VAL A 898 -2.86 25.42 -13.67
C VAL A 898 -4.12 24.58 -13.85
N ASP A 899 -4.60 23.98 -12.77
CA ASP A 899 -5.74 23.05 -12.77
C ASP A 899 -5.62 21.96 -13.85
N CYS A 900 -6.45 22.01 -14.90
CA CYS A 900 -6.44 21.05 -16.01
C CYS A 900 -5.46 21.41 -17.14
N ILE A 901 -4.66 22.47 -17.03
CA ILE A 901 -3.67 22.88 -18.05
C ILE A 901 -2.27 22.69 -17.50
N THR A 902 -1.44 21.97 -18.23
CA THR A 902 -0.06 21.71 -17.88
C THR A 902 0.84 22.39 -18.90
N VAL A 903 1.59 23.41 -18.44
CA VAL A 903 2.50 24.23 -19.24
C VAL A 903 3.91 23.65 -19.16
N ASN A 904 4.43 23.20 -20.28
CA ASN A 904 5.84 22.84 -20.43
C ASN A 904 6.66 24.11 -20.70
N CYS A 905 7.61 24.39 -19.81
CA CYS A 905 8.46 25.58 -19.86
C CYS A 905 9.87 25.27 -20.39
N GLU A 906 10.21 24.01 -20.67
CA GLU A 906 11.51 23.61 -21.21
C GLU A 906 11.90 24.35 -22.50
N PRO A 907 10.98 24.57 -23.48
CA PRO A 907 11.35 25.29 -24.70
C PRO A 907 11.72 26.76 -24.45
N VAL A 908 11.11 27.42 -23.46
CA VAL A 908 11.51 28.78 -23.05
C VAL A 908 12.82 28.76 -22.28
N LYS A 909 13.05 27.78 -21.40
CA LYS A 909 14.34 27.65 -20.70
C LYS A 909 15.48 27.49 -21.70
N ALA A 910 15.33 26.60 -22.69
CA ALA A 910 16.31 26.45 -23.76
C ALA A 910 16.54 27.76 -24.52
N ALA A 911 15.48 28.51 -24.85
CA ALA A 911 15.62 29.81 -25.50
C ALA A 911 16.32 30.86 -24.61
N ILE A 912 16.11 30.84 -23.29
CA ILE A 912 16.81 31.72 -22.33
C ILE A 912 18.30 31.37 -22.29
N ASP A 913 18.63 30.09 -22.22
CA ASP A 913 20.02 29.63 -22.20
C ASP A 913 20.74 30.00 -23.51
N ASP A 914 20.07 29.84 -24.66
CA ASP A 914 20.55 30.31 -25.96
C ASP A 914 20.76 31.83 -26.01
N LEU A 915 19.84 32.62 -25.42
CA LEU A 915 19.98 34.08 -25.36
C LEU A 915 21.15 34.51 -24.45
N ILE A 916 21.35 33.84 -23.32
CA ILE A 916 22.49 34.05 -22.42
C ILE A 916 23.79 33.72 -23.15
N GLN A 917 23.84 32.58 -23.84
CA GLN A 917 25.00 32.17 -24.63
C GLN A 917 25.27 33.14 -25.79
N ARG A 918 24.24 33.58 -26.50
CA ARG A 918 24.37 34.57 -27.57
C ARG A 918 24.94 35.89 -27.05
N LEU A 919 24.47 36.37 -25.90
CA LEU A 919 25.04 37.58 -25.29
C LEU A 919 26.51 37.36 -24.88
N PHE A 920 26.86 36.20 -24.33
CA PHE A 920 28.24 35.84 -24.03
C PHE A 920 29.14 35.91 -25.27
N ASP A 921 28.70 35.29 -26.37
CA ASP A 921 29.44 35.24 -27.62
C ASP A 921 29.58 36.64 -28.24
N MET A 922 28.54 37.47 -28.18
CA MET A 922 28.61 38.85 -28.67
C MET A 922 29.54 39.73 -27.80
N LEU A 923 29.55 39.54 -26.48
CA LEU A 923 30.52 40.18 -25.59
C LEU A 923 31.95 39.74 -25.93
N LEU A 924 32.17 38.45 -26.19
CA LEU A 924 33.48 37.93 -26.63
C LEU A 924 33.91 38.50 -27.98
N LEU A 925 33.01 38.53 -28.97
CA LEU A 925 33.27 39.07 -30.30
C LEU A 925 33.57 40.57 -30.23
N SER A 926 32.82 41.34 -29.44
CA SER A 926 33.08 42.77 -29.26
C SER A 926 34.44 43.04 -28.59
N LEU A 927 34.80 42.25 -27.57
CA LEU A 927 36.11 42.34 -26.91
C LEU A 927 37.24 42.01 -27.91
N ARG A 928 37.08 40.95 -28.72
CA ARG A 928 38.02 40.58 -29.79
C ARG A 928 38.15 41.68 -30.84
N LYS A 929 37.03 42.24 -31.33
CA LYS A 929 36.99 43.34 -32.32
C LYS A 929 37.63 44.60 -31.76
N SER A 930 37.43 44.91 -30.48
CA SER A 930 38.08 46.05 -29.81
C SER A 930 39.60 45.86 -29.68
N ILE A 931 40.07 44.67 -29.27
CA ILE A 931 41.50 44.35 -29.24
C ILE A 931 42.07 44.41 -30.66
N GLN A 932 41.36 43.86 -31.65
CA GLN A 932 41.78 43.87 -33.05
C GLN A 932 41.90 45.30 -33.58
N GLY A 933 40.97 46.20 -33.26
CA GLY A 933 41.04 47.62 -33.60
C GLY A 933 42.28 48.30 -33.02
N HIS A 934 42.61 48.04 -31.75
CA HIS A 934 43.85 48.53 -31.15
C HIS A 934 45.10 47.93 -31.85
N THR A 935 45.13 46.62 -32.10
CA THR A 935 46.25 45.98 -32.79
C THR A 935 46.42 46.48 -34.22
N GLN A 936 45.33 46.74 -34.94
CA GLN A 936 45.38 47.26 -36.31
C GLN A 936 45.87 48.71 -36.33
N ALA A 937 45.43 49.56 -35.40
CA ALA A 937 45.94 50.92 -35.29
C ALA A 937 47.46 50.95 -35.04
N ILE A 938 47.94 50.05 -34.18
CA ILE A 938 49.38 49.86 -33.93
C ILE A 938 50.07 49.31 -35.18
N GLU A 939 49.51 48.29 -35.84
CA GLU A 939 50.11 47.66 -37.02
C GLU A 939 50.22 48.62 -38.19
N THR A 940 49.17 49.39 -38.47
CA THR A 940 49.16 50.43 -39.50
C THR A 940 50.23 51.47 -39.20
N PHE A 941 50.31 51.98 -37.96
CA PHE A 941 51.35 52.94 -37.58
C PHE A 941 52.77 52.37 -37.75
N VAL A 942 53.01 51.13 -37.30
CA VAL A 942 54.32 50.49 -37.40
C VAL A 942 54.71 50.26 -38.87
N THR A 943 53.77 49.85 -39.70
CA THR A 943 54.02 49.57 -41.13
C THR A 943 54.25 50.87 -41.90
N GLU A 944 53.39 51.87 -41.74
CA GLU A 944 53.57 53.21 -42.35
C GLU A 944 54.90 53.85 -41.90
N SER A 945 55.26 53.71 -40.62
CA SER A 945 56.52 54.25 -40.09
C SER A 945 57.73 53.50 -40.64
N MET A 946 57.67 52.16 -40.74
CA MET A 946 58.72 51.35 -41.36
C MET A 946 58.93 51.69 -42.83
N ASP A 947 57.85 51.83 -43.60
CA ASP A 947 57.92 52.19 -45.02
C ASP A 947 58.49 53.60 -45.20
N ALA A 948 58.06 54.55 -44.38
CA ALA A 948 58.58 55.92 -44.39
C ALA A 948 60.08 56.03 -44.04
N LEU A 949 60.61 55.10 -43.23
CA LEU A 949 62.03 55.06 -42.83
C LEU A 949 62.90 54.21 -43.77
N SER A 950 62.30 53.47 -44.70
CA SER A 950 63.01 52.63 -45.66
C SER A 950 63.60 53.39 -46.85
N THR A 951 63.14 54.63 -47.10
CA THR A 951 63.66 55.48 -48.17
C THR A 951 65.06 55.98 -47.85
N ARG A 952 66.00 55.76 -48.77
CA ARG A 952 67.41 56.17 -48.64
C ARG A 952 67.60 57.51 -49.37
N PRO A 953 67.86 58.62 -48.67
CA PRO A 953 68.01 59.93 -49.31
C PRO A 953 69.36 60.04 -50.01
N GLU A 954 69.37 60.48 -51.27
CA GLU A 954 70.58 60.66 -52.10
C GLU A 954 70.95 62.14 -52.29
N SER A 955 70.01 63.05 -52.01
CA SER A 955 70.19 64.50 -52.15
C SER A 955 69.97 65.26 -50.82
N MET A 956 70.51 66.49 -50.74
CA MET A 956 70.42 67.32 -49.53
C MET A 956 68.98 67.71 -49.17
N GLU A 957 68.11 67.88 -50.17
CA GLU A 957 66.68 68.15 -49.98
C GLU A 957 65.93 66.90 -49.48
N GLU A 958 66.32 65.71 -49.96
CA GLU A 958 65.79 64.43 -49.50
C GLU A 958 66.22 64.10 -48.06
N ILE A 959 67.44 64.47 -47.64
CA ILE A 959 67.89 64.33 -46.24
C ILE A 959 67.02 65.19 -45.31
N GLY A 960 66.69 66.42 -45.72
CA GLY A 960 65.76 67.29 -44.99
C GLY A 960 64.36 66.70 -44.86
N ALA A 961 63.82 66.15 -45.96
CA ALA A 961 62.51 65.50 -45.98
C ALA A 961 62.46 64.20 -45.14
N ALA A 962 63.52 63.39 -45.19
CA ALA A 962 63.64 62.17 -44.38
C ALA A 962 63.72 62.48 -42.88
N SER A 963 64.48 63.51 -42.49
CA SER A 963 64.55 63.99 -41.10
C SER A 963 63.21 64.56 -40.60
N ALA A 964 62.46 65.27 -41.47
CA ALA A 964 61.12 65.76 -41.12
C ALA A 964 60.12 64.61 -40.87
N LYS A 965 60.12 63.58 -41.73
CA LYS A 965 59.29 62.37 -41.54
C LYS A 965 59.67 61.61 -40.26
N TYR A 966 60.97 61.47 -39.97
CA TYR A 966 61.44 60.88 -38.71
C TYR A 966 60.88 61.60 -37.48
N ASN A 967 60.91 62.94 -37.47
CA ASN A 967 60.38 63.73 -36.36
C ASN A 967 58.85 63.63 -36.22
N GLN A 968 58.10 63.50 -37.33
CA GLN A 968 56.65 63.25 -37.28
C GLN A 968 56.31 61.88 -36.65
N ILE A 969 57.08 60.84 -37.00
CA ILE A 969 56.93 59.51 -36.38
C ILE A 969 57.24 59.59 -34.88
N LEU A 970 58.30 60.30 -34.50
CA LEU A 970 58.72 60.47 -33.11
C LEU A 970 57.69 61.24 -32.26
N ALA A 971 56.98 62.20 -32.86
CA ALA A 971 55.90 62.95 -32.21
C ALA A 971 54.61 62.14 -32.01
N ARG A 972 54.26 61.21 -32.92
CA ARG A 972 53.07 60.34 -32.80
C ARG A 972 53.29 59.10 -31.92
N LYS A 973 54.55 58.71 -31.68
CA LYS A 973 54.93 57.56 -30.84
C LYS A 973 54.27 57.55 -29.43
N PRO A 974 54.21 58.67 -28.68
CA PRO A 974 53.55 58.72 -27.36
C PRO A 974 52.03 58.52 -27.40
N GLU A 975 51.37 58.79 -28.53
CA GLU A 975 49.92 58.62 -28.70
C GLU A 975 49.55 57.14 -28.95
N ILE A 976 50.46 56.37 -29.54
CA ILE A 976 50.26 54.95 -29.87
C ILE A 976 50.64 54.02 -28.71
N LEU A 977 51.60 54.41 -27.84
CA LEU A 977 52.03 53.59 -26.70
C LEU A 977 50.90 53.17 -25.74
N PRO A 978 49.93 54.04 -25.35
CA PRO A 978 48.78 53.62 -24.54
C PRO A 978 47.90 52.55 -25.21
N GLN A 979 47.86 52.49 -26.56
CA GLN A 979 47.08 51.49 -27.29
C GLN A 979 47.57 50.06 -27.01
N PHE A 980 48.88 49.87 -26.79
CA PHE A 980 49.43 48.57 -26.37
C PHE A 980 48.91 48.16 -24.99
N GLN A 981 48.88 49.09 -24.02
CA GLN A 981 48.38 48.81 -22.67
C GLN A 981 46.88 48.47 -22.70
N PHE A 982 46.07 49.25 -23.43
CA PHE A 982 44.65 48.96 -23.59
C PHE A 982 44.39 47.61 -24.27
N ALA A 983 45.20 47.26 -25.29
CA ALA A 983 45.09 45.97 -25.95
C ALA A 983 45.53 44.81 -25.03
N GLU A 984 46.59 44.97 -24.24
CA GLU A 984 47.08 43.96 -23.29
C GLU A 984 46.10 43.73 -22.13
N GLU A 985 45.53 44.78 -21.54
CA GLU A 985 44.52 44.66 -20.47
C GLU A 985 43.24 43.96 -20.98
N LYS A 986 42.75 44.36 -22.17
CA LYS A 986 41.62 43.71 -22.82
C LYS A 986 41.93 42.26 -23.18
N ASN A 987 43.14 41.96 -23.66
CA ASN A 987 43.57 40.60 -24.01
C ASN A 987 43.76 39.72 -22.76
N ARG A 988 44.12 40.30 -21.61
CA ARG A 988 44.15 39.60 -20.32
C ARG A 988 42.76 39.18 -19.88
N LEU A 989 41.77 40.06 -20.01
CA LEU A 989 40.37 39.72 -19.78
C LEU A 989 39.88 38.65 -20.77
N LEU A 990 40.25 38.75 -22.05
CA LEU A 990 39.92 37.74 -23.07
C LEU A 990 40.48 36.36 -22.69
N ARG A 991 41.74 36.26 -22.25
CA ARG A 991 42.31 34.99 -21.75
C ARG A 991 41.56 34.44 -20.54
N ALA A 992 41.16 35.30 -19.61
CA ALA A 992 40.44 34.87 -18.40
C ALA A 992 39.04 34.32 -18.71
N VAL A 993 38.36 34.84 -19.74
CA VAL A 993 36.98 34.48 -20.08
C VAL A 993 36.90 33.41 -21.19
N ALA A 994 37.77 33.46 -22.19
CA ALA A 994 37.76 32.57 -23.36
C ALA A 994 38.86 31.49 -23.33
N GLY A 995 39.75 31.49 -22.32
CA GLY A 995 40.84 30.52 -22.17
C GLY A 995 42.03 30.74 -23.13
N ALA A 996 41.84 31.43 -24.25
CA ALA A 996 42.87 31.77 -25.23
C ALA A 996 42.83 33.27 -25.58
N GLY A 997 44.01 33.88 -25.67
CA GLY A 997 44.18 35.29 -26.04
C GLY A 997 44.68 35.45 -27.48
N LEU A 998 44.76 36.68 -27.95
CA LEU A 998 45.37 37.00 -29.23
C LEU A 998 46.90 37.08 -29.07
N ASP A 999 47.63 36.21 -29.77
CA ASP A 999 49.10 36.17 -29.77
C ASP A 999 49.72 37.20 -30.73
N SER A 1000 48.92 37.85 -31.58
CA SER A 1000 49.37 38.92 -32.49
C SER A 1000 49.98 40.12 -31.76
N LEU A 1001 49.67 40.31 -30.48
CA LEU A 1001 50.24 41.39 -29.66
C LEU A 1001 51.74 41.20 -29.41
N SER A 1002 52.22 39.97 -29.24
CA SER A 1002 53.65 39.70 -29.02
C SER A 1002 54.46 39.91 -30.31
N SER A 1003 53.90 39.50 -31.46
CA SER A 1003 54.53 39.76 -32.76
C SER A 1003 54.49 41.23 -33.14
N LEU A 1004 53.42 41.97 -32.80
CA LEU A 1004 53.35 43.43 -32.93
C LEU A 1004 54.35 44.15 -32.04
N ARG A 1005 54.55 43.68 -30.80
CA ARG A 1005 55.62 44.19 -29.91
C ARG A 1005 56.98 44.00 -30.56
N ALA A 1006 57.26 42.81 -31.10
CA ALA A 1006 58.51 42.56 -31.82
C ALA A 1006 58.68 43.44 -33.09
N LYS A 1007 57.59 43.71 -33.84
CA LYS A 1007 57.62 44.66 -34.97
C LYS A 1007 57.86 46.10 -34.50
N TRP A 1008 57.31 46.50 -33.35
CA TRP A 1008 57.55 47.79 -32.72
C TRP A 1008 59.00 47.93 -32.27
N ASP A 1009 59.56 46.94 -31.59
CA ASP A 1009 60.97 46.92 -31.18
C ASP A 1009 61.89 46.99 -32.41
N LYS A 1010 61.51 46.31 -33.50
CA LYS A 1010 62.19 46.43 -34.79
C LYS A 1010 62.07 47.83 -35.38
N LEU A 1011 60.92 48.51 -35.27
CA LEU A 1011 60.74 49.90 -35.70
C LEU A 1011 61.63 50.83 -34.89
N GLU A 1012 61.76 50.65 -33.57
CA GLU A 1012 62.67 51.43 -32.74
C GLU A 1012 64.13 51.25 -33.19
N LEU A 1013 64.54 50.01 -33.45
CA LEU A 1013 65.86 49.70 -33.97
C LEU A 1013 66.09 50.27 -35.38
N VAL A 1014 65.07 50.24 -36.25
CA VAL A 1014 65.13 50.85 -37.59
C VAL A 1014 65.18 52.37 -37.49
N MET A 1015 64.45 53.00 -36.57
CA MET A 1015 64.53 54.43 -36.28
C MET A 1015 65.96 54.82 -35.85
N GLU A 1016 66.55 54.07 -34.92
CA GLU A 1016 67.95 54.28 -34.50
C GLU A 1016 68.93 54.09 -35.66
N SER A 1017 68.74 53.03 -36.47
CA SER A 1017 69.57 52.78 -37.66
C SER A 1017 69.39 53.83 -38.76
N HIS A 1018 68.18 54.36 -38.95
CA HIS A 1018 67.87 55.41 -39.92
C HIS A 1018 68.50 56.73 -39.46
N GLN A 1019 68.46 57.03 -38.16
CA GLN A 1019 69.16 58.18 -37.59
C GLN A 1019 70.68 58.05 -37.74
N LEU A 1020 71.23 56.84 -37.60
CA LEU A 1020 72.66 56.55 -37.81
C LEU A 1020 73.04 56.63 -39.30
N MET A 1021 72.20 56.11 -40.19
CA MET A 1021 72.37 56.19 -41.65
C MET A 1021 72.30 57.63 -42.16
N VAL A 1022 71.38 58.45 -41.65
CA VAL A 1022 71.33 59.88 -41.93
C VAL A 1022 72.59 60.58 -41.39
N LYS A 1023 73.08 60.21 -40.21
CA LYS A 1023 74.36 60.71 -39.68
C LYS A 1023 75.56 60.30 -40.55
N ASP A 1024 75.64 59.05 -41.00
CA ASP A 1024 76.71 58.53 -41.86
C ASP A 1024 76.70 59.21 -43.24
N GLN A 1025 75.53 59.41 -43.84
CA GLN A 1025 75.40 60.16 -45.11
C GLN A 1025 75.82 61.63 -44.95
N VAL A 1026 75.49 62.25 -43.82
CA VAL A 1026 75.97 63.59 -43.46
C VAL A 1026 77.49 63.60 -43.23
N GLU A 1027 78.07 62.52 -42.68
CA GLU A 1027 79.51 62.40 -42.41
C GLU A 1027 80.35 62.10 -43.66
N VAL A 1028 79.81 61.32 -44.61
CA VAL A 1028 80.38 61.15 -45.96
C VAL A 1028 80.42 62.49 -46.69
N MET A 1029 79.34 63.28 -46.65
CA MET A 1029 79.29 64.64 -47.19
C MET A 1029 80.28 65.60 -46.48
N ARG A 1030 80.49 65.42 -45.17
CA ARG A 1030 81.48 66.18 -44.36
C ARG A 1030 82.92 65.91 -44.80
N SER A 1031 83.28 64.65 -45.09
CA SER A 1031 84.61 64.27 -45.59
C SER A 1031 84.87 64.84 -47.00
N TYR A 1032 83.85 64.85 -47.85
CA TYR A 1032 83.93 65.43 -49.20
C TYR A 1032 84.12 66.96 -49.16
N ALA A 1033 83.41 67.67 -48.27
CA ALA A 1033 83.56 69.11 -48.07
C ALA A 1033 84.90 69.51 -47.43
N ALA A 1034 85.45 68.71 -46.51
CA ALA A 1034 86.74 68.97 -45.87
C ALA A 1034 87.93 68.89 -46.85
N SER A 1035 87.94 67.91 -47.77
CA SER A 1035 89.02 67.76 -48.76
C SER A 1035 89.18 68.98 -49.69
N ARG A 1036 88.06 69.61 -50.07
CA ARG A 1036 88.08 70.82 -50.92
C ARG A 1036 88.57 72.08 -50.20
N ILE A 1037 88.44 72.13 -48.87
CA ILE A 1037 88.92 73.24 -48.05
C ILE A 1037 90.45 73.21 -47.91
N ASP A 1038 91.06 72.03 -47.80
CA ASP A 1038 92.52 71.90 -47.71
C ASP A 1038 93.23 72.25 -49.02
N VAL A 1039 92.64 71.89 -50.17
CA VAL A 1039 93.14 72.30 -51.50
C VAL A 1039 93.13 73.83 -51.64
N TYR A 1040 92.05 74.48 -51.23
CA TYR A 1040 91.93 75.95 -51.26
C TYR A 1040 92.98 76.65 -50.38
N ARG A 1041 93.31 76.08 -49.21
CA ARG A 1041 94.32 76.66 -48.31
C ARG A 1041 95.73 76.59 -48.91
N ALA A 1042 96.07 75.48 -49.57
CA ALA A 1042 97.37 75.30 -50.21
C ALA A 1042 97.61 76.28 -51.38
N ASP A 1043 96.58 76.56 -52.18
CA ASP A 1043 96.70 77.49 -53.31
C ASP A 1043 96.86 78.95 -52.84
N LEU A 1044 96.24 79.31 -51.73
CA LEU A 1044 96.33 80.65 -51.14
C LEU A 1044 97.72 80.96 -50.55
N GLU A 1045 98.39 79.96 -49.97
CA GLU A 1045 99.79 80.09 -49.50
C GLU A 1045 100.78 80.21 -50.67
N ARG A 1046 100.58 79.46 -51.76
CA ARG A 1046 101.40 79.58 -52.97
C ARG A 1046 101.27 80.93 -53.67
N PHE A 1047 100.10 81.56 -53.60
CA PHE A 1047 99.90 82.91 -54.15
C PHE A 1047 100.62 83.97 -53.32
N LYS A 1048 100.49 83.94 -51.99
CA LYS A 1048 101.16 84.89 -51.08
C LYS A 1048 102.68 84.89 -51.25
N ALA A 1049 103.30 83.71 -51.31
CA ALA A 1049 104.75 83.59 -51.50
C ALA A 1049 105.25 84.19 -52.84
N ARG A 1050 104.43 84.10 -53.91
CA ARG A 1050 104.75 84.68 -55.22
C ARG A 1050 104.63 86.21 -55.24
N TRP A 1051 103.66 86.76 -54.53
CA TRP A 1051 103.46 88.21 -54.44
C TRP A 1051 104.60 88.91 -53.68
N ASP A 1052 105.04 88.36 -52.55
CA ASP A 1052 106.12 88.96 -51.75
C ASP A 1052 107.49 88.98 -52.46
N GLN A 1053 107.72 88.10 -53.45
CA GLN A 1053 108.94 88.10 -54.26
C GLN A 1053 108.94 89.13 -55.40
N LEU A 1054 107.78 89.49 -55.94
CA LEU A 1054 107.66 90.23 -57.20
C LEU A 1054 107.21 91.69 -57.02
N LYS A 1055 106.91 92.14 -55.80
CA LYS A 1055 106.51 93.52 -55.55
C LYS A 1055 107.68 94.51 -55.76
N PRO A 1056 107.49 95.62 -56.50
CA PRO A 1056 108.55 96.60 -56.75
C PRO A 1056 109.06 97.26 -55.45
N LYS A 1057 110.36 97.57 -55.37
CA LYS A 1057 110.99 98.25 -54.22
C LYS A 1057 111.39 99.69 -54.57
N ASP A 1058 111.39 100.58 -53.57
CA ASP A 1058 111.55 102.03 -53.73
C ASP A 1058 112.87 102.48 -54.40
N GLU A 1059 113.91 101.65 -54.42
CA GLU A 1059 115.20 101.96 -55.07
C GLU A 1059 115.10 102.16 -56.61
N MET A 1060 114.05 101.62 -57.25
CA MET A 1060 113.85 101.72 -58.71
C MET A 1060 113.26 103.07 -59.16
N LEU A 1061 112.82 103.92 -58.23
CA LEU A 1061 112.21 105.22 -58.54
C LEU A 1061 113.24 106.34 -58.75
N GLU A 1062 114.45 106.23 -58.19
CA GLU A 1062 115.52 107.23 -58.29
C GLU A 1062 116.33 107.15 -59.60
N THR A 1063 116.40 105.99 -60.27
CA THR A 1063 117.29 105.74 -61.42
C THR A 1063 116.83 106.29 -62.77
N GLY A 1064 115.67 106.97 -62.83
CA GLY A 1064 115.32 107.82 -63.99
C GLY A 1064 114.95 107.13 -65.31
N ASP A 1065 114.95 105.80 -65.41
CA ASP A 1065 114.73 105.07 -66.68
C ASP A 1065 113.24 104.76 -66.95
N HIS A 1066 112.67 105.40 -67.98
CA HIS A 1066 111.25 105.41 -68.31
C HIS A 1066 110.70 104.03 -68.72
N ALA A 1067 111.50 103.22 -69.40
CA ALA A 1067 111.06 101.91 -69.89
C ALA A 1067 110.89 100.88 -68.74
N ALA A 1068 111.71 100.98 -67.70
CA ALA A 1068 111.66 100.08 -66.54
C ALA A 1068 110.42 100.33 -65.66
N LEU A 1069 109.95 101.57 -65.57
CA LEU A 1069 108.75 101.95 -64.82
C LEU A 1069 107.47 101.36 -65.44
N LEU A 1070 107.39 101.26 -66.76
CA LEU A 1070 106.25 100.65 -67.46
C LEU A 1070 106.13 99.13 -67.24
N VAL A 1071 107.25 98.41 -67.10
CA VAL A 1071 107.26 96.95 -66.83
C VAL A 1071 106.75 96.62 -65.43
N CYS A 1072 107.06 97.48 -64.44
CA CYS A 1072 106.57 97.33 -63.08
C CYS A 1072 105.03 97.47 -63.01
N LEU A 1073 104.47 98.42 -63.77
CA LEU A 1073 103.03 98.67 -63.86
C LEU A 1073 102.26 97.45 -64.41
N GLN A 1074 102.81 96.77 -65.43
CA GLN A 1074 102.20 95.57 -66.01
C GLN A 1074 102.20 94.38 -65.03
N THR A 1075 103.27 94.19 -64.27
CA THR A 1075 103.42 93.06 -63.33
C THR A 1075 102.43 93.13 -62.17
N ILE A 1076 102.11 94.34 -61.70
CA ILE A 1076 101.10 94.56 -60.65
C ILE A 1076 99.69 94.16 -61.14
N ARG A 1077 99.38 94.45 -62.41
CA ARG A 1077 98.05 94.21 -63.00
C ARG A 1077 97.74 92.72 -63.14
N ASP A 1078 98.70 91.92 -63.61
CA ASP A 1078 98.51 90.47 -63.81
C ASP A 1078 98.29 89.72 -62.48
N LYS A 1079 98.90 90.18 -61.39
CA LYS A 1079 98.75 89.56 -60.06
C LYS A 1079 97.48 89.95 -59.33
N GLN A 1080 96.90 91.13 -59.60
CA GLN A 1080 95.57 91.47 -59.09
C GLN A 1080 94.49 90.53 -59.64
N GLN A 1081 94.57 90.15 -60.93
CA GLN A 1081 93.56 89.29 -61.55
C GLN A 1081 93.61 87.83 -61.03
N GLU A 1082 94.80 87.28 -60.77
CA GLU A 1082 94.99 85.94 -60.20
C GLU A 1082 94.45 85.85 -58.74
N PHE A 1083 94.38 86.97 -58.00
CA PHE A 1083 93.79 87.02 -56.65
C PHE A 1083 92.25 87.01 -56.65
N GLU A 1084 91.61 87.66 -57.63
CA GLU A 1084 90.13 87.72 -57.72
C GLU A 1084 89.51 86.34 -58.00
N GLU A 1085 90.16 85.49 -58.81
CA GLU A 1085 89.71 84.12 -59.07
C GLU A 1085 89.72 83.25 -57.80
N LEU A 1086 90.71 83.44 -56.91
CA LEU A 1086 90.79 82.75 -55.62
C LEU A 1086 89.70 83.23 -54.64
N GLU A 1087 89.16 84.45 -54.76
CA GLU A 1087 87.99 84.86 -53.95
C GLU A 1087 86.68 84.20 -54.44
N LEU A 1088 86.52 83.95 -55.74
CA LEU A 1088 85.32 83.32 -56.31
C LEU A 1088 85.14 81.84 -55.87
N VAL A 1089 86.26 81.12 -55.73
CA VAL A 1089 86.26 79.74 -55.22
C VAL A 1089 85.85 79.68 -53.75
N ARG A 1090 86.21 80.71 -52.96
CA ARG A 1090 85.86 80.82 -51.53
C ARG A 1090 84.35 80.88 -51.31
N THR A 1091 83.64 81.68 -52.08
CA THR A 1091 82.19 81.90 -51.93
C THR A 1091 81.39 80.63 -52.25
N LYS A 1092 81.81 79.84 -53.26
CA LYS A 1092 81.18 78.56 -53.57
C LYS A 1092 81.37 77.51 -52.46
N LEU A 1093 82.54 77.46 -51.82
CA LEU A 1093 82.80 76.54 -50.70
C LEU A 1093 82.03 76.92 -49.42
N LEU A 1094 81.86 78.22 -49.15
CA LEU A 1094 81.06 78.72 -48.02
C LEU A 1094 79.57 78.35 -48.14
N TYR A 1095 79.00 78.35 -49.35
CA TYR A 1095 77.59 78.00 -49.57
C TYR A 1095 77.29 76.52 -49.25
N VAL A 1096 78.17 75.61 -49.66
CA VAL A 1096 78.08 74.17 -49.36
C VAL A 1096 78.29 73.91 -47.87
N TYR A 1097 79.27 74.59 -47.25
CA TYR A 1097 79.60 74.44 -45.83
C TYR A 1097 78.47 74.91 -44.89
N PHE A 1098 77.76 75.98 -45.25
CA PHE A 1098 76.65 76.53 -44.45
C PHE A 1098 75.39 75.66 -44.48
N HIS A 1099 75.08 75.04 -45.63
CA HIS A 1099 73.88 74.19 -45.74
C HIS A 1099 74.08 72.81 -45.09
N SER A 1100 75.33 72.33 -44.94
CA SER A 1100 75.66 71.04 -44.31
C SER A 1100 75.67 70.99 -42.76
N GLY A 1101 75.18 72.04 -42.06
CA GLY A 1101 74.94 71.98 -40.61
C GLY A 1101 76.18 71.90 -39.71
N LEU A 1102 77.32 72.45 -40.14
CA LEU A 1102 78.59 72.42 -39.40
C LEU A 1102 78.87 73.76 -38.70
N PHE A 1103 78.33 73.94 -37.49
CA PHE A 1103 78.80 74.98 -36.58
C PHE A 1103 79.91 74.44 -35.69
N THR A 1104 81.15 74.90 -35.92
CA THR A 1104 82.08 75.39 -34.87
C THR A 1104 83.44 75.79 -35.49
N LYS A 1105 83.97 76.92 -34.98
CA LYS A 1105 85.23 77.62 -35.32
C LYS A 1105 85.19 78.46 -36.62
N ARG A 1106 85.19 79.78 -36.41
CA ARG A 1106 85.30 80.85 -37.43
C ARG A 1106 86.36 80.52 -38.48
N PHE A 1107 85.96 80.51 -39.75
CA PHE A 1107 86.86 80.48 -40.90
C PHE A 1107 87.58 81.85 -41.01
N ARG A 1108 88.68 82.03 -40.28
CA ARG A 1108 89.57 83.20 -40.39
C ARG A 1108 90.94 82.72 -40.86
N ILE A 1109 91.24 82.93 -42.14
CA ILE A 1109 92.59 82.73 -42.68
C ILE A 1109 93.34 84.05 -42.45
N SER A 1110 94.22 84.10 -41.45
CA SER A 1110 94.98 85.31 -41.07
C SER A 1110 95.81 85.90 -42.23
N HIS A 1111 96.22 85.06 -43.19
CA HIS A 1111 96.98 85.51 -44.36
C HIS A 1111 96.19 86.37 -45.37
N LEU A 1112 94.85 86.30 -45.39
CA LEU A 1112 94.01 87.09 -46.30
C LEU A 1112 93.83 88.55 -45.86
N VAL A 1113 94.02 88.85 -44.57
CA VAL A 1113 93.87 90.23 -44.06
C VAL A 1113 95.10 91.07 -44.41
N GLN A 1114 96.30 90.51 -44.28
CA GLN A 1114 97.56 91.21 -44.64
C GLN A 1114 97.71 91.46 -46.15
N LEU A 1115 97.26 90.54 -47.01
CA LEU A 1115 97.31 90.72 -48.47
C LEU A 1115 96.37 91.83 -48.98
N ARG A 1116 95.34 92.19 -48.19
CA ARG A 1116 94.40 93.26 -48.53
C ARG A 1116 94.92 94.65 -48.13
N GLU A 1117 95.79 94.73 -47.12
CA GLU A 1117 96.47 95.98 -46.70
C GLU A 1117 97.65 96.34 -47.64
N ASP A 1118 98.36 95.36 -48.21
CA ASP A 1118 99.47 95.59 -49.15
C ASP A 1118 99.04 96.13 -50.54
N CYS A 1119 97.74 96.18 -50.84
CA CYS A 1119 97.21 96.65 -52.13
C CYS A 1119 97.16 98.19 -52.29
N GLU A 1120 97.56 98.98 -51.28
CA GLU A 1120 97.67 100.45 -51.38
C GLU A 1120 98.78 100.91 -52.36
N CYS A 1121 99.78 100.06 -52.64
CA CYS A 1121 100.82 100.31 -53.64
C CYS A 1121 100.26 100.53 -55.06
N SER A 1122 99.07 100.01 -55.37
CA SER A 1122 98.43 100.16 -56.68
C SER A 1122 97.94 101.58 -56.95
N GLN A 1123 97.64 102.38 -55.92
CA GLN A 1123 97.12 103.73 -56.11
C GLN A 1123 98.21 104.73 -56.51
N MET A 1124 99.46 104.54 -56.05
CA MET A 1124 100.57 105.44 -56.37
C MET A 1124 101.00 105.39 -57.84
N TRP A 1125 100.94 104.22 -58.47
CA TRP A 1125 101.35 104.03 -59.87
C TRP A 1125 100.31 104.53 -60.88
N GLY A 1126 99.03 104.61 -60.50
CA GLY A 1126 97.97 105.12 -61.37
C GLY A 1126 98.14 106.61 -61.75
N LEU A 1127 98.71 107.43 -60.86
CA LEU A 1127 98.94 108.87 -61.15
C LEU A 1127 99.97 109.11 -62.26
N TYR A 1128 100.95 108.22 -62.40
CA TYR A 1128 101.98 108.32 -63.42
C TYR A 1128 101.46 107.98 -64.82
N GLU A 1129 100.57 106.99 -64.90
CA GLU A 1129 99.96 106.56 -66.17
C GLU A 1129 99.14 107.69 -66.82
N GLU A 1130 98.36 108.43 -66.02
CA GLU A 1130 97.56 109.56 -66.51
C GLU A 1130 98.40 110.71 -67.11
N TRP A 1131 99.52 111.09 -66.47
CA TRP A 1131 100.39 112.17 -66.99
C TRP A 1131 101.03 111.78 -68.33
N HIS A 1132 101.58 110.57 -68.40
CA HIS A 1132 102.28 110.11 -69.59
C HIS A 1132 101.37 110.07 -70.82
N GLN A 1133 100.12 109.65 -70.65
CA GLN A 1133 99.16 109.59 -71.74
C GLN A 1133 98.83 111.00 -72.29
N GLY A 1134 98.57 111.97 -71.40
CA GLY A 1134 98.28 113.34 -71.82
C GLY A 1134 99.46 114.07 -72.48
N PHE A 1135 100.70 113.83 -72.02
CA PHE A 1135 101.90 114.41 -72.62
C PHE A 1135 102.17 113.88 -74.03
N SER A 1136 102.03 112.56 -74.23
CA SER A 1136 102.32 111.91 -75.51
C SER A 1136 101.38 112.34 -76.63
N GLU A 1137 100.12 112.66 -76.32
CA GLU A 1137 99.15 113.15 -77.31
C GLU A 1137 99.55 114.50 -77.91
N LYS A 1138 100.12 115.42 -77.11
CA LYS A 1138 100.52 116.76 -77.60
C LYS A 1138 101.84 116.76 -78.34
N ALA A 1139 102.74 115.84 -78.02
CA ALA A 1139 104.07 115.78 -78.62
C ALA A 1139 104.07 115.29 -80.08
N GLN A 1140 103.11 114.45 -80.49
CA GLN A 1140 103.11 113.81 -81.82
C GLN A 1140 102.58 114.69 -82.98
N GLU A 1141 102.04 115.89 -82.72
CA GLU A 1141 101.55 116.78 -83.78
C GLU A 1141 102.69 117.37 -84.64
N ASP A 1142 102.44 117.55 -85.94
CA ASP A 1142 103.40 118.14 -86.86
C ASP A 1142 103.63 119.63 -86.55
N TRP A 1143 104.87 120.09 -86.66
CA TRP A 1143 105.23 121.45 -86.23
C TRP A 1143 104.60 122.53 -87.11
N ILE A 1144 104.37 122.26 -88.40
CA ILE A 1144 103.74 123.23 -89.31
C ILE A 1144 102.32 123.58 -88.83
N SER A 1145 101.56 122.57 -88.39
CA SER A 1145 100.23 122.73 -87.83
C SER A 1145 100.26 123.24 -86.38
N PHE A 1146 101.24 122.77 -85.59
CA PHE A 1146 101.30 123.07 -84.16
C PHE A 1146 101.89 124.45 -83.81
N ARG A 1147 102.73 125.03 -84.69
CA ARG A 1147 103.40 126.31 -84.42
C ARG A 1147 102.45 127.49 -84.16
N SER A 1148 101.22 127.45 -84.67
CA SER A 1148 100.16 128.44 -84.39
C SER A 1148 99.38 128.18 -83.10
N LYS A 1149 99.51 126.97 -82.52
CA LYS A 1149 98.75 126.45 -81.36
C LYS A 1149 99.59 126.25 -80.09
N THR A 1150 100.79 126.82 -80.01
CA THR A 1150 101.71 126.59 -78.88
C THR A 1150 101.13 126.94 -77.49
N TYR A 1151 100.09 127.78 -77.43
CA TYR A 1151 99.37 128.10 -76.18
C TYR A 1151 98.63 126.89 -75.58
N VAL A 1152 98.23 125.91 -76.39
CA VAL A 1152 97.54 124.69 -75.93
C VAL A 1152 98.45 123.84 -75.06
N PHE A 1153 99.75 123.78 -75.39
CA PHE A 1153 100.73 123.08 -74.57
C PHE A 1153 101.02 123.83 -73.26
N GLU A 1154 100.97 125.16 -73.29
CA GLU A 1154 101.11 125.99 -72.08
C GLU A 1154 99.98 125.74 -71.07
N GLU A 1155 98.72 125.69 -71.53
CA GLU A 1155 97.57 125.37 -70.69
C GLU A 1155 97.67 123.98 -70.04
N PHE A 1156 98.16 122.97 -70.78
CA PHE A 1156 98.36 121.60 -70.29
C PHE A 1156 99.37 121.54 -69.12
N LEU A 1157 100.49 122.27 -69.24
CA LEU A 1157 101.48 122.32 -68.15
C LEU A 1157 100.93 123.03 -66.91
N PHE A 1158 100.15 124.10 -67.08
CA PHE A 1158 99.53 124.81 -65.96
C PHE A 1158 98.50 123.95 -65.21
N THR A 1159 97.68 123.18 -65.92
CA THR A 1159 96.67 122.31 -65.29
C THR A 1159 97.31 121.24 -64.40
N TRP A 1160 98.41 120.64 -64.86
CA TRP A 1160 99.11 119.62 -64.08
C TRP A 1160 99.88 120.19 -62.89
N GLN A 1161 100.48 121.37 -63.03
CA GLN A 1161 101.09 122.07 -61.90
C GLN A 1161 100.07 122.36 -60.77
N GLU A 1162 98.85 122.74 -61.13
CA GLU A 1162 97.81 122.98 -60.14
C GLU A 1162 97.28 121.70 -59.49
N ARG A 1163 97.25 120.58 -60.24
CA ARG A 1163 96.82 119.27 -59.75
C ARG A 1163 97.83 118.67 -58.78
N LEU A 1164 99.13 118.77 -59.07
CA LEU A 1164 100.19 118.30 -58.18
C LEU A 1164 100.27 119.11 -56.89
N ARG A 1165 100.00 120.43 -56.93
CA ARG A 1165 99.98 121.31 -55.74
C ARG A 1165 98.89 120.97 -54.72
N LYS A 1166 97.79 120.32 -55.12
CA LYS A 1166 96.63 120.03 -54.25
C LYS A 1166 96.75 118.71 -53.46
N LEU A 1167 97.82 117.93 -53.65
CA LEU A 1167 98.02 116.67 -52.94
C LEU A 1167 98.52 116.93 -51.51
N GLU A 1168 97.74 116.47 -50.51
CA GLU A 1168 97.99 116.74 -49.08
C GLU A 1168 99.26 116.06 -48.53
N GLN A 1169 99.78 115.00 -49.21
CA GLN A 1169 101.11 114.45 -48.96
C GLN A 1169 101.83 114.13 -50.28
N PRO A 1170 103.03 114.68 -50.53
CA PRO A 1170 103.80 114.39 -51.72
C PRO A 1170 104.39 112.96 -51.67
N THR A 1171 104.06 112.15 -52.67
CA THR A 1171 104.67 110.84 -52.91
C THR A 1171 105.89 110.98 -53.83
N VAL A 1172 106.83 110.03 -53.79
CA VAL A 1172 108.07 110.05 -54.60
C VAL A 1172 107.76 110.24 -56.10
N MET A 1173 106.66 109.64 -56.58
CA MET A 1173 106.20 109.81 -57.97
C MET A 1173 105.67 111.22 -58.27
N SER A 1174 104.99 111.86 -57.32
CA SER A 1174 104.45 113.22 -57.51
C SER A 1174 105.54 114.29 -57.59
N VAL A 1175 106.65 114.10 -56.87
CA VAL A 1175 107.82 115.01 -56.93
C VAL A 1175 108.49 114.93 -58.31
N LYS A 1176 108.65 113.72 -58.85
CA LYS A 1176 109.27 113.50 -60.17
C LYS A 1176 108.46 114.10 -61.33
N LEU A 1177 107.13 114.04 -61.24
CA LEU A 1177 106.25 114.67 -62.23
C LEU A 1177 106.32 116.21 -62.20
N GLN A 1178 106.54 116.80 -61.02
CA GLN A 1178 106.68 118.25 -60.87
C GLN A 1178 107.95 118.77 -61.58
N GLU A 1179 109.07 118.05 -61.51
CA GLU A 1179 110.32 118.43 -62.19
C GLU A 1179 110.18 118.45 -63.73
N GLU A 1180 109.47 117.49 -64.32
CA GLU A 1180 109.26 117.43 -65.77
C GLU A 1180 108.31 118.55 -66.26
N VAL A 1181 107.29 118.93 -65.48
CA VAL A 1181 106.40 120.06 -65.80
C VAL A 1181 107.17 121.38 -65.85
N ASP A 1182 108.04 121.63 -64.87
CA ASP A 1182 108.78 122.89 -64.76
C ASP A 1182 109.86 123.04 -65.86
N LYS A 1183 110.47 121.93 -66.30
CA LYS A 1183 111.43 121.89 -67.41
C LYS A 1183 110.86 122.44 -68.72
N TYR A 1184 109.67 121.97 -69.14
CA TYR A 1184 109.07 122.40 -70.41
C TYR A 1184 108.46 123.80 -70.36
N LYS A 1185 108.07 124.29 -69.17
CA LYS A 1185 107.54 125.65 -68.99
C LYS A 1185 108.55 126.73 -69.36
N ASN A 1186 109.83 126.50 -69.06
CA ASN A 1186 110.92 127.45 -69.37
C ASN A 1186 111.21 127.58 -70.88
N MET A 1187 110.80 126.61 -71.70
CA MET A 1187 111.01 126.60 -73.15
C MET A 1187 110.02 127.53 -73.89
N ILE A 1188 108.80 127.68 -73.37
CA ILE A 1188 107.69 128.33 -74.07
C ILE A 1188 107.99 129.77 -74.51
N PRO A 1189 108.57 130.66 -73.68
CA PRO A 1189 108.87 132.05 -74.08
C PRO A 1189 109.88 132.16 -75.23
N VAL A 1190 110.71 131.12 -75.41
CA VAL A 1190 111.81 131.06 -76.39
C VAL A 1190 111.31 130.53 -77.75
N LEU A 1191 110.25 129.71 -77.76
CA LEU A 1191 109.70 129.10 -78.97
C LEU A 1191 109.28 130.11 -80.05
N LYS A 1192 108.95 131.36 -79.67
CA LYS A 1192 108.64 132.42 -80.65
C LYS A 1192 109.78 132.70 -81.63
N TYR A 1193 111.04 132.47 -81.23
CA TYR A 1193 112.21 132.66 -82.10
C TYR A 1193 112.43 131.47 -83.05
N VAL A 1194 111.79 130.34 -82.78
CA VAL A 1194 111.86 129.08 -83.56
C VAL A 1194 110.67 128.94 -84.53
N ARG A 1195 109.69 129.86 -84.47
CA ARG A 1195 108.46 129.84 -85.28
C ARG A 1195 108.72 130.10 -86.78
N GLY A 1196 109.73 130.92 -87.08
CA GLY A 1196 110.39 131.02 -88.39
C GLY A 1196 109.64 131.70 -89.54
N ASP A 1197 108.66 132.57 -89.26
CA ASP A 1197 107.77 133.20 -90.26
C ASP A 1197 108.48 134.07 -91.32
N HIS A 1198 109.77 134.39 -91.14
CA HIS A 1198 110.58 135.23 -92.06
C HIS A 1198 111.89 134.56 -92.52
N LEU A 1199 112.07 133.26 -92.25
CA LEU A 1199 113.30 132.53 -92.59
C LEU A 1199 113.19 131.92 -94.00
N SER A 1200 114.25 132.03 -94.81
CA SER A 1200 114.36 131.32 -96.10
C SER A 1200 114.78 129.86 -95.88
N GLN A 1201 114.79 129.07 -96.95
CA GLN A 1201 115.11 127.64 -96.89
C GLN A 1201 116.53 127.36 -96.36
N ASP A 1202 117.52 128.20 -96.71
CA ASP A 1202 118.88 128.10 -96.16
C ASP A 1202 118.94 128.49 -94.67
N HIS A 1203 118.13 129.47 -94.25
CA HIS A 1203 118.09 129.90 -92.85
C HIS A 1203 117.48 128.83 -91.91
N TRP A 1204 116.55 127.99 -92.38
CA TRP A 1204 116.04 126.86 -91.60
C TRP A 1204 117.11 125.78 -91.36
N LEU A 1205 117.96 125.53 -92.35
CA LEU A 1205 119.07 124.57 -92.21
C LEU A 1205 120.11 125.03 -91.19
N ASP A 1206 120.39 126.34 -91.15
CA ASP A 1206 121.28 126.91 -90.14
C ASP A 1206 120.66 126.84 -88.74
N MET A 1207 119.36 127.09 -88.61
CA MET A 1207 118.66 126.91 -87.34
C MET A 1207 118.64 125.44 -86.87
N PHE A 1208 118.43 124.49 -87.78
CA PHE A 1208 118.49 123.06 -87.44
C PHE A 1208 119.88 122.62 -86.99
N ARG A 1209 120.95 123.14 -87.61
CA ARG A 1209 122.32 122.89 -87.12
C ARG A 1209 122.55 123.49 -85.73
N LEU A 1210 122.05 124.71 -85.49
CA LEU A 1210 122.23 125.39 -84.20
C LEU A 1210 121.53 124.66 -83.05
N LEU A 1211 120.39 124.04 -83.34
CA LEU A 1211 119.61 123.25 -82.38
C LEU A 1211 120.04 121.79 -82.29
N GLY A 1212 121.05 121.36 -83.07
CA GLY A 1212 121.55 119.98 -83.06
C GLY A 1212 120.60 118.96 -83.69
N LEU A 1213 119.64 119.41 -84.51
CA LEU A 1213 118.66 118.54 -85.17
C LEU A 1213 119.32 117.71 -86.29
N PRO A 1214 118.86 116.45 -86.53
CA PRO A 1214 119.53 115.51 -87.42
C PRO A 1214 119.69 116.02 -88.87
N ARG A 1215 120.89 115.82 -89.46
CA ARG A 1215 121.23 116.32 -90.81
C ARG A 1215 120.40 115.61 -91.89
N GLY A 1216 119.52 116.36 -92.56
CA GLY A 1216 118.55 115.87 -93.54
C GLY A 1216 117.09 116.22 -93.19
N MET A 1217 116.86 116.77 -91.99
CA MET A 1217 115.54 117.22 -91.55
C MET A 1217 115.06 118.42 -92.38
N THR A 1218 113.87 118.28 -92.97
CA THR A 1218 113.16 119.34 -93.68
C THR A 1218 112.02 119.83 -92.81
N LEU A 1219 111.59 121.08 -93.00
CA LEU A 1219 110.50 121.69 -92.23
C LEU A 1219 109.21 120.85 -92.24
N GLU A 1220 108.96 120.14 -93.34
CA GLU A 1220 107.79 119.28 -93.54
C GLU A 1220 107.78 118.01 -92.68
N ARG A 1221 108.95 117.56 -92.19
CA ARG A 1221 109.06 116.35 -91.35
C ARG A 1221 109.26 116.67 -89.87
N LEU A 1222 109.32 117.96 -89.50
CA LEU A 1222 109.54 118.38 -88.12
C LEU A 1222 108.24 118.25 -87.31
N THR A 1223 108.27 117.48 -86.23
CA THR A 1223 107.17 117.40 -85.25
C THR A 1223 107.48 118.22 -84.01
N PHE A 1224 106.46 118.47 -83.18
CA PHE A 1224 106.70 119.16 -81.91
C PHE A 1224 107.57 118.33 -80.94
N SER A 1225 107.44 117.00 -80.96
CA SER A 1225 108.29 116.08 -80.20
C SER A 1225 109.78 116.27 -80.50
N ASP A 1226 110.13 116.50 -81.77
CA ASP A 1226 111.52 116.72 -82.17
C ASP A 1226 112.09 118.01 -81.55
N LEU A 1227 111.27 119.04 -81.40
CA LEU A 1227 111.66 120.29 -80.73
C LEU A 1227 111.71 120.13 -79.20
N LEU A 1228 110.81 119.35 -78.61
CA LEU A 1228 110.81 119.06 -77.17
C LEU A 1228 112.03 118.22 -76.76
N ALA A 1229 112.52 117.35 -77.64
CA ALA A 1229 113.72 116.56 -77.40
C ALA A 1229 114.99 117.42 -77.22
N VAL A 1230 115.04 118.58 -77.88
CA VAL A 1230 116.12 119.57 -77.76
C VAL A 1230 115.70 120.82 -76.96
N ALA A 1231 114.67 120.69 -76.11
CA ALA A 1231 114.12 121.78 -75.30
C ALA A 1231 115.17 122.53 -74.47
N ASN A 1232 116.04 121.79 -73.77
CA ASN A 1232 117.10 122.37 -72.96
C ASN A 1232 118.10 123.17 -73.82
N THR A 1233 118.43 122.65 -75.01
CA THR A 1233 119.35 123.28 -75.97
C THR A 1233 118.74 124.55 -76.56
N ILE A 1234 117.43 124.55 -76.83
CA ILE A 1234 116.68 125.73 -77.30
C ILE A 1234 116.71 126.85 -76.24
N ILE A 1235 116.56 126.49 -74.95
CA ILE A 1235 116.62 127.45 -73.84
C ILE A 1235 118.02 128.04 -73.71
N GLU A 1236 119.09 127.22 -73.72
CA GLU A 1236 120.48 127.70 -73.61
C GLU A 1236 120.87 128.62 -74.77
N LYS A 1237 120.43 128.29 -76.00
CA LYS A 1237 120.76 129.03 -77.23
C LYS A 1237 119.84 130.23 -77.51
N ALA A 1238 118.96 130.60 -76.58
CA ALA A 1238 117.90 131.60 -76.78
C ALA A 1238 118.40 132.97 -77.26
N MET A 1239 119.54 133.46 -76.76
CA MET A 1239 120.14 134.74 -77.17
C MET A 1239 120.66 134.69 -78.62
N GLU A 1240 121.29 133.58 -79.02
CA GLU A 1240 121.80 133.38 -80.39
C GLU A 1240 120.65 133.31 -81.41
N LEU A 1241 119.58 132.59 -81.08
CA LEU A 1241 118.36 132.52 -81.90
C LEU A 1241 117.70 133.90 -82.09
N LYS A 1242 117.75 134.76 -81.07
CA LYS A 1242 117.25 136.15 -81.12
C LYS A 1242 118.11 137.07 -81.98
N VAL A 1243 119.42 136.83 -82.08
CA VAL A 1243 120.33 137.60 -82.95
C VAL A 1243 120.18 137.21 -84.42
N CYS A 1244 120.09 135.91 -84.73
CA CYS A 1244 119.83 135.42 -86.09
C CYS A 1244 118.54 136.00 -86.70
N THR A 1245 117.49 136.16 -85.90
CA THR A 1245 116.20 136.72 -86.35
C THR A 1245 116.20 138.26 -86.49
N ASN A 1246 116.90 139.01 -85.63
CA ASN A 1246 116.90 140.49 -85.68
C ASN A 1246 117.86 141.11 -86.71
N THR A 1247 118.93 140.41 -87.11
CA THR A 1247 119.91 140.92 -88.09
C THR A 1247 119.30 141.04 -89.49
N LEU A 1248 118.28 140.22 -89.79
CA LEU A 1248 117.53 140.23 -91.05
C LEU A 1248 116.55 141.42 -91.16
N LEU A 1249 116.05 141.98 -90.04
CA LEU A 1249 115.13 143.12 -90.09
C LEU A 1249 115.82 144.45 -90.47
N LYS A 1250 117.12 144.61 -90.15
CA LYS A 1250 117.89 145.83 -90.50
C LYS A 1250 118.26 145.93 -91.98
N LEU A 1251 118.36 144.79 -92.69
CA LEU A 1251 118.63 144.78 -94.14
C LEU A 1251 117.40 145.19 -94.96
N TYR A 1252 116.19 144.93 -94.47
CA TYR A 1252 114.96 145.21 -95.22
C TYR A 1252 114.59 146.71 -95.26
N ILE A 1253 114.99 147.51 -94.27
CA ILE A 1253 114.68 148.95 -94.25
C ILE A 1253 115.71 149.76 -95.05
N ASN A 1254 116.97 149.30 -95.15
CA ASN A 1254 117.98 150.00 -95.97
C ASN A 1254 117.74 149.86 -97.49
N VAL A 1255 117.02 148.83 -97.94
CA VAL A 1255 116.69 148.68 -99.39
C VAL A 1255 115.47 149.50 -99.78
N PHE A 1256 114.56 149.83 -98.85
CA PHE A 1256 113.38 150.64 -99.16
C PHE A 1256 113.70 152.15 -99.34
N PHE A 1257 114.89 152.63 -98.92
CA PHE A 1257 115.26 154.05 -98.97
C PHE A 1257 116.07 154.50 -100.21
N SER A 1258 116.41 153.62 -101.16
CA SER A 1258 117.18 154.00 -102.37
C SER A 1258 116.53 153.56 -103.69
N ALA A 1259 115.21 153.66 -103.78
CA ALA A 1259 114.49 153.59 -105.06
C ALA A 1259 113.63 154.83 -105.35
N LEU A 1260 113.71 155.92 -104.57
CA LEU A 1260 112.86 157.11 -104.82
C LEU A 1260 113.54 158.49 -104.67
N ILE A 1261 114.87 158.55 -104.66
CA ILE A 1261 115.66 159.73 -105.03
C ILE A 1261 116.79 159.17 -105.92
N PHE A 1262 116.83 159.26 -107.26
CA PHE A 1262 116.26 160.24 -108.17
C PHE A 1262 116.08 159.59 -109.54
N ARG A 1263 114.85 159.60 -110.04
CA ARG A 1263 114.57 159.84 -111.45
C ARG A 1263 114.20 161.33 -111.53
N GLU A 1264 115.19 162.20 -111.33
CA GLU A 1264 115.15 163.63 -111.67
C GLU A 1264 116.52 163.95 -112.29
N SER A 1265 116.50 164.68 -113.38
CA SER A 1265 117.26 164.29 -114.55
C SER A 1265 117.79 165.50 -115.33
N GLU A 1266 119.09 165.50 -115.60
CA GLU A 1266 119.68 165.71 -116.93
C GLU A 1266 120.91 164.79 -116.98
N LEU A 1267 121.31 164.08 -118.03
CA LEU A 1267 120.77 163.76 -119.34
C LEU A 1267 121.90 163.14 -120.17
N SER A 1268 123.16 163.32 -119.76
CA SER A 1268 124.31 162.91 -120.56
C SER A 1268 125.58 163.18 -119.75
N ASN A 1269 126.44 162.16 -119.64
CA ASN A 1269 127.89 162.27 -119.63
C ASN A 1269 128.67 163.15 -118.60
N PHE A 1270 129.83 162.59 -118.27
CA PHE A 1270 131.12 163.24 -117.99
C PHE A 1270 131.39 163.97 -116.67
N GLN A 1271 132.65 163.70 -116.27
CA GLN A 1271 133.43 164.10 -115.10
C GLN A 1271 133.09 163.39 -113.79
#